data_AF-A0A5C6A223-F1
#
_entry.id   AF-A0A5C6A223-F1
#
_cell.length_a   1.000
_cell.length_b   1.000
_cell.length_c   1.000
_cell.angle_alpha   90.00
_cell.angle_beta   90.00
_cell.angle_gamma   90.00
#
_symmetry.space_group_name_H-M   'P 1'
#
loop_
_entity.id
_entity.type
_entity.pdbx_description
1 polymer ?
#
loop_
_entity_poly.entity_id
_entity_poly.type
_entity_poly.pdbx_seq_one_letter_code
_entity_poly.pdbx_strand_id
1 'polypeptide(L)'
;MLRYALSLLAVLLCVVEADAANVLLVISGSSPSTEEAARKTSFEGWGHTVTTIQDNESQANFNTALAAADMAYVSGTIQPFDLLYKLREASCGVVSEVPDLDTEFGFASGDGYTDGATDVVYSVDTTHPVTSGLPSGTVSFFTSNQGSAQNGNTLASGLTTLGLGSFGMMSLGVMDSNAALANTYSGNSVAKGRRVRLPWNSVSWTALNANGQLLTQQAIAWAASGGGLIGHWKFDETSGTVAADSSGNGNDGTHVNSPTWSTNAMRGGSLRFNNSSSTDRVDAGVFDVARDITMATWVYVETLSNDSRLIIKCNGNTAATQEWGIAVDEYGALQVRIRSTGGFDWRGTATGVVTAGRWHHVAGTYDGTTMRAYVDGELINSWTHTFGGDLDVQSTRTVSLGDSSAGGRPLLGYLDDARVYDRALNDTEVRELYGLVGHWMLDESSGTTAADSSGVGNDGAYAGSATLGGSGVRGTSAAFDGSSGKVVVSPSNSLDSLESVSVGCWAKSTTSTWNENGMLVSKRDQFVLHPVINTTTIRFEVHANGSYHGLSYDVDDITSWRQYLGTYDEGTGDLKLYVDGVLVDSTNLGAETPLTADAGDFLIGHDEAHSARYFNGSMDDVVLYNRAMIPEEIAEHYGLVAHWKLDDATGTTAADSSLSGNDAPLTGTADWTNGQDGGGHAFDYTDGQDYFTAPSSEPLDDVQEDDYTVMAYYRPERVPSGTGSELAHSVLIKNGNHLGIFYNSSQQFHIDHWLAGNILAKAVTTETTYAPGRFYHVAGVVSRTNGTVQIYIDGQLVSTTNFTPGTTSREYASTPWRIGVGNPGGLYPSFGDIDDARIYNRCLSGVEIAEFVQSGLIAHWTFDEGAGTTIADVTGHGHDGAFNTGTASWVTGVRGAALEFDGANDANTDESFDPPAVGSVALWFRPNAEPSSAERLLGVANQWEIRTEADGAIYCDLAGPATGSFTTASGVAQAGGWRHLVAIYNSTEDTHQLYLDGQLVSSGGFSCDNEPAATLTFGSRTGSAERFNGALDDVRVYSYELTAAEIAEIFGLVGHWKLDETGGSVAADSSGLSRHGTYLGSPILAQSGPKPTELAAHFDGDDDVVLLPTIDDDFADGAAISAWARPTATNNFAKFLQVAEGTTKEIDLGRHGTTNSLRGIASSGSSTTSDGGLHLGVWRHYAMSINSAGEMKLFRNGALIHSATQAPPTAGPRTGNWIGGSNWPTDELFEGDLRDVRLYNRPITDEEARTLYYGESVPGLRIVRWQEVANP
;
A
#
# COMPACT_ATOMS: atom_id res chain seq x y z
N MET A 1 -9.58 36.42 -18.54
CA MET A 1 -10.77 36.12 -17.73
C MET A 1 -10.68 34.73 -17.09
N LEU A 2 -10.29 33.66 -17.82
CA LEU A 2 -10.03 32.34 -17.20
C LEU A 2 -8.93 32.34 -16.11
N ARG A 3 -7.86 33.13 -16.26
CA ARG A 3 -6.79 33.27 -15.24
C ARG A 3 -7.19 34.02 -13.96
N TYR A 4 -8.37 34.66 -13.92
CA TYR A 4 -8.91 35.29 -12.72
C TYR A 4 -9.98 34.42 -12.03
N ALA A 5 -10.44 33.36 -12.70
CA ALA A 5 -11.37 32.39 -12.12
C ALA A 5 -10.63 31.25 -11.39
N LEU A 6 -9.43 30.86 -11.85
CA LEU A 6 -8.61 29.83 -11.17
C LEU A 6 -8.02 30.30 -9.83
N SER A 7 -7.69 31.59 -9.69
CA SER A 7 -7.14 32.15 -8.45
C SER A 7 -8.20 32.39 -7.36
N LEU A 8 -9.50 32.30 -7.68
CA LEU A 8 -10.57 32.29 -6.69
C LEU A 8 -10.92 30.88 -6.18
N LEU A 9 -10.56 29.83 -6.92
CA LEU A 9 -10.83 28.44 -6.53
C LEU A 9 -9.74 27.84 -5.64
N ALA A 10 -8.47 28.23 -5.85
CA ALA A 10 -7.32 27.79 -5.04
C ALA A 10 -7.31 28.35 -3.60
N VAL A 11 -8.19 29.30 -3.29
CA VAL A 11 -8.33 29.90 -1.96
C VAL A 11 -9.43 29.21 -1.13
N LEU A 12 -10.19 28.25 -1.70
CA LEU A 12 -11.30 27.59 -1.00
C LEU A 12 -10.98 26.18 -0.47
N LEU A 13 -9.75 25.67 -0.63
CA LEU A 13 -9.39 24.27 -0.40
C LEU A 13 -8.19 24.07 0.54
N CYS A 14 -7.92 25.05 1.42
CA CYS A 14 -7.04 24.82 2.57
C CYS A 14 -7.92 24.29 3.71
N VAL A 15 -8.25 23.00 3.68
CA VAL A 15 -8.83 22.31 4.84
C VAL A 15 -7.66 21.58 5.49
N VAL A 16 -7.19 22.11 6.61
CA VAL A 16 -6.49 21.31 7.61
C VAL A 16 -7.47 20.21 8.00
N GLU A 17 -7.10 18.94 7.87
CA GLU A 17 -7.84 17.85 8.52
C GLU A 17 -7.83 18.15 10.01
N ALA A 18 -8.94 18.70 10.50
CA ALA A 18 -9.14 18.96 11.90
C ALA A 18 -9.74 17.68 12.48
N ASP A 19 -9.09 17.10 13.50
CA ASP A 19 -9.62 15.97 14.26
C ASP A 19 -11.12 16.17 14.52
N ALA A 20 -11.93 15.17 14.19
CA ALA A 20 -13.37 15.24 14.37
C ALA A 20 -13.68 15.49 15.86
N ALA A 21 -14.39 16.59 16.15
CA ALA A 21 -14.68 17.04 17.50
C ALA A 21 -16.19 17.20 17.71
N ASN A 22 -16.65 16.91 18.91
CA ASN A 22 -18.00 17.22 19.38
C ASN A 22 -18.06 18.69 19.80
N VAL A 23 -18.51 19.55 18.89
CA VAL A 23 -18.61 20.99 19.09
C VAL A 23 -19.98 21.34 19.67
N LEU A 24 -19.99 21.95 20.85
CA LEU A 24 -21.18 22.57 21.42
C LEU A 24 -21.28 24.03 20.97
N LEU A 25 -22.12 24.29 19.96
CA LEU A 25 -22.38 25.63 19.45
C LEU A 25 -23.41 26.37 20.31
N VAL A 26 -22.98 27.44 20.98
CA VAL A 26 -23.86 28.29 21.79
C VAL A 26 -24.58 29.30 20.89
N ILE A 27 -25.91 29.30 20.95
CA ILE A 27 -26.80 30.09 20.09
C ILE A 27 -27.75 30.99 20.88
N SER A 28 -28.23 32.06 20.25
CA SER A 28 -29.04 33.12 20.87
C SER A 28 -30.54 32.80 21.10
N GLY A 29 -31.02 31.66 20.62
CA GLY A 29 -32.45 31.31 20.70
C GLY A 29 -32.73 29.84 20.48
N SER A 30 -34.01 29.45 20.47
CA SER A 30 -34.43 28.04 20.40
C SER A 30 -34.14 27.32 19.10
N SER A 31 -33.63 28.03 18.10
CA SER A 31 -33.13 27.48 16.86
C SER A 31 -32.02 28.41 16.35
N PRO A 32 -31.02 27.88 15.61
CA PRO A 32 -29.96 28.71 15.06
C PRO A 32 -30.51 29.81 14.17
N SER A 33 -30.02 31.04 14.35
CA SER A 33 -30.15 32.13 13.38
C SER A 33 -29.44 31.79 12.07
N THR A 34 -29.62 32.60 11.02
CA THR A 34 -28.98 32.38 9.72
C THR A 34 -27.45 32.26 9.84
N GLU A 35 -26.82 33.10 10.67
CA GLU A 35 -25.37 33.11 10.85
C GLU A 35 -24.88 31.95 11.73
N GLU A 36 -25.67 31.53 12.72
CA GLU A 36 -25.36 30.33 13.54
C GLU A 36 -25.56 29.04 12.74
N ALA A 37 -26.57 28.98 11.87
CA ALA A 37 -26.77 27.86 10.94
C ALA A 37 -25.62 27.75 9.93
N ALA A 38 -25.09 28.90 9.48
CA ALA A 38 -23.92 28.92 8.60
C ALA A 38 -22.66 28.40 9.31
N ARG A 39 -22.40 28.81 10.57
CA ARG A 39 -21.33 28.23 11.41
C ARG A 39 -21.49 26.73 11.56
N LYS A 40 -22.67 26.29 11.99
CA LYS A 40 -22.99 24.87 12.16
C LYS A 40 -22.70 24.07 10.88
N THR A 41 -23.17 24.56 9.73
CA THR A 41 -22.94 23.92 8.43
C THR A 41 -21.45 23.89 8.07
N SER A 42 -20.70 24.97 8.34
CA SER A 42 -19.25 24.98 8.12
C SER A 42 -18.53 23.97 9.01
N PHE A 43 -18.86 23.93 10.30
CA PHE A 43 -18.20 23.04 11.26
C PHE A 43 -18.49 21.57 10.95
N GLU A 44 -19.75 21.24 10.60
CA GLU A 44 -20.12 19.90 10.12
C GLU A 44 -19.43 19.58 8.79
N GLY A 45 -19.30 20.56 7.89
CA GLY A 45 -18.53 20.45 6.66
C GLY A 45 -17.01 20.34 6.86
N TRP A 46 -16.51 20.64 8.07
CA TRP A 46 -15.12 20.42 8.49
C TRP A 46 -14.96 19.11 9.28
N GLY A 47 -15.98 18.24 9.31
CA GLY A 47 -15.92 16.93 9.96
C GLY A 47 -16.32 16.91 11.44
N HIS A 48 -16.78 18.01 12.01
CA HIS A 48 -17.17 18.07 13.43
C HIS A 48 -18.64 17.67 13.66
N THR A 49 -18.92 16.99 14.77
CA THR A 49 -20.29 16.78 15.24
C THR A 49 -20.76 18.01 16.00
N VAL A 50 -21.81 18.69 15.53
CA VAL A 50 -22.24 19.97 16.14
C VAL A 50 -23.59 19.83 16.84
N THR A 51 -23.58 19.99 18.16
CA THR A 51 -24.79 20.16 18.97
C THR A 51 -25.02 21.63 19.31
N THR A 52 -26.27 22.03 19.59
CA THR A 52 -26.58 23.43 19.91
C THR A 52 -27.20 23.59 21.29
N ILE A 53 -26.87 24.69 21.96
CA ILE A 53 -27.47 25.08 23.25
C ILE A 53 -27.80 26.57 23.27
N GLN A 54 -28.95 26.93 23.83
CA GLN A 54 -29.34 28.35 23.93
C GLN A 54 -28.53 29.04 25.04
N ASP A 55 -28.08 30.25 24.79
CA ASP A 55 -27.31 31.07 25.73
C ASP A 55 -28.01 31.29 27.08
N ASN A 56 -29.35 31.35 27.10
CA ASN A 56 -30.17 31.51 28.30
C ASN A 56 -30.53 30.20 29.02
N GLU A 57 -30.02 29.04 28.58
CA GLU A 57 -30.26 27.75 29.23
C GLU A 57 -29.74 27.72 30.68
N SER A 58 -30.28 26.82 31.50
CA SER A 58 -29.85 26.69 32.89
C SER A 58 -28.39 26.21 33.00
N GLN A 59 -27.67 26.60 34.07
CA GLN A 59 -26.30 26.13 34.33
C GLN A 59 -26.21 24.59 34.34
N ALA A 60 -27.23 23.89 34.84
CA ALA A 60 -27.25 22.43 34.88
C ALA A 60 -27.30 21.81 33.46
N ASN A 61 -28.06 22.43 32.55
CA ASN A 61 -28.12 21.99 31.16
C ASN A 61 -26.80 22.27 30.44
N PHE A 62 -26.18 23.43 30.70
CA PHE A 62 -24.83 23.72 30.20
C PHE A 62 -23.82 22.69 30.71
N ASN A 63 -23.79 22.40 32.00
CA ASN A 63 -22.86 21.40 32.54
C ASN A 63 -23.06 20.02 31.89
N THR A 64 -24.30 19.63 31.63
CA THR A 64 -24.62 18.36 30.96
C THR A 64 -24.14 18.36 29.51
N ALA A 65 -24.38 19.45 28.78
CA ALA A 65 -23.95 19.58 27.38
C ALA A 65 -22.43 19.66 27.24
N LEU A 66 -21.75 20.39 28.13
CA LEU A 66 -20.29 20.51 28.16
C LEU A 66 -19.60 19.20 28.51
N ALA A 67 -20.22 18.35 29.34
CA ALA A 67 -19.69 17.02 29.64
C ALA A 67 -19.76 16.05 28.45
N ALA A 68 -20.50 16.39 27.39
CA ALA A 68 -20.66 15.60 26.18
C ALA A 68 -19.99 16.26 24.95
N ALA A 69 -19.22 17.31 25.16
CA ALA A 69 -18.58 18.09 24.10
C ALA A 69 -17.08 18.20 24.34
N ASP A 70 -16.29 18.12 23.28
CA ASP A 70 -14.83 18.28 23.32
C ASP A 70 -14.47 19.77 23.44
N MET A 71 -15.31 20.63 22.87
CA MET A 71 -15.19 22.07 23.01
C MET A 71 -16.53 22.81 22.84
N ALA A 72 -16.62 24.02 23.38
CA ALA A 72 -17.76 24.93 23.23
C ALA A 72 -17.40 26.15 22.37
N TYR A 73 -18.18 26.40 21.33
CA TYR A 73 -18.02 27.55 20.44
C TYR A 73 -19.08 28.62 20.76
N VAL A 74 -18.64 29.80 21.19
CA VAL A 74 -19.51 30.93 21.55
C VAL A 74 -19.65 31.87 20.37
N SER A 75 -20.81 31.81 19.70
CA SER A 75 -21.11 32.65 18.54
C SER A 75 -21.30 34.12 18.92
N GLY A 76 -20.88 35.03 18.04
CA GLY A 76 -21.05 36.48 18.24
C GLY A 76 -22.49 36.98 18.21
N THR A 77 -23.48 36.11 18.01
CA THR A 77 -24.91 36.45 17.96
C THR A 77 -25.62 36.29 19.29
N ILE A 78 -24.98 35.64 20.27
CA ILE A 78 -25.51 35.44 21.63
C ILE A 78 -25.67 36.76 22.38
N GLN A 79 -26.52 36.74 23.41
CA GLN A 79 -26.64 37.83 24.37
C GLN A 79 -25.66 37.59 25.53
N PRO A 80 -24.61 38.42 25.71
CA PRO A 80 -23.58 38.18 26.74
C PRO A 80 -24.16 38.05 28.16
N PHE A 81 -25.21 38.81 28.45
CA PHE A 81 -25.90 38.80 29.75
C PHE A 81 -26.69 37.50 30.03
N ASP A 82 -26.98 36.71 29.01
CA ASP A 82 -27.63 35.41 29.17
C ASP A 82 -26.60 34.30 29.45
N LEU A 83 -25.42 34.37 28.84
CA LEU A 83 -24.35 33.36 29.00
C LEU A 83 -23.53 33.54 30.30
N LEU A 84 -23.15 34.79 30.66
CA LEU A 84 -22.40 35.14 31.88
C LEU A 84 -21.24 34.15 32.17
N TYR A 85 -21.20 33.58 33.37
CA TYR A 85 -20.14 32.70 33.87
C TYR A 85 -20.35 31.21 33.53
N LYS A 86 -21.32 30.85 32.68
CA LYS A 86 -21.70 29.43 32.49
C LYS A 86 -20.57 28.55 31.96
N LEU A 87 -19.64 29.12 31.18
CA LEU A 87 -18.46 28.45 30.64
C LEU A 87 -17.18 28.73 31.44
N ARG A 88 -17.28 29.44 32.57
CA ARG A 88 -16.11 29.78 33.40
C ARG A 88 -15.42 28.54 33.95
N GLU A 89 -16.20 27.52 34.30
CA GLU A 89 -15.70 26.25 34.85
C GLU A 89 -15.67 25.12 33.82
N ALA A 90 -15.84 25.42 32.52
CA ALA A 90 -15.80 24.40 31.47
C ALA A 90 -14.44 23.70 31.45
N SER A 91 -14.47 22.37 31.57
CA SER A 91 -13.31 21.47 31.44
C SER A 91 -12.94 21.21 29.98
N CYS A 92 -13.93 21.23 29.08
CA CYS A 92 -13.72 21.19 27.64
C CYS A 92 -13.14 22.52 27.12
N GLY A 93 -12.65 22.53 25.88
CA GLY A 93 -12.16 23.74 25.23
C GLY A 93 -13.23 24.83 25.09
N VAL A 94 -12.85 26.10 25.03
CA VAL A 94 -13.77 27.23 24.76
C VAL A 94 -13.20 28.15 23.69
N VAL A 95 -13.93 28.34 22.60
CA VAL A 95 -13.61 29.34 21.56
C VAL A 95 -14.68 30.44 21.59
N SER A 96 -14.27 31.70 21.67
CA SER A 96 -15.19 32.84 21.81
C SER A 96 -14.99 33.92 20.76
N GLU A 97 -16.09 34.32 20.11
CA GLU A 97 -16.20 35.54 19.30
C GLU A 97 -16.62 36.78 20.11
N VAL A 98 -16.92 36.63 21.41
CA VAL A 98 -17.64 37.65 22.18
C VAL A 98 -16.70 38.39 23.13
N PRO A 99 -16.18 39.59 22.77
CA PRO A 99 -15.27 40.35 23.62
C PRO A 99 -15.94 40.88 24.89
N ASP A 100 -17.26 41.04 24.89
CA ASP A 100 -18.07 41.40 26.06
C ASP A 100 -18.04 40.33 27.18
N LEU A 101 -17.44 39.17 26.91
CA LEU A 101 -17.23 38.08 27.89
C LEU A 101 -15.75 37.87 28.23
N ASP A 102 -14.84 38.75 27.81
CA ASP A 102 -13.40 38.60 28.08
C ASP A 102 -13.11 38.54 29.59
N THR A 103 -13.84 39.30 30.42
CA THR A 103 -13.72 39.22 31.89
C THR A 103 -14.22 37.89 32.44
N GLU A 104 -15.27 37.36 31.82
CA GLU A 104 -16.03 36.22 32.34
C GLU A 104 -15.41 34.90 31.94
N PHE A 105 -14.72 34.86 30.80
CA PHE A 105 -13.82 33.77 30.43
C PHE A 105 -12.41 33.94 31.00
N GLY A 106 -12.13 35.07 31.64
CA GLY A 106 -10.90 35.33 32.39
C GLY A 106 -9.71 35.74 31.54
N PHE A 107 -9.93 36.13 30.27
CA PHE A 107 -8.89 36.61 29.36
C PHE A 107 -8.25 37.92 29.81
N ALA A 108 -9.04 38.82 30.41
CA ALA A 108 -8.59 40.13 30.88
C ALA A 108 -9.36 40.61 32.13
N SER A 109 -8.87 41.67 32.76
CA SER A 109 -9.49 42.28 33.96
C SER A 109 -10.76 43.08 33.66
N GLY A 110 -11.16 43.17 32.39
CA GLY A 110 -12.30 43.94 31.91
C GLY A 110 -12.66 43.53 30.48
N ASP A 111 -13.91 43.76 30.11
CA ASP A 111 -14.45 43.33 28.82
C ASP A 111 -13.80 44.06 27.66
N GLY A 112 -13.65 43.36 26.55
CA GLY A 112 -13.23 43.93 25.29
C GLY A 112 -14.37 44.72 24.63
N TYR A 113 -14.05 45.40 23.54
CA TYR A 113 -15.03 46.09 22.71
C TYR A 113 -14.75 45.83 21.23
N THR A 114 -15.74 46.16 20.38
CA THR A 114 -15.59 46.05 18.92
C THR A 114 -15.30 47.43 18.33
N ASP A 115 -14.21 47.56 17.56
CA ASP A 115 -13.88 48.79 16.82
C ASP A 115 -14.66 48.84 15.50
N GLY A 116 -15.23 50.00 15.19
CA GLY A 116 -16.17 50.18 14.07
C GLY A 116 -15.53 50.35 12.69
N ALA A 117 -14.22 50.13 12.53
CA ALA A 117 -13.50 50.60 11.34
C ALA A 117 -12.40 49.71 10.74
N THR A 118 -12.08 48.50 11.23
CA THR A 118 -11.09 47.61 10.56
C THR A 118 -11.30 46.14 10.95
N ASP A 119 -11.32 45.23 9.96
CA ASP A 119 -11.38 43.76 10.08
C ASP A 119 -9.98 43.12 10.17
N VAL A 120 -8.99 43.93 10.54
CA VAL A 120 -7.58 43.65 10.30
C VAL A 120 -6.84 43.52 11.62
N VAL A 121 -6.15 42.40 11.80
CA VAL A 121 -5.12 42.23 12.83
C VAL A 121 -3.81 42.67 12.21
N TYR A 122 -3.12 43.65 12.83
CA TYR A 122 -1.94 44.30 12.25
C TYR A 122 -0.65 43.51 12.44
N SER A 123 -0.64 42.59 13.40
CA SER A 123 0.45 41.64 13.58
C SER A 123 -0.11 40.35 14.14
N VAL A 124 0.18 39.24 13.47
CA VAL A 124 -0.11 37.87 13.91
C VAL A 124 1.22 37.16 14.19
N ASP A 125 1.32 36.53 15.35
CA ASP A 125 2.34 35.53 15.66
C ASP A 125 1.96 34.23 14.96
N THR A 126 2.75 33.81 13.98
CA THR A 126 2.46 32.63 13.15
C THR A 126 3.09 31.35 13.69
N THR A 127 3.71 31.40 14.87
CA THR A 127 4.43 30.26 15.47
C THR A 127 3.53 29.35 16.32
N HIS A 128 2.35 29.82 16.70
CA HIS A 128 1.41 29.05 17.50
C HIS A 128 0.47 28.23 16.60
N PRO A 129 0.07 27.00 16.99
CA PRO A 129 -0.80 26.14 16.17
C PRO A 129 -2.12 26.80 15.72
N VAL A 130 -2.72 27.65 16.55
CA VAL A 130 -3.96 28.39 16.23
C VAL A 130 -3.79 29.40 15.09
N THR A 131 -2.57 29.84 14.79
CA THR A 131 -2.26 30.88 13.82
C THR A 131 -1.25 30.43 12.77
N SER A 132 -0.87 29.15 12.77
CA SER A 132 0.06 28.59 11.79
C SER A 132 -0.56 28.64 10.39
N GLY A 133 0.24 28.97 9.38
CA GLY A 133 -0.26 29.16 8.01
C GLY A 133 -0.97 30.51 7.75
N LEU A 134 -1.21 31.35 8.76
CA LEU A 134 -1.63 32.74 8.53
C LEU A 134 -0.44 33.59 8.03
N PRO A 135 -0.68 34.60 7.18
CA PRO A 135 0.39 35.49 6.73
C PRO A 135 0.91 36.36 7.89
N SER A 136 2.24 36.53 7.96
CA SER A 136 2.85 37.42 8.95
C SER A 136 2.46 38.89 8.72
N GLY A 137 2.18 39.63 9.79
CA GLY A 137 1.84 41.05 9.72
C GLY A 137 0.33 41.32 9.63
N THR A 138 -0.08 42.13 8.67
CA THR A 138 -1.45 42.63 8.54
C THR A 138 -2.35 41.58 7.87
N VAL A 139 -3.29 40.99 8.61
CA VAL A 139 -4.20 39.92 8.13
C VAL A 139 -5.66 40.38 8.17
N SER A 140 -6.36 40.21 7.05
CA SER A 140 -7.83 40.34 6.98
C SER A 140 -8.45 38.94 6.93
N PHE A 141 -9.54 38.77 7.68
CA PHE A 141 -10.26 37.49 7.84
C PHE A 141 -11.60 37.46 7.10
N PHE A 142 -12.01 38.58 6.49
CA PHE A 142 -13.29 38.70 5.81
C PHE A 142 -13.14 39.30 4.40
N THR A 143 -14.09 39.04 3.53
CA THR A 143 -14.14 39.62 2.17
C THR A 143 -14.72 41.05 2.15
N SER A 144 -15.20 41.55 3.30
CA SER A 144 -15.73 42.90 3.47
C SER A 144 -15.52 43.37 4.91
N ASN A 145 -15.32 44.67 5.12
CA ASN A 145 -15.04 45.23 6.45
C ASN A 145 -16.08 44.81 7.49
N GLN A 146 -15.63 44.05 8.49
CA GLN A 146 -16.35 43.70 9.72
C GLN A 146 -15.68 44.39 10.93
N GLY A 147 -16.34 44.34 12.10
CA GLY A 147 -15.77 44.88 13.33
C GLY A 147 -14.69 43.96 13.92
N SER A 148 -13.54 44.52 14.31
CA SER A 148 -12.49 43.80 15.04
C SER A 148 -12.70 43.93 16.55
N ALA A 149 -12.57 42.81 17.24
CA ALA A 149 -12.63 42.74 18.70
C ALA A 149 -11.27 43.14 19.29
N GLN A 150 -11.26 44.02 20.30
CA GLN A 150 -10.04 44.53 20.96
C GLN A 150 -10.19 44.53 22.47
N ASN A 151 -9.07 44.33 23.17
CA ASN A 151 -9.02 44.47 24.63
C ASN A 151 -7.80 45.28 25.07
N GLY A 152 -8.05 46.36 25.81
CA GLY A 152 -7.05 47.28 26.36
C GLY A 152 -6.86 47.18 27.86
N ASN A 153 -7.57 46.26 28.51
CA ASN A 153 -7.49 46.05 29.94
C ASN A 153 -6.25 45.22 30.30
N THR A 154 -6.05 44.92 31.59
CA THR A 154 -4.94 44.08 32.02
C THR A 154 -5.21 42.63 31.61
N LEU A 155 -4.38 42.08 30.74
CA LEU A 155 -4.48 40.70 30.29
C LEU A 155 -4.11 39.72 31.40
N ALA A 156 -4.66 38.51 31.35
CA ALA A 156 -4.27 37.43 32.25
C ALA A 156 -2.80 37.06 32.06
N SER A 157 -2.11 36.67 33.13
CA SER A 157 -0.71 36.25 33.05
C SER A 157 -0.51 34.92 32.32
N GLY A 158 -1.55 34.08 32.25
CA GLY A 158 -1.56 32.85 31.46
C GLY A 158 -2.06 33.02 30.02
N LEU A 159 -2.36 34.25 29.58
CA LEU A 159 -2.79 34.51 28.20
C LEU A 159 -1.58 34.69 27.29
N THR A 160 -1.49 33.89 26.24
CA THR A 160 -0.58 34.12 25.12
C THR A 160 -1.29 34.97 24.07
N THR A 161 -0.73 36.13 23.74
CA THR A 161 -1.28 37.02 22.70
C THR A 161 -0.73 36.62 21.34
N LEU A 162 -1.59 36.17 20.43
CA LEU A 162 -1.20 35.76 19.08
C LEU A 162 -1.49 36.84 18.03
N GLY A 163 -2.31 37.84 18.34
CA GLY A 163 -2.64 38.88 17.38
C GLY A 163 -2.92 40.24 18.02
N LEU A 164 -2.38 41.30 17.42
CA LEU A 164 -2.60 42.68 17.85
C LEU A 164 -3.47 43.45 16.84
N GLY A 165 -4.53 44.07 17.35
CA GLY A 165 -5.42 44.97 16.62
C GLY A 165 -4.91 46.43 16.64
N SER A 166 -5.82 47.38 16.39
CA SER A 166 -5.50 48.81 16.39
C SER A 166 -4.80 49.23 17.69
N PHE A 167 -3.88 50.19 17.58
CA PHE A 167 -3.12 50.73 18.72
C PHE A 167 -2.29 49.67 19.51
N GLY A 168 -2.04 48.50 18.93
CA GLY A 168 -1.25 47.43 19.57
C GLY A 168 -1.99 46.69 20.67
N MET A 169 -3.33 46.76 20.68
CA MET A 169 -4.19 46.11 21.68
C MET A 169 -4.40 44.64 21.33
N MET A 170 -4.61 43.77 22.33
CA MET A 170 -4.84 42.35 22.08
C MET A 170 -6.14 42.16 21.27
N SER A 171 -6.04 41.39 20.20
CA SER A 171 -7.15 41.03 19.33
C SER A 171 -7.26 39.51 19.13
N LEU A 172 -6.19 38.75 19.24
CA LEU A 172 -6.26 37.28 19.24
C LEU A 172 -5.39 36.75 20.36
N GLY A 173 -5.94 35.83 21.14
CA GLY A 173 -5.23 35.25 22.27
C GLY A 173 -5.71 33.86 22.63
N VAL A 174 -4.83 33.10 23.26
CA VAL A 174 -5.04 31.71 23.65
C VAL A 174 -4.58 31.48 25.09
N MET A 175 -5.18 30.50 25.75
CA MET A 175 -4.81 30.03 27.08
C MET A 175 -4.80 28.51 27.09
N ASP A 176 -3.71 27.94 27.60
CA ASP A 176 -3.67 26.51 27.89
C ASP A 176 -4.61 26.13 29.06
N SER A 177 -4.88 24.84 29.19
CA SER A 177 -5.44 24.31 30.43
C SER A 177 -4.50 24.65 31.60
N ASN A 178 -5.11 24.91 32.75
CA ASN A 178 -4.50 25.41 33.99
C ASN A 178 -3.81 26.79 33.90
N ALA A 179 -3.90 27.50 32.76
CA ALA A 179 -3.36 28.84 32.64
C ALA A 179 -4.02 29.83 33.61
N ALA A 180 -3.23 30.70 34.22
CA ALA A 180 -3.71 31.69 35.18
C ALA A 180 -4.65 32.71 34.52
N LEU A 181 -5.85 32.87 35.09
CA LEU A 181 -6.87 33.83 34.64
C LEU A 181 -6.62 35.24 35.22
N ALA A 182 -7.15 36.27 34.55
CA ALA A 182 -6.99 37.67 34.96
C ALA A 182 -7.71 38.03 36.27
N ASN A 183 -8.70 37.22 36.65
CA ASN A 183 -9.53 37.40 37.83
C ASN A 183 -9.94 36.03 38.42
N THR A 184 -10.36 36.02 39.69
CA THR A 184 -10.85 34.81 40.36
C THR A 184 -12.37 34.85 40.42
N TYR A 185 -13.04 33.78 39.98
CA TYR A 185 -14.49 33.62 40.07
C TYR A 185 -14.81 32.34 40.84
N SER A 186 -15.66 32.43 41.87
CA SER A 186 -16.05 31.29 42.72
C SER A 186 -14.88 30.43 43.23
N GLY A 187 -13.70 31.05 43.46
CA GLY A 187 -12.47 30.37 43.90
C GLY A 187 -11.60 29.81 42.77
N ASN A 188 -12.07 29.83 41.53
CA ASN A 188 -11.29 29.42 40.36
C ASN A 188 -10.43 30.58 39.83
N SER A 189 -9.12 30.35 39.76
CA SER A 189 -8.12 31.28 39.24
C SER A 189 -7.39 30.77 37.99
N VAL A 190 -7.79 29.62 37.44
CA VAL A 190 -7.15 28.98 36.29
C VAL A 190 -8.18 28.52 35.24
N ALA A 191 -7.78 28.50 33.96
CA ALA A 191 -8.60 27.92 32.91
C ALA A 191 -8.63 26.39 33.06
N LYS A 192 -9.80 25.72 33.12
CA LYS A 192 -9.83 24.25 33.23
C LYS A 192 -9.59 23.55 31.88
N GLY A 193 -10.28 23.98 30.84
CA GLY A 193 -9.95 23.65 29.45
C GLY A 193 -9.19 24.79 28.74
N ARG A 194 -8.60 24.47 27.58
CA ARG A 194 -7.98 25.45 26.69
C ARG A 194 -8.99 26.51 26.24
N ARG A 195 -8.55 27.75 26.03
CA ARG A 195 -9.43 28.85 25.63
C ARG A 195 -8.84 29.66 24.48
N VAL A 196 -9.69 30.03 23.51
CA VAL A 196 -9.33 30.88 22.37
C VAL A 196 -10.26 32.08 22.31
N ARG A 197 -9.68 33.25 22.14
CA ARG A 197 -10.35 34.54 21.96
C ARG A 197 -10.14 35.02 20.54
N LEU A 198 -11.18 34.97 19.70
CA LEU A 198 -11.11 35.33 18.28
C LEU A 198 -11.04 36.86 18.04
N PRO A 199 -10.52 37.32 16.89
CA PRO A 199 -10.28 38.74 16.64
C PRO A 199 -11.48 39.53 16.12
N TRP A 200 -12.67 38.96 16.18
CA TRP A 200 -13.89 39.54 15.64
C TRP A 200 -15.10 39.27 16.54
N ASN A 201 -16.18 40.01 16.30
CA ASN A 201 -17.45 39.89 17.03
C ASN A 201 -18.65 40.12 16.09
N SER A 202 -19.74 39.38 16.30
CA SER A 202 -21.01 39.49 15.56
C SER A 202 -20.86 39.61 14.04
N VAL A 203 -19.99 38.79 13.44
CA VAL A 203 -19.63 38.89 12.02
C VAL A 203 -20.62 38.18 11.09
N SER A 204 -20.65 38.64 9.83
CA SER A 204 -21.24 37.91 8.71
C SER A 204 -20.38 36.69 8.38
N TRP A 205 -20.80 35.50 8.80
CA TRP A 205 -20.08 34.24 8.62
C TRP A 205 -19.85 33.91 7.15
N THR A 206 -20.83 34.21 6.30
CA THR A 206 -20.75 34.03 4.85
C THR A 206 -19.70 34.92 4.17
N ALA A 207 -19.17 35.92 4.86
CA ALA A 207 -18.09 36.78 4.37
C ALA A 207 -16.70 36.34 4.89
N LEU A 208 -16.61 35.24 5.65
CA LEU A 208 -15.35 34.70 6.13
C LEU A 208 -14.49 34.25 4.94
N ASN A 209 -13.28 34.80 4.83
CA ASN A 209 -12.33 34.40 3.79
C ASN A 209 -11.50 33.18 4.25
N ALA A 210 -10.57 32.72 3.41
CA ALA A 210 -9.75 31.54 3.73
C ALA A 210 -8.95 31.66 5.04
N ASN A 211 -8.38 32.84 5.32
CA ASN A 211 -7.65 33.07 6.56
C ASN A 211 -8.58 32.98 7.77
N GLY A 212 -9.81 33.48 7.64
CA GLY A 212 -10.83 33.40 8.69
C GLY A 212 -11.31 31.97 8.93
N GLN A 213 -11.47 31.19 7.87
CA GLN A 213 -11.81 29.76 7.94
C GLN A 213 -10.69 28.98 8.62
N LEU A 214 -9.44 29.15 8.15
CA LEU A 214 -8.26 28.50 8.70
C LEU A 214 -8.09 28.79 10.20
N LEU A 215 -8.12 30.07 10.60
CA LEU A 215 -8.02 30.46 12.01
C LEU A 215 -9.12 29.81 12.86
N THR A 216 -10.34 29.70 12.34
CA THR A 216 -11.44 29.09 13.09
C THR A 216 -11.24 27.58 13.23
N GLN A 217 -10.88 26.88 12.16
CA GLN A 217 -10.61 25.44 12.18
C GLN A 217 -9.50 25.10 13.19
N GLN A 218 -8.38 25.84 13.13
CA GLN A 218 -7.26 25.65 14.05
C GLN A 218 -7.62 26.01 15.49
N ALA A 219 -8.45 27.04 15.72
CA ALA A 219 -8.94 27.37 17.04
C ALA A 219 -9.82 26.26 17.64
N ILE A 220 -10.70 25.64 16.83
CA ILE A 220 -11.55 24.52 17.26
C ILE A 220 -10.69 23.30 17.57
N ALA A 221 -9.82 22.89 16.63
CA ALA A 221 -8.94 21.74 16.79
C ALA A 221 -8.04 21.86 18.03
N TRP A 222 -7.38 23.01 18.19
CA TRP A 222 -6.48 23.23 19.33
C TRP A 222 -7.22 23.27 20.67
N ALA A 223 -8.43 23.85 20.71
CA ALA A 223 -9.25 23.86 21.91
C ALA A 223 -9.78 22.47 22.27
N ALA A 224 -10.09 21.63 21.25
CA ALA A 224 -10.57 20.27 21.42
C ALA A 224 -9.45 19.28 21.84
N SER A 225 -8.22 19.44 21.33
CA SER A 225 -7.09 18.52 21.60
C SER A 225 -6.43 18.67 22.98
N GLY A 226 -6.92 19.60 23.82
CA GLY A 226 -6.30 19.94 25.10
C GLY A 226 -6.81 19.16 26.32
N GLY A 227 -7.70 18.18 26.14
CA GLY A 227 -8.24 17.35 27.24
C GLY A 227 -7.90 15.88 27.02
N GLY A 228 -7.09 15.28 27.89
CA GLY A 228 -6.72 13.87 27.74
C GLY A 228 -5.63 13.42 28.70
N LEU A 229 -4.42 13.97 28.60
CA LEU A 229 -3.26 13.47 29.35
C LEU A 229 -3.24 14.05 30.77
N ILE A 230 -3.32 13.20 31.79
CA ILE A 230 -3.35 13.59 33.21
C ILE A 230 -1.97 13.50 33.86
N GLY A 231 -1.16 12.52 33.46
CA GLY A 231 0.15 12.29 34.04
C GLY A 231 1.08 11.57 33.07
N HIS A 232 2.34 12.00 33.02
CA HIS A 232 3.38 11.42 32.17
C HIS A 232 4.72 11.40 32.89
N TRP A 233 5.17 10.23 33.33
CA TRP A 233 6.45 10.02 34.01
C TRP A 233 7.40 9.27 33.08
N LYS A 234 8.30 10.04 32.45
CA LYS A 234 9.32 9.51 31.53
C LYS A 234 10.40 8.68 32.26
N PHE A 235 10.66 9.00 33.52
CA PHE A 235 11.75 8.40 34.31
C PHE A 235 13.18 8.67 33.80
N ASP A 236 13.37 9.78 33.09
CA ASP A 236 14.66 10.24 32.55
C ASP A 236 15.62 10.84 33.60
N GLU A 237 15.20 10.99 34.85
CA GLU A 237 16.03 11.56 35.89
C GLU A 237 17.21 10.66 36.26
N THR A 238 18.37 11.26 36.50
CA THR A 238 19.60 10.53 36.83
C THR A 238 19.89 10.50 38.34
N SER A 239 19.15 11.27 39.15
CA SER A 239 19.32 11.35 40.61
C SER A 239 18.11 11.98 41.30
N GLY A 240 18.03 11.82 42.63
CA GLY A 240 16.95 12.38 43.44
C GLY A 240 15.83 11.37 43.72
N THR A 241 14.71 11.86 44.24
CA THR A 241 13.56 11.04 44.66
C THR A 241 12.24 11.48 44.03
N VAL A 242 12.31 12.30 42.98
CA VAL A 242 11.15 12.87 42.29
C VAL A 242 11.19 12.41 40.84
N ALA A 243 10.11 11.79 40.38
CA ALA A 243 9.84 11.53 38.97
C ALA A 243 8.95 12.66 38.46
N ALA A 244 9.46 13.51 37.56
CA ALA A 244 8.74 14.67 37.09
C ALA A 244 7.54 14.27 36.21
N ASP A 245 6.43 14.97 36.38
CA ASP A 245 5.27 14.86 35.50
C ASP A 245 5.44 15.79 34.29
N SER A 246 5.66 15.19 33.12
CA SER A 246 5.82 15.88 31.84
C SER A 246 4.50 16.28 31.19
N SER A 247 3.34 15.91 31.75
CA SER A 247 2.03 16.27 31.19
C SER A 247 1.65 17.74 31.37
N GLY A 248 2.35 18.46 32.26
CA GLY A 248 2.03 19.84 32.64
C GLY A 248 0.99 19.97 33.75
N ASN A 249 0.45 18.86 34.28
CA ASN A 249 -0.55 18.87 35.36
C ASN A 249 0.05 18.89 36.77
N GLY A 250 1.38 18.78 36.89
CA GLY A 250 2.10 18.87 38.16
C GLY A 250 1.87 17.67 39.08
N ASN A 251 1.55 16.50 38.52
CA ASN A 251 1.40 15.23 39.23
C ASN A 251 2.76 14.55 39.47
N ASP A 252 3.77 15.31 39.90
CA ASP A 252 5.12 14.79 40.15
C ASP A 252 5.09 13.59 41.12
N GLY A 253 5.78 12.51 40.76
CA GLY A 253 5.87 11.29 41.54
C GLY A 253 6.98 11.36 42.59
N THR A 254 6.74 10.83 43.79
CA THR A 254 7.76 10.72 44.85
C THR A 254 8.13 9.27 45.13
N HIS A 255 9.43 8.97 45.21
CA HIS A 255 9.93 7.63 45.52
C HIS A 255 9.55 7.21 46.94
N VAL A 256 9.07 5.99 47.09
CA VAL A 256 8.78 5.33 48.37
C VAL A 256 9.65 4.09 48.48
N ASN A 257 10.38 3.98 49.60
CA ASN A 257 11.33 2.90 49.90
C ASN A 257 12.46 2.68 48.88
N SER A 258 12.80 3.74 48.14
CA SER A 258 14.02 3.87 47.34
C SER A 258 14.13 2.97 46.10
N PRO A 259 13.15 2.97 45.17
CA PRO A 259 13.44 2.59 43.79
C PRO A 259 14.59 3.45 43.22
N THR A 260 15.36 2.88 42.30
CA THR A 260 16.63 3.46 41.83
C THR A 260 16.58 3.78 40.35
N TRP A 261 16.99 5.00 39.98
CA TRP A 261 17.21 5.39 38.58
C TRP A 261 18.16 4.43 37.87
N SER A 262 17.88 4.15 36.61
CA SER A 262 18.56 3.16 35.79
C SER A 262 18.71 3.67 34.36
N THR A 263 19.78 3.24 33.70
CA THR A 263 20.01 3.47 32.26
C THR A 263 19.57 2.29 31.39
N ASN A 264 19.18 1.15 31.99
CA ASN A 264 18.47 0.09 31.27
C ASN A 264 17.04 0.56 31.09
N ALA A 265 16.69 1.10 29.92
CA ALA A 265 15.46 1.83 29.63
C ALA A 265 15.08 1.65 28.15
N MET A 266 13.82 1.85 27.79
CA MET A 266 13.39 1.89 26.38
C MET A 266 13.52 3.29 25.78
N ARG A 267 13.40 4.33 26.60
CA ARG A 267 13.44 5.75 26.20
C ARG A 267 14.22 6.54 27.24
N GLY A 268 15.46 6.91 26.93
CA GLY A 268 16.28 7.75 27.80
C GLY A 268 16.69 7.07 29.11
N GLY A 269 15.87 7.15 30.16
CA GLY A 269 16.10 6.56 31.48
C GLY A 269 14.91 5.75 32.00
N SER A 270 15.12 4.93 33.02
CA SER A 270 14.06 4.15 33.66
C SER A 270 14.18 4.16 35.17
N LEU A 271 13.13 3.66 35.84
CA LEU A 271 13.15 3.44 37.27
C LEU A 271 13.11 1.94 37.59
N ARG A 272 14.12 1.47 38.33
CA ARG A 272 14.23 0.07 38.77
C ARG A 272 13.57 -0.15 40.14
N PHE A 273 12.74 -1.18 40.19
CA PHE A 273 12.06 -1.70 41.37
C PHE A 273 12.69 -3.05 41.74
N ASN A 274 13.60 -3.04 42.72
CA ASN A 274 14.33 -4.24 43.15
C ASN A 274 13.68 -4.94 44.36
N ASN A 275 12.72 -4.25 44.99
CA ASN A 275 11.91 -4.74 46.09
C ASN A 275 12.73 -5.20 47.31
N SER A 276 13.89 -4.58 47.54
CA SER A 276 14.75 -4.85 48.71
C SER A 276 14.04 -4.61 50.05
N SER A 277 12.94 -3.84 50.03
CA SER A 277 12.13 -3.45 51.19
C SER A 277 10.72 -4.09 51.24
N SER A 278 10.33 -4.93 50.27
CA SER A 278 8.97 -5.45 50.02
C SER A 278 7.91 -4.45 49.49
N THR A 279 8.25 -3.18 49.25
CA THR A 279 7.28 -2.11 48.88
C THR A 279 7.87 -0.92 48.10
N ASP A 280 8.79 -1.14 47.16
CA ASP A 280 9.37 -0.05 46.35
C ASP A 280 8.32 0.47 45.36
N ARG A 281 8.05 1.78 45.34
CA ARG A 281 7.07 2.39 44.41
C ARG A 281 7.30 3.89 44.19
N VAL A 282 6.55 4.47 43.26
CA VAL A 282 6.40 5.92 43.10
C VAL A 282 4.97 6.32 43.42
N ASP A 283 4.79 7.32 44.28
CA ASP A 283 3.49 7.91 44.60
C ASP A 283 3.29 9.16 43.75
N ALA A 284 2.45 9.05 42.71
CA ALA A 284 2.28 9.94 41.55
C ALA A 284 1.11 10.94 41.69
N GLY A 285 0.81 11.36 42.92
CA GLY A 285 -0.25 12.31 43.22
C GLY A 285 -1.65 11.70 43.34
N VAL A 286 -2.65 12.60 43.49
CA VAL A 286 -4.08 12.27 43.67
C VAL A 286 -4.85 13.06 42.63
N PHE A 287 -5.31 12.36 41.59
CA PHE A 287 -6.15 12.91 40.53
C PHE A 287 -7.25 11.92 40.19
N ASP A 288 -8.40 12.41 39.75
CA ASP A 288 -9.58 11.58 39.47
C ASP A 288 -9.85 11.46 37.98
N VAL A 289 -10.33 10.28 37.57
CA VAL A 289 -10.89 10.03 36.25
C VAL A 289 -12.39 9.82 36.34
N ALA A 290 -13.15 10.48 35.46
CA ALA A 290 -14.60 10.45 35.52
C ALA A 290 -15.15 9.12 35.00
N ARG A 291 -14.90 8.80 33.73
CA ARG A 291 -15.59 7.67 33.08
C ARG A 291 -14.70 6.85 32.15
N ASP A 292 -13.83 7.53 31.44
CA ASP A 292 -12.98 6.95 30.42
C ASP A 292 -11.52 7.04 30.88
N ILE A 293 -10.68 6.08 30.52
CA ILE A 293 -9.28 6.05 30.97
C ILE A 293 -8.38 5.27 30.01
N THR A 294 -7.13 5.71 29.90
CA THR A 294 -6.02 4.90 29.37
C THR A 294 -4.86 4.90 30.35
N MET A 295 -4.25 3.74 30.55
CA MET A 295 -3.00 3.58 31.29
C MET A 295 -2.00 2.86 30.39
N ALA A 296 -0.81 3.41 30.22
CA ALA A 296 0.23 2.83 29.37
C ALA A 296 1.62 2.99 30.00
N THR A 297 2.51 2.02 29.82
CA THR A 297 3.91 2.10 30.26
C THR A 297 4.75 1.04 29.56
N TRP A 298 6.05 1.29 29.41
CA TRP A 298 7.03 0.25 29.15
C TRP A 298 7.40 -0.47 30.46
N VAL A 299 7.44 -1.80 30.42
CA VAL A 299 7.80 -2.63 31.56
C VAL A 299 8.84 -3.69 31.17
N TYR A 300 9.90 -3.81 31.97
CA TYR A 300 10.82 -4.95 31.95
C TYR A 300 10.60 -5.76 33.21
N VAL A 301 10.10 -6.99 33.09
CA VAL A 301 9.89 -7.87 34.24
C VAL A 301 11.12 -8.77 34.41
N GLU A 302 11.88 -8.60 35.50
CA GLU A 302 13.01 -9.51 35.81
C GLU A 302 12.49 -10.87 36.30
N THR A 303 11.37 -10.88 37.04
CA THR A 303 10.77 -12.09 37.57
C THR A 303 9.26 -11.94 37.61
N LEU A 304 8.55 -12.78 36.85
CA LEU A 304 7.09 -12.86 36.92
C LEU A 304 6.68 -13.24 38.34
N SER A 305 5.76 -12.46 38.89
CA SER A 305 5.32 -12.57 40.28
C SER A 305 3.82 -12.40 40.36
N ASN A 306 3.22 -12.83 41.47
CA ASN A 306 1.78 -12.82 41.60
C ASN A 306 1.25 -11.38 41.67
N ASP A 307 0.68 -10.92 40.55
CA ASP A 307 -0.01 -9.63 40.43
C ASP A 307 0.95 -8.44 40.67
N SER A 308 1.99 -8.31 39.83
CA SER A 308 2.92 -7.17 39.81
C SER A 308 2.20 -5.92 39.28
N ARG A 309 2.00 -4.91 40.12
CA ARG A 309 1.26 -3.69 39.74
C ARG A 309 2.17 -2.67 39.05
N LEU A 310 1.74 -2.20 37.88
CA LEU A 310 2.52 -1.26 37.08
C LEU A 310 2.04 0.16 37.32
N ILE A 311 0.77 0.43 37.00
CA ILE A 311 0.07 1.68 37.27
C ILE A 311 -1.22 1.33 37.98
N ILE A 312 -1.44 1.83 39.20
CA ILE A 312 -2.60 1.45 40.00
C ILE A 312 -3.08 2.59 40.89
N LYS A 313 -4.38 2.83 40.90
CA LYS A 313 -5.06 3.60 41.95
C LYS A 313 -5.77 2.65 42.89
N CYS A 314 -5.18 2.43 44.06
CA CYS A 314 -5.71 1.53 45.08
C CYS A 314 -5.16 1.89 46.45
N ASN A 315 -5.82 1.41 47.52
CA ASN A 315 -5.30 1.48 48.89
C ASN A 315 -5.26 0.12 49.61
N GLY A 316 -5.26 -0.96 48.83
CA GLY A 316 -5.27 -2.33 49.31
C GLY A 316 -5.23 -3.37 48.19
N ASN A 317 -5.24 -4.64 48.61
CA ASN A 317 -5.12 -5.79 47.72
C ASN A 317 -6.45 -6.54 47.49
N THR A 318 -7.57 -5.94 47.90
CA THR A 318 -8.91 -6.50 47.68
C THR A 318 -9.64 -5.75 46.57
N ALA A 319 -10.64 -6.38 45.94
CA ALA A 319 -11.47 -5.72 44.93
C ALA A 319 -12.16 -4.43 45.45
N ALA A 320 -12.55 -4.41 46.74
CA ALA A 320 -13.17 -3.24 47.36
C ALA A 320 -12.20 -2.05 47.58
N THR A 321 -10.92 -2.22 47.29
CA THR A 321 -9.84 -1.23 47.50
C THR A 321 -9.10 -0.85 46.22
N GLN A 322 -9.51 -1.39 45.06
CA GLN A 322 -8.95 -1.10 43.75
C GLN A 322 -9.92 -0.17 43.01
N GLU A 323 -9.44 0.95 42.48
CA GLU A 323 -10.24 1.85 41.63
C GLU A 323 -9.97 1.48 40.17
N TRP A 324 -8.73 1.61 39.72
CA TRP A 324 -8.34 1.25 38.36
C TRP A 324 -6.85 0.95 38.30
N GLY A 325 -6.41 0.24 37.27
CA GLY A 325 -4.99 0.00 37.02
C GLY A 325 -4.69 -1.13 36.05
N ILE A 326 -3.39 -1.28 35.77
CA ILE A 326 -2.81 -2.38 35.00
C ILE A 326 -1.74 -3.13 35.81
N ALA A 327 -1.67 -4.44 35.62
CA ALA A 327 -0.76 -5.33 36.32
C ALA A 327 -0.37 -6.54 35.45
N VAL A 328 0.74 -7.19 35.75
CA VAL A 328 1.17 -8.46 35.12
C VAL A 328 1.18 -9.56 36.17
N ASP A 329 0.60 -10.72 35.87
CA ASP A 329 0.54 -11.84 36.82
C ASP A 329 1.72 -12.83 36.72
N GLU A 330 1.67 -13.88 37.53
CA GLU A 330 2.73 -14.91 37.60
C GLU A 330 2.83 -15.78 36.34
N TYR A 331 1.85 -15.70 35.44
CA TYR A 331 1.80 -16.41 34.16
C TYR A 331 2.09 -15.50 32.97
N GLY A 332 2.42 -14.22 33.20
CA GLY A 332 2.65 -13.26 32.12
C GLY A 332 1.37 -12.76 31.44
N ALA A 333 0.21 -12.85 32.09
CA ALA A 333 -1.01 -12.23 31.58
C ALA A 333 -1.11 -10.77 32.04
N LEU A 334 -1.40 -9.86 31.09
CA LEU A 334 -1.71 -8.46 31.37
C LEU A 334 -3.13 -8.36 31.92
N GLN A 335 -3.28 -7.63 33.03
CA GLN A 335 -4.51 -7.49 33.78
C GLN A 335 -4.98 -6.04 33.73
N VAL A 336 -6.20 -5.79 33.24
CA VAL A 336 -6.85 -4.46 33.22
C VAL A 336 -7.96 -4.45 34.27
N ARG A 337 -8.00 -3.39 35.09
CA ARG A 337 -8.89 -3.29 36.25
C ARG A 337 -9.64 -1.99 36.22
N ILE A 338 -10.95 -2.11 36.39
CA ILE A 338 -11.86 -0.97 36.44
C ILE A 338 -12.89 -1.21 37.54
N ARG A 339 -13.07 -0.20 38.39
CA ARG A 339 -14.17 -0.09 39.34
C ARG A 339 -14.91 1.20 39.05
N SER A 340 -16.22 1.16 39.22
CA SER A 340 -17.06 2.35 39.24
C SER A 340 -18.11 2.26 40.34
N THR A 341 -18.96 3.28 40.48
CA THR A 341 -20.12 3.23 41.39
C THR A 341 -21.09 2.07 41.10
N GLY A 342 -21.12 1.57 39.86
CA GLY A 342 -22.00 0.51 39.40
C GLY A 342 -21.46 -0.91 39.56
N GLY A 343 -20.17 -1.10 39.84
CA GLY A 343 -19.54 -2.42 39.97
C GLY A 343 -18.01 -2.39 39.84
N PHE A 344 -17.38 -3.57 39.80
CA PHE A 344 -15.96 -3.70 39.48
C PHE A 344 -15.73 -4.90 38.57
N ASP A 345 -14.76 -4.81 37.66
CA ASP A 345 -14.26 -5.93 36.88
C ASP A 345 -12.72 -5.92 36.85
N TRP A 346 -12.17 -7.12 36.74
CA TRP A 346 -10.76 -7.38 36.49
C TRP A 346 -10.71 -8.42 35.38
N ARG A 347 -10.08 -8.05 34.26
CA ARG A 347 -9.83 -8.96 33.15
C ARG A 347 -8.36 -9.18 32.90
N GLY A 348 -8.04 -10.40 32.49
CA GLY A 348 -6.70 -10.83 32.12
C GLY A 348 -6.68 -11.35 30.70
N THR A 349 -5.59 -11.07 29.99
CA THR A 349 -5.28 -11.65 28.69
C THR A 349 -4.98 -13.15 28.80
N ALA A 350 -4.66 -13.79 27.66
CA ALA A 350 -4.01 -15.09 27.66
C ALA A 350 -2.66 -15.03 28.43
N THR A 351 -2.21 -16.19 28.93
CA THR A 351 -0.93 -16.32 29.63
C THR A 351 0.24 -16.25 28.65
N GLY A 352 1.38 -15.72 29.10
CA GLY A 352 2.62 -15.68 28.32
C GLY A 352 2.73 -14.51 27.34
N VAL A 353 1.77 -13.57 27.34
CA VAL A 353 1.82 -12.39 26.45
C VAL A 353 2.87 -11.37 26.91
N VAL A 354 3.11 -11.26 28.22
CA VAL A 354 4.25 -10.52 28.79
C VAL A 354 5.27 -11.53 29.32
N THR A 355 6.49 -11.49 28.78
CA THR A 355 7.55 -12.41 29.15
C THR A 355 8.60 -11.74 30.05
N ALA A 356 9.24 -12.52 30.93
CA ALA A 356 10.32 -12.01 31.76
C ALA A 356 11.64 -11.89 30.96
N GLY A 357 12.46 -10.90 31.31
CA GLY A 357 13.80 -10.72 30.74
C GLY A 357 13.86 -9.85 29.49
N ARG A 358 12.75 -9.22 29.08
CA ARG A 358 12.70 -8.22 28.01
C ARG A 358 11.71 -7.10 28.32
N TRP A 359 11.82 -6.01 27.59
CA TRP A 359 10.86 -4.91 27.63
C TRP A 359 9.61 -5.27 26.82
N HIS A 360 8.46 -4.86 27.37
CA HIS A 360 7.17 -4.86 26.70
C HIS A 360 6.50 -3.50 26.92
N HIS A 361 5.83 -2.95 25.91
CA HIS A 361 4.88 -1.87 26.13
C HIS A 361 3.54 -2.48 26.49
N VAL A 362 2.87 -1.97 27.52
CA VAL A 362 1.56 -2.49 27.93
C VAL A 362 0.59 -1.35 28.14
N ALA A 363 -0.63 -1.51 27.63
CA ALA A 363 -1.69 -0.54 27.82
C ALA A 363 -3.03 -1.19 28.17
N GLY A 364 -3.84 -0.48 28.95
CA GLY A 364 -5.23 -0.81 29.21
C GLY A 364 -6.12 0.41 28.98
N THR A 365 -7.15 0.27 28.15
CA THR A 365 -8.12 1.36 27.87
C THR A 365 -9.52 0.97 28.34
N TYR A 366 -10.31 1.97 28.72
CA TYR A 366 -11.73 1.80 29.03
C TYR A 366 -12.54 3.02 28.63
N ASP A 367 -13.52 2.83 27.74
CA ASP A 367 -14.38 3.89 27.16
C ASP A 367 -15.74 4.03 27.87
N GLY A 368 -15.82 3.58 29.13
CA GLY A 368 -17.07 3.50 29.88
C GLY A 368 -17.97 2.31 29.49
N THR A 369 -17.64 1.58 28.42
CA THR A 369 -18.39 0.41 27.93
C THR A 369 -17.50 -0.78 27.62
N THR A 370 -16.24 -0.58 27.23
CA THR A 370 -15.36 -1.62 26.71
C THR A 370 -13.99 -1.49 27.33
N MET A 371 -13.49 -2.58 27.93
CA MET A 371 -12.10 -2.68 28.41
C MET A 371 -11.24 -3.32 27.33
N ARG A 372 -10.10 -2.73 26.99
CA ARG A 372 -9.14 -3.31 26.04
C ARG A 372 -7.77 -3.45 26.68
N ALA A 373 -7.04 -4.49 26.30
CA ALA A 373 -5.68 -4.77 26.77
C ALA A 373 -4.74 -4.89 25.58
N TYR A 374 -3.64 -4.15 25.62
CA TYR A 374 -2.64 -4.13 24.58
C TYR A 374 -1.27 -4.51 25.13
N VAL A 375 -0.54 -5.30 24.37
CA VAL A 375 0.86 -5.61 24.62
C VAL A 375 1.59 -5.33 23.32
N ASP A 376 2.68 -4.56 23.41
CA ASP A 376 3.51 -4.23 22.27
C ASP A 376 2.69 -3.59 21.13
N GLY A 377 1.81 -2.64 21.50
CA GLY A 377 0.96 -1.92 20.54
C GLY A 377 -0.21 -2.72 19.96
N GLU A 378 -0.20 -4.04 20.09
CA GLU A 378 -1.24 -4.94 19.57
C GLU A 378 -2.39 -5.12 20.56
N LEU A 379 -3.62 -5.16 20.06
CA LEU A 379 -4.81 -5.47 20.84
C LEU A 379 -4.86 -6.98 21.17
N ILE A 380 -4.50 -7.34 22.40
CA ILE A 380 -4.49 -8.75 22.84
C ILE A 380 -5.90 -9.23 23.20
N ASN A 381 -6.75 -8.34 23.73
CA ASN A 381 -8.11 -8.71 24.08
C ASN A 381 -9.03 -7.49 24.29
N SER A 382 -10.33 -7.70 24.09
CA SER A 382 -11.38 -6.72 24.32
C SER A 382 -12.57 -7.35 25.05
N TRP A 383 -13.12 -6.62 26.03
CA TRP A 383 -14.25 -7.07 26.83
C TRP A 383 -15.31 -5.99 26.94
N THR A 384 -16.52 -6.26 26.47
CA THR A 384 -17.66 -5.38 26.72
C THR A 384 -18.04 -5.44 28.20
N HIS A 385 -17.91 -4.30 28.87
CA HIS A 385 -18.28 -4.11 30.27
C HIS A 385 -18.99 -2.77 30.51
N THR A 386 -20.31 -2.81 30.66
CA THR A 386 -21.10 -1.60 30.96
C THR A 386 -21.33 -1.45 32.46
N PHE A 387 -20.64 -0.50 33.08
CA PHE A 387 -20.98 -0.03 34.42
C PHE A 387 -21.59 1.38 34.37
N GLY A 388 -22.50 1.68 35.30
CA GLY A 388 -22.99 3.05 35.51
C GLY A 388 -22.11 3.86 36.47
N GLY A 389 -21.95 5.15 36.21
CA GLY A 389 -21.34 6.16 37.08
C GLY A 389 -19.81 6.18 37.11
N ASP A 390 -19.26 7.02 37.97
CA ASP A 390 -17.85 7.43 37.90
C ASP A 390 -16.87 6.30 38.28
N LEU A 391 -15.72 6.27 37.61
CA LEU A 391 -14.60 5.34 37.88
C LEU A 391 -14.00 5.58 39.26
N ASP A 392 -13.76 6.85 39.60
CA ASP A 392 -13.17 7.19 40.88
C ASP A 392 -14.23 7.43 41.97
N VAL A 393 -14.51 6.38 42.75
CA VAL A 393 -15.45 6.48 43.88
C VAL A 393 -14.82 7.03 45.15
N GLN A 394 -13.49 7.22 45.16
CA GLN A 394 -12.72 7.73 46.31
C GLN A 394 -11.56 8.65 45.92
N SER A 395 -11.86 9.94 45.77
CA SER A 395 -10.99 11.02 45.30
C SER A 395 -9.74 11.37 46.15
N THR A 396 -9.42 10.58 47.16
CA THR A 396 -8.29 10.83 48.08
C THR A 396 -7.17 9.80 47.95
N ARG A 397 -7.32 8.83 47.06
CA ARG A 397 -6.34 7.75 46.87
C ARG A 397 -5.23 8.19 45.92
N THR A 398 -4.00 7.86 46.30
CA THR A 398 -2.82 8.11 45.48
C THR A 398 -2.73 7.10 44.35
N VAL A 399 -2.30 7.58 43.18
CA VAL A 399 -1.87 6.73 42.08
C VAL A 399 -0.44 6.27 42.36
N SER A 400 -0.20 4.96 42.32
CA SER A 400 1.11 4.38 42.59
C SER A 400 1.64 3.65 41.36
N LEU A 401 2.95 3.76 41.15
CA LEU A 401 3.68 3.08 40.07
C LEU A 401 4.65 2.05 40.67
N GLY A 402 4.67 0.83 40.15
CA GLY A 402 5.59 -0.27 40.53
C GLY A 402 5.21 -1.08 41.79
N ASP A 403 4.26 -0.61 42.61
CA ASP A 403 3.53 -1.41 43.62
C ASP A 403 2.21 -0.67 43.94
N SER A 404 1.34 -1.33 44.69
CA SER A 404 0.23 -0.69 45.39
C SER A 404 0.67 0.24 46.52
N SER A 405 -0.15 1.24 46.82
CA SER A 405 0.07 2.10 47.99
C SER A 405 0.03 1.34 49.34
N ALA A 406 -0.60 0.16 49.39
CA ALA A 406 -0.64 -0.72 50.56
C ALA A 406 0.52 -1.73 50.64
N GLY A 407 1.31 -1.87 49.57
CA GLY A 407 2.38 -2.83 49.45
C GLY A 407 1.94 -4.27 49.17
N GLY A 408 2.91 -5.10 48.77
CA GLY A 408 2.76 -6.56 48.68
C GLY A 408 2.31 -7.07 47.31
N ARG A 409 2.31 -6.22 46.29
CA ARG A 409 2.11 -6.55 44.87
C ARG A 409 3.19 -5.89 43.98
N PRO A 410 4.49 -6.05 44.34
CA PRO A 410 5.56 -5.25 43.77
C PRO A 410 5.97 -5.77 42.38
N LEU A 411 6.38 -4.85 41.52
CA LEU A 411 7.18 -5.14 40.35
C LEU A 411 8.61 -5.49 40.77
N LEU A 412 9.12 -6.61 40.26
CA LEU A 412 10.55 -6.92 40.23
C LEU A 412 11.05 -6.65 38.82
N GLY A 413 11.57 -5.45 38.58
CA GLY A 413 11.77 -4.99 37.21
C GLY A 413 11.98 -3.49 37.07
N TYR A 414 11.67 -2.99 35.88
CA TYR A 414 11.85 -1.60 35.48
C TYR A 414 10.55 -1.06 34.87
N LEU A 415 10.26 0.21 35.12
CA LEU A 415 9.23 0.97 34.38
C LEU A 415 9.88 2.13 33.66
N ASP A 416 9.31 2.45 32.50
CA ASP A 416 9.67 3.58 31.65
C ASP A 416 8.37 4.16 31.02
N ASP A 417 8.37 5.47 30.75
CA ASP A 417 7.34 6.20 30.01
C ASP A 417 5.89 5.91 30.47
N ALA A 418 5.64 6.00 31.77
CA ALA A 418 4.32 5.74 32.33
C ALA A 418 3.35 6.91 32.06
N ARG A 419 2.17 6.61 31.51
CA ARG A 419 1.15 7.59 31.09
C ARG A 419 -0.23 7.23 31.62
N VAL A 420 -1.00 8.24 31.98
CA VAL A 420 -2.43 8.12 32.30
C VAL A 420 -3.22 9.21 31.59
N TYR A 421 -4.29 8.80 30.91
CA TYR A 421 -5.22 9.67 30.21
C TYR A 421 -6.63 9.59 30.82
N ASP A 422 -7.40 10.68 30.83
CA ASP A 422 -8.83 10.72 31.23
C ASP A 422 -9.79 10.38 30.07
N ARG A 423 -9.24 9.79 29.01
CA ARG A 423 -9.96 9.23 27.86
C ARG A 423 -9.42 7.86 27.48
N ALA A 424 -10.25 7.06 26.81
CA ALA A 424 -9.80 5.85 26.14
C ALA A 424 -9.10 6.23 24.84
N LEU A 425 -7.83 5.84 24.70
CA LEU A 425 -7.11 5.89 23.44
C LEU A 425 -7.66 4.78 22.52
N ASN A 426 -7.70 5.06 21.21
CA ASN A 426 -8.00 4.06 20.20
C ASN A 426 -6.77 3.21 19.85
N ASP A 427 -6.92 2.21 18.98
CA ASP A 427 -5.87 1.25 18.64
C ASP A 427 -4.64 1.93 17.99
N THR A 428 -4.88 2.89 17.09
CA THR A 428 -3.82 3.69 16.46
C THR A 428 -3.04 4.49 17.48
N GLU A 429 -3.73 5.22 18.36
CA GLU A 429 -3.11 6.04 19.40
C GLU A 429 -2.30 5.18 20.39
N VAL A 430 -2.75 3.97 20.72
CA VAL A 430 -1.98 3.04 21.58
C VAL A 430 -0.74 2.51 20.85
N ARG A 431 -0.86 2.21 19.55
CA ARG A 431 0.24 1.74 18.71
C ARG A 431 1.32 2.80 18.53
N GLU A 432 0.94 4.07 18.44
CA GLU A 432 1.88 5.21 18.43
C GLU A 432 2.69 5.31 19.74
N LEU A 433 2.13 4.90 20.88
CA LEU A 433 2.91 4.78 22.12
C LEU A 433 3.95 3.65 22.06
N TYR A 434 3.74 2.63 21.20
CA TYR A 434 4.61 1.47 21.00
C TYR A 434 5.68 1.70 19.91
N GLY A 435 6.71 2.43 20.30
CA GLY A 435 8.00 2.41 19.61
C GLY A 435 8.12 3.33 18.40
N LEU A 436 7.09 4.11 18.07
CA LEU A 436 7.22 5.21 17.11
C LEU A 436 8.15 6.28 17.71
N VAL A 437 9.22 6.59 16.97
CA VAL A 437 10.27 7.54 17.33
C VAL A 437 10.12 8.85 16.58
N GLY A 438 9.61 8.79 15.35
CA GLY A 438 9.31 9.95 14.54
C GLY A 438 8.43 9.59 13.37
N HIS A 439 7.51 10.50 13.03
CA HIS A 439 6.64 10.40 11.87
C HIS A 439 6.58 11.77 11.20
N TRP A 440 7.15 11.88 10.01
CA TRP A 440 7.15 13.11 9.22
C TRP A 440 6.32 12.86 7.98
N MET A 441 5.06 13.29 8.00
CA MET A 441 4.15 13.16 6.86
C MET A 441 4.66 13.97 5.65
N LEU A 442 5.42 15.06 5.87
CA LEU A 442 5.88 15.97 4.80
C LEU A 442 4.72 16.66 4.04
N ASP A 443 3.60 16.83 4.76
CA ASP A 443 2.32 17.37 4.29
C ASP A 443 2.24 18.90 4.30
N GLU A 444 3.35 19.57 4.63
CA GLU A 444 3.34 21.02 4.64
C GLU A 444 3.22 21.55 3.21
N SER A 445 2.33 22.53 3.00
CA SER A 445 2.24 23.26 1.72
C SER A 445 3.21 24.44 1.63
N SER A 446 3.76 24.86 2.77
CA SER A 446 4.80 25.90 2.92
C SER A 446 5.35 25.91 4.36
N GLY A 447 6.55 26.44 4.57
CA GLY A 447 7.13 26.56 5.91
C GLY A 447 8.62 26.19 5.94
N THR A 448 9.17 26.11 7.16
CA THR A 448 10.56 25.69 7.40
C THR A 448 10.67 24.50 8.34
N THR A 449 9.54 23.95 8.79
CA THR A 449 9.48 22.84 9.76
C THR A 449 8.77 21.67 9.09
N ALA A 450 9.40 20.50 9.13
CA ALA A 450 8.76 19.21 8.89
C ALA A 450 8.28 18.71 10.25
N ALA A 451 6.98 18.74 10.51
CA ALA A 451 6.44 18.41 11.82
C ALA A 451 6.57 16.89 12.11
N ASP A 452 6.90 16.56 13.36
CA ASP A 452 6.83 15.19 13.86
C ASP A 452 5.44 14.90 14.46
N SER A 453 4.63 14.11 13.76
CA SER A 453 3.28 13.70 14.19
C SER A 453 3.29 12.58 15.24
N SER A 454 4.44 11.98 15.56
CA SER A 454 4.52 10.88 16.54
C SER A 454 4.25 11.30 18.00
N GLY A 455 4.22 12.61 18.27
CA GLY A 455 4.12 13.17 19.61
C GLY A 455 5.42 13.07 20.43
N VAL A 456 6.52 12.57 19.85
CA VAL A 456 7.85 12.54 20.48
C VAL A 456 8.53 13.91 20.44
N GLY A 457 8.17 14.74 19.45
CA GLY A 457 8.67 16.12 19.30
C GLY A 457 10.02 16.19 18.61
N ASN A 458 10.33 15.21 17.76
CA ASN A 458 11.51 15.17 16.90
C ASN A 458 11.25 15.96 15.60
N ASP A 459 10.79 17.21 15.71
CA ASP A 459 10.52 18.07 14.56
C ASP A 459 11.80 18.27 13.71
N GLY A 460 11.63 18.21 12.39
CA GLY A 460 12.67 18.47 11.42
C GLY A 460 12.67 19.91 10.91
N ALA A 461 13.83 20.42 10.51
CA ALA A 461 13.96 21.69 9.81
C ALA A 461 14.20 21.47 8.31
N TYR A 462 13.31 21.97 7.45
CA TYR A 462 13.56 22.05 6.02
C TYR A 462 14.74 22.98 5.74
N ALA A 463 15.70 22.51 4.95
CA ALA A 463 16.87 23.26 4.57
C ALA A 463 17.21 23.07 3.08
N GLY A 464 17.93 24.04 2.51
CA GLY A 464 18.27 24.05 1.08
C GLY A 464 17.04 24.25 0.19
N SER A 465 17.05 23.68 -1.01
CA SER A 465 16.00 23.90 -2.02
C SER A 465 14.91 22.83 -2.01
N ALA A 466 14.44 22.42 -0.82
CA ALA A 466 13.26 21.58 -0.70
C ALA A 466 12.00 22.35 -1.13
N THR A 467 11.12 21.72 -1.91
CA THR A 467 9.87 22.31 -2.41
C THR A 467 8.68 21.57 -1.81
N LEU A 468 7.73 22.31 -1.23
CA LEU A 468 6.63 21.76 -0.43
C LEU A 468 5.29 21.81 -1.18
N GLY A 469 4.32 20.99 -0.79
CA GLY A 469 2.96 20.98 -1.35
C GLY A 469 2.81 20.27 -2.70
N GLY A 470 3.71 19.35 -3.06
CA GLY A 470 3.50 18.43 -4.19
C GLY A 470 2.39 17.42 -3.89
N SER A 471 1.88 16.69 -4.88
CA SER A 471 0.88 15.63 -4.61
C SER A 471 1.55 14.41 -3.97
N GLY A 472 1.14 14.09 -2.74
CA GLY A 472 1.59 12.92 -1.99
C GLY A 472 0.85 11.64 -2.35
N VAL A 473 1.21 10.55 -1.68
CA VAL A 473 0.47 9.29 -1.61
C VAL A 473 -0.77 9.47 -0.73
N ARG A 474 -0.63 10.25 0.34
CA ARG A 474 -1.70 10.81 1.15
C ARG A 474 -1.43 12.31 1.26
N GLY A 475 -2.45 13.16 1.11
CA GLY A 475 -2.26 14.60 1.15
C GLY A 475 -1.24 15.16 0.15
N THR A 476 -0.17 15.77 0.67
CA THR A 476 0.90 16.45 -0.05
C THR A 476 2.29 15.91 0.31
N SER A 477 3.30 16.27 -0.47
CA SER A 477 4.67 15.74 -0.33
C SER A 477 5.72 16.84 -0.40
N ALA A 478 6.94 16.53 0.06
CA ALA A 478 8.13 17.34 -0.17
C ALA A 478 8.97 16.82 -1.35
N ALA A 479 9.44 17.73 -2.21
CA ALA A 479 10.34 17.45 -3.32
C ALA A 479 11.76 17.98 -3.06
N PHE A 480 12.75 17.16 -3.35
CA PHE A 480 14.18 17.39 -3.14
C PHE A 480 14.90 17.50 -4.49
N ASP A 481 15.87 18.40 -4.59
CA ASP A 481 16.46 18.87 -5.85
C ASP A 481 17.73 18.11 -6.28
N GLY A 482 18.18 17.12 -5.50
CA GLY A 482 19.43 16.41 -5.74
C GLY A 482 20.69 17.21 -5.45
N SER A 483 20.61 18.40 -4.85
CA SER A 483 21.78 19.27 -4.66
C SER A 483 21.89 19.92 -3.28
N SER A 484 20.77 20.22 -2.65
CA SER A 484 20.75 21.01 -1.41
C SER A 484 19.55 20.74 -0.51
N GLY A 485 18.40 20.36 -1.08
CA GLY A 485 17.16 20.11 -0.34
C GLY A 485 17.34 18.97 0.65
N LYS A 486 16.92 19.17 1.91
CA LYS A 486 16.93 18.16 2.98
C LYS A 486 16.03 18.57 4.13
N VAL A 487 15.77 17.63 5.04
CA VAL A 487 15.29 17.90 6.39
C VAL A 487 16.36 17.49 7.39
N VAL A 488 16.59 18.33 8.39
CA VAL A 488 17.52 18.07 9.49
C VAL A 488 16.73 17.95 10.78
N VAL A 489 16.74 16.76 11.38
CA VAL A 489 16.16 16.50 12.69
C VAL A 489 17.29 16.48 13.71
N SER A 490 17.20 17.36 14.71
CA SER A 490 18.26 17.50 15.71
C SER A 490 18.39 16.23 16.57
N PRO A 491 19.59 15.91 17.08
CA PRO A 491 19.82 14.69 17.85
C PRO A 491 18.98 14.69 19.12
N SER A 492 18.50 13.51 19.51
CA SER A 492 17.71 13.32 20.72
C SER A 492 17.94 11.91 21.27
N ASN A 493 17.67 11.72 22.57
CA ASN A 493 17.86 10.40 23.19
C ASN A 493 17.04 9.29 22.51
N SER A 494 15.88 9.64 21.93
CA SER A 494 15.03 8.68 21.21
C SER A 494 15.57 8.31 19.82
N LEU A 495 16.47 9.13 19.25
CA LEU A 495 17.11 8.91 17.95
C LEU A 495 18.52 8.30 18.07
N ASP A 496 19.22 8.53 19.19
CA ASP A 496 20.67 8.28 19.27
C ASP A 496 21.07 6.86 19.72
N SER A 497 20.15 6.08 20.27
CA SER A 497 20.44 4.78 20.92
C SER A 497 19.37 3.73 20.62
N LEU A 498 19.21 3.41 19.34
CA LEU A 498 18.34 2.34 18.87
C LEU A 498 19.04 0.98 19.01
N GLU A 499 18.36 0.01 19.61
CA GLU A 499 18.77 -1.41 19.64
C GLU A 499 18.26 -2.12 18.39
N SER A 500 17.00 -1.88 18.03
CA SER A 500 16.36 -2.37 16.80
C SER A 500 15.74 -1.19 16.05
N VAL A 501 15.47 -1.34 14.76
CA VAL A 501 14.96 -0.24 13.94
C VAL A 501 14.00 -0.73 12.85
N SER A 502 12.97 0.07 12.59
CA SER A 502 12.27 0.08 11.30
C SER A 502 12.23 1.49 10.78
N VAL A 503 12.67 1.68 9.55
CA VAL A 503 12.69 2.99 8.91
C VAL A 503 12.10 2.86 7.52
N GLY A 504 11.15 3.72 7.19
CA GLY A 504 10.52 3.70 5.89
C GLY A 504 10.07 5.07 5.43
N CYS A 505 9.77 5.16 4.15
CA CYS A 505 9.19 6.34 3.51
C CYS A 505 8.51 5.93 2.20
N TRP A 506 7.56 6.76 1.76
CA TRP A 506 7.17 6.78 0.37
C TRP A 506 8.12 7.68 -0.41
N ALA A 507 8.63 7.23 -1.55
CA ALA A 507 9.49 8.03 -2.40
C ALA A 507 9.33 7.72 -3.88
N LYS A 508 9.58 8.72 -4.72
CA LYS A 508 9.72 8.57 -6.17
C LYS A 508 10.82 9.45 -6.73
N SER A 509 11.52 8.93 -7.72
CA SER A 509 12.55 9.62 -8.48
C SER A 509 11.94 10.53 -9.55
N THR A 510 12.62 11.63 -9.86
CA THR A 510 12.28 12.45 -11.05
C THR A 510 12.85 11.87 -12.35
N THR A 511 13.70 10.84 -12.26
CA THR A 511 14.39 10.19 -13.38
C THR A 511 14.28 8.67 -13.28
N SER A 512 14.38 7.97 -14.41
CA SER A 512 14.25 6.50 -14.46
C SER A 512 15.40 5.72 -13.80
N THR A 513 16.44 6.41 -13.35
CA THR A 513 17.47 5.88 -12.44
C THR A 513 17.69 6.88 -11.33
N TRP A 514 18.15 6.42 -10.18
CA TRP A 514 18.52 7.30 -9.08
C TRP A 514 19.72 8.18 -9.42
N ASN A 515 19.68 9.43 -8.95
CA ASN A 515 20.76 10.40 -9.10
C ASN A 515 22.00 10.04 -8.25
N GLU A 516 23.11 10.79 -8.42
CA GLU A 516 24.36 10.48 -7.70
C GLU A 516 24.17 10.37 -6.18
N ASN A 517 24.28 9.13 -5.66
CA ASN A 517 24.26 8.77 -4.25
C ASN A 517 23.15 9.49 -3.44
N GLY A 518 21.94 9.54 -3.97
CA GLY A 518 20.78 10.04 -3.23
C GLY A 518 20.62 9.34 -1.88
N MET A 519 20.04 10.01 -0.89
CA MET A 519 19.81 9.46 0.45
C MET A 519 18.36 9.73 0.82
N LEU A 520 17.56 8.68 1.07
CA LEU A 520 16.19 8.89 1.53
C LEU A 520 16.20 9.26 3.00
N VAL A 521 16.81 8.39 3.81
CA VAL A 521 16.89 8.55 5.27
C VAL A 521 18.25 8.09 5.78
N SER A 522 18.88 8.87 6.66
CA SER A 522 20.19 8.57 7.25
C SER A 522 20.22 8.86 8.74
N LYS A 523 20.63 7.85 9.51
CA LYS A 523 21.25 7.99 10.83
C LYS A 523 22.65 7.38 10.76
N ARG A 524 23.40 7.84 9.78
CA ARG A 524 24.75 7.45 9.31
C ARG A 524 25.39 6.24 10.00
N ASP A 525 25.85 6.40 11.23
CA ASP A 525 26.65 5.41 11.93
C ASP A 525 25.80 4.30 12.58
N GLN A 526 24.46 4.40 12.53
CA GLN A 526 23.48 3.36 12.85
C GLN A 526 22.89 2.70 11.60
N PHE A 527 22.25 3.46 10.71
CA PHE A 527 21.58 2.91 9.52
C PHE A 527 21.41 3.95 8.41
N VAL A 528 21.21 3.46 7.18
CA VAL A 528 20.88 4.27 6.01
C VAL A 528 19.87 3.54 5.11
N LEU A 529 18.88 4.26 4.61
CA LEU A 529 18.00 3.82 3.53
C LEU A 529 18.24 4.74 2.33
N HIS A 530 18.76 4.17 1.25
CA HIS A 530 19.24 4.98 0.15
C HIS A 530 19.18 4.30 -1.21
N PRO A 531 18.97 5.08 -2.28
CA PRO A 531 19.13 4.57 -3.63
C PRO A 531 20.60 4.32 -4.01
N VAL A 532 20.81 3.47 -5.01
CA VAL A 532 22.11 3.26 -5.65
C VAL A 532 22.19 4.04 -6.96
N ILE A 533 23.25 4.85 -7.09
CA ILE A 533 23.52 5.72 -8.24
C ILE A 533 23.42 4.98 -9.59
N ASN A 534 22.76 5.60 -10.57
CA ASN A 534 22.63 5.10 -11.95
C ASN A 534 21.97 3.71 -12.06
N THR A 535 21.19 3.33 -11.06
CA THR A 535 20.40 2.11 -11.03
C THR A 535 18.97 2.45 -10.61
N THR A 536 18.09 1.45 -10.59
CA THR A 536 16.82 1.53 -9.87
C THR A 536 16.90 0.89 -8.49
N THR A 537 18.08 0.40 -8.09
CA THR A 537 18.27 -0.33 -6.84
C THR A 537 18.02 0.57 -5.64
N ILE A 538 17.21 0.08 -4.70
CA ILE A 538 17.13 0.61 -3.34
C ILE A 538 17.96 -0.25 -2.40
N ARG A 539 18.62 0.39 -1.44
CA ARG A 539 19.49 -0.27 -0.47
C ARG A 539 19.15 0.15 0.95
N PHE A 540 19.01 -0.83 1.83
CA PHE A 540 18.95 -0.59 3.26
C PHE A 540 20.19 -1.19 3.92
N GLU A 541 20.91 -0.38 4.70
CA GLU A 541 22.08 -0.83 5.44
C GLU A 541 21.97 -0.49 6.93
N VAL A 542 22.42 -1.41 7.78
CA VAL A 542 22.65 -1.19 9.21
C VAL A 542 24.12 -1.36 9.54
N HIS A 543 24.62 -0.54 10.46
CA HIS A 543 25.98 -0.59 10.97
C HIS A 543 25.99 -1.32 12.32
N ALA A 544 26.13 -2.64 12.26
CA ALA A 544 26.08 -3.51 13.42
C ALA A 544 27.46 -4.14 13.71
N ASN A 545 27.86 -4.16 14.98
CA ASN A 545 29.19 -4.65 15.41
C ASN A 545 30.39 -4.01 14.66
N GLY A 546 30.28 -2.72 14.31
CA GLY A 546 31.35 -1.97 13.64
C GLY A 546 31.58 -2.33 12.18
N SER A 547 30.59 -2.91 11.49
CA SER A 547 30.60 -3.15 10.04
C SER A 547 29.21 -2.92 9.44
N TYR A 548 29.16 -2.39 8.21
CA TYR A 548 27.91 -2.19 7.49
C TYR A 548 27.45 -3.51 6.87
N HIS A 549 26.18 -3.82 7.04
CA HIS A 549 25.47 -4.94 6.43
C HIS A 549 24.28 -4.36 5.69
N GLY A 550 24.00 -4.82 4.47
CA GLY A 550 22.92 -4.23 3.70
C GLY A 550 22.35 -5.13 2.65
N LEU A 551 21.10 -4.84 2.32
CA LEU A 551 20.23 -5.55 1.39
C LEU A 551 19.94 -4.66 0.20
N SER A 552 19.73 -5.24 -0.98
CA SER A 552 19.57 -4.46 -2.20
C SER A 552 18.54 -5.09 -3.11
N TYR A 553 17.68 -4.25 -3.69
CA TYR A 553 16.62 -4.70 -4.57
C TYR A 553 16.44 -3.75 -5.74
N ASP A 554 16.41 -4.30 -6.96
CA ASP A 554 16.16 -3.55 -8.19
C ASP A 554 14.66 -3.33 -8.35
N VAL A 555 14.26 -2.07 -8.18
CA VAL A 555 12.86 -1.67 -8.31
C VAL A 555 12.54 -1.48 -9.79
N ASP A 556 11.43 -2.01 -10.25
CA ASP A 556 10.95 -1.96 -11.62
C ASP A 556 10.56 -0.54 -12.09
N ASP A 557 9.86 0.23 -11.26
CA ASP A 557 9.55 1.64 -11.51
C ASP A 557 9.75 2.51 -10.26
N ILE A 558 10.86 3.26 -10.26
CA ILE A 558 11.16 4.23 -9.21
C ILE A 558 10.55 5.61 -9.46
N THR A 559 9.92 5.86 -10.61
CA THR A 559 9.31 7.16 -10.97
C THR A 559 7.88 7.30 -10.48
N SER A 560 7.23 6.17 -10.19
CA SER A 560 5.98 6.10 -9.43
C SER A 560 6.27 6.10 -7.93
N TRP A 561 5.25 6.45 -7.13
CA TRP A 561 5.33 6.35 -5.67
C TRP A 561 5.52 4.88 -5.28
N ARG A 562 6.61 4.57 -4.58
CA ARG A 562 6.87 3.27 -3.98
C ARG A 562 7.14 3.46 -2.48
N GLN A 563 6.71 2.50 -1.67
CA GLN A 563 7.07 2.43 -0.27
C GLN A 563 8.39 1.67 -0.15
N TYR A 564 9.36 2.26 0.54
CA TYR A 564 10.62 1.61 0.86
C TYR A 564 10.74 1.50 2.37
N LEU A 565 10.99 0.29 2.89
CA LEU A 565 11.07 0.07 4.32
C LEU A 565 12.12 -0.97 4.69
N GLY A 566 13.04 -0.59 5.57
CA GLY A 566 14.05 -1.47 6.14
C GLY A 566 13.74 -1.80 7.59
N THR A 567 13.95 -3.05 8.00
CA THR A 567 13.86 -3.47 9.41
C THR A 567 15.11 -4.19 9.87
N TYR A 568 15.48 -4.00 11.13
CA TYR A 568 16.54 -4.74 11.79
C TYR A 568 16.18 -5.03 13.25
N ASP A 569 16.26 -6.31 13.64
CA ASP A 569 16.03 -6.80 14.99
C ASP A 569 17.35 -7.28 15.61
N GLU A 570 17.86 -6.59 16.63
CA GLU A 570 19.11 -6.97 17.31
C GLU A 570 19.00 -8.32 18.03
N GLY A 571 17.84 -8.63 18.61
CA GLY A 571 17.63 -9.84 19.41
C GLY A 571 17.72 -11.12 18.58
N THR A 572 17.30 -11.08 17.32
CA THR A 572 17.34 -12.19 16.37
C THR A 572 18.48 -12.07 15.36
N GLY A 573 18.94 -10.84 15.08
CA GLY A 573 19.88 -10.50 14.02
C GLY A 573 19.22 -10.36 12.65
N ASP A 574 17.89 -10.42 12.55
CA ASP A 574 17.18 -10.34 11.27
C ASP A 574 17.26 -8.94 10.68
N LEU A 575 17.83 -8.83 9.47
CA LEU A 575 17.84 -7.63 8.62
C LEU A 575 16.94 -7.92 7.41
N LYS A 576 15.97 -7.04 7.13
CA LYS A 576 15.00 -7.22 6.04
C LYS A 576 14.74 -5.92 5.29
N LEU A 577 14.48 -6.04 3.99
CA LEU A 577 14.10 -4.94 3.11
C LEU A 577 12.74 -5.28 2.47
N TYR A 578 11.84 -4.32 2.56
CA TYR A 578 10.50 -4.38 2.00
C TYR A 578 10.33 -3.28 0.96
N VAL A 579 9.67 -3.62 -0.14
CA VAL A 579 9.17 -2.66 -1.12
C VAL A 579 7.69 -2.92 -1.25
N ASP A 580 6.89 -1.86 -1.14
CA ASP A 580 5.44 -1.93 -1.37
C ASP A 580 4.71 -2.96 -0.48
N GLY A 581 5.10 -3.02 0.79
CA GLY A 581 4.54 -3.98 1.75
C GLY A 581 5.07 -5.41 1.61
N VAL A 582 5.85 -5.72 0.56
CA VAL A 582 6.35 -7.07 0.26
C VAL A 582 7.81 -7.21 0.67
N LEU A 583 8.17 -8.35 1.29
CA LEU A 583 9.56 -8.67 1.61
C LEU A 583 10.33 -8.98 0.31
N VAL A 584 11.36 -8.21 0.00
CA VAL A 584 12.12 -8.37 -1.24
C VAL A 584 13.55 -8.89 -1.04
N ASP A 585 14.10 -8.72 0.16
CA ASP A 585 15.44 -9.23 0.50
C ASP A 585 15.57 -9.40 2.02
N SER A 586 16.38 -10.36 2.47
CA SER A 586 16.63 -10.59 3.90
C SER A 586 17.97 -11.29 4.17
N THR A 587 18.51 -11.05 5.36
CA THR A 587 19.64 -11.82 5.90
C THR A 587 19.59 -11.87 7.42
N ASN A 588 20.30 -12.81 8.03
CA ASN A 588 20.43 -12.90 9.48
C ASN A 588 21.90 -12.71 9.89
N LEU A 589 22.16 -11.71 10.72
CA LEU A 589 23.49 -11.34 11.22
C LEU A 589 23.91 -12.12 12.47
N GLY A 590 22.98 -12.89 13.06
CA GLY A 590 23.09 -13.56 14.34
C GLY A 590 22.54 -12.71 15.50
N ALA A 591 21.85 -13.37 16.42
CA ALA A 591 21.27 -12.78 17.63
C ALA A 591 22.28 -11.96 18.45
N GLU A 592 21.80 -10.90 19.08
CA GLU A 592 22.55 -9.97 19.94
C GLU A 592 23.68 -9.26 19.19
N THR A 593 23.40 -8.83 17.95
CA THR A 593 24.32 -8.03 17.14
C THR A 593 23.95 -6.54 17.25
N PRO A 594 24.56 -5.76 18.17
CA PRO A 594 24.12 -4.40 18.46
C PRO A 594 24.36 -3.43 17.30
N LEU A 595 23.39 -2.53 17.11
CA LEU A 595 23.56 -1.33 16.30
C LEU A 595 24.61 -0.41 16.93
N THR A 596 25.43 0.20 16.08
CA THR A 596 26.44 1.15 16.53
C THR A 596 25.76 2.48 16.85
N ALA A 597 25.75 2.94 18.11
CA ALA A 597 25.12 4.20 18.49
C ALA A 597 25.66 5.42 17.69
N ASP A 598 24.77 6.34 17.33
CA ASP A 598 25.08 7.57 16.57
C ASP A 598 24.42 8.77 17.24
N ALA A 599 25.22 9.75 17.68
CA ALA A 599 24.74 10.98 18.32
C ALA A 599 24.62 12.19 17.36
N GLY A 600 24.72 11.95 16.05
CA GLY A 600 24.56 12.94 14.99
C GLY A 600 23.08 13.18 14.62
N ASP A 601 22.85 14.06 13.66
CA ASP A 601 21.50 14.41 13.21
C ASP A 601 20.82 13.22 12.52
N PHE A 602 19.49 13.11 12.63
CA PHE A 602 18.69 12.28 11.74
C PHE A 602 18.34 13.10 10.50
N LEU A 603 18.62 12.55 9.31
CA LEU A 603 18.58 13.29 8.06
C LEU A 603 17.60 12.65 7.09
N ILE A 604 16.79 13.48 6.46
CA ILE A 604 15.84 13.10 5.41
C ILE A 604 16.27 13.81 4.12
N GLY A 605 16.43 13.07 3.03
CA GLY A 605 16.86 13.60 1.73
C GLY A 605 18.38 13.85 1.60
N HIS A 606 19.20 13.53 2.62
CA HIS A 606 20.63 13.85 2.67
C HIS A 606 21.44 12.98 3.65
N ASP A 607 22.77 12.94 3.48
CA ASP A 607 23.73 12.37 4.42
C ASP A 607 25.00 13.23 4.63
N GLU A 608 25.54 13.30 5.85
CA GLU A 608 26.67 14.16 6.24
C GLU A 608 28.07 13.63 5.87
N ALA A 609 28.23 12.35 5.54
CA ALA A 609 29.55 11.78 5.30
C ALA A 609 30.26 12.35 4.05
N HIS A 610 29.50 12.89 3.08
CA HIS A 610 30.06 13.35 1.79
C HIS A 610 29.26 14.53 1.22
N SER A 611 29.95 15.53 0.65
CA SER A 611 29.35 16.79 0.19
C SER A 611 28.49 16.71 -1.10
N ALA A 612 27.98 15.54 -1.49
CA ALA A 612 27.26 15.31 -2.75
C ALA A 612 26.20 14.18 -2.69
N ARG A 613 25.59 13.91 -1.52
CA ARG A 613 24.59 12.84 -1.34
C ARG A 613 23.21 13.40 -1.05
N TYR A 614 22.58 13.99 -2.05
CA TYR A 614 21.26 14.60 -1.93
C TYR A 614 20.25 13.85 -2.77
N PHE A 615 19.06 13.61 -2.24
CA PHE A 615 17.97 12.98 -2.96
C PHE A 615 17.41 13.90 -4.05
N ASN A 616 17.16 13.36 -5.25
CA ASN A 616 16.46 14.05 -6.33
C ASN A 616 15.13 13.36 -6.65
N GLY A 617 14.07 13.78 -5.98
CA GLY A 617 12.78 13.10 -6.04
C GLY A 617 11.76 13.73 -5.11
N SER A 618 10.59 13.12 -5.03
CA SER A 618 9.57 13.47 -4.02
C SER A 618 9.54 12.39 -2.95
N MET A 619 9.34 12.80 -1.69
CA MET A 619 9.12 11.89 -0.57
C MET A 619 7.91 12.33 0.24
N ASP A 620 7.31 11.36 0.90
CA ASP A 620 6.10 11.47 1.69
C ASP A 620 6.16 10.43 2.83
N ASP A 621 5.48 10.69 3.93
CA ASP A 621 5.21 9.73 5.01
C ASP A 621 6.45 8.95 5.49
N VAL A 622 7.43 9.68 6.03
CA VAL A 622 8.67 9.13 6.59
C VAL A 622 8.43 8.68 8.03
N VAL A 623 8.73 7.41 8.33
CA VAL A 623 8.52 6.81 9.66
C VAL A 623 9.81 6.22 10.22
N LEU A 624 9.96 6.32 11.53
CA LEU A 624 11.03 5.67 12.29
C LEU A 624 10.47 5.01 13.54
N TYR A 625 10.75 3.72 13.70
CA TYR A 625 10.46 2.95 14.90
C TYR A 625 11.75 2.44 15.53
N ASN A 626 11.80 2.37 16.87
CA ASN A 626 12.92 1.78 17.63
C ASN A 626 12.80 0.27 17.81
N ARG A 627 12.13 -0.41 16.87
CA ARG A 627 11.91 -1.86 16.85
C ARG A 627 11.81 -2.35 15.42
N ALA A 628 12.08 -3.62 15.19
CA ALA A 628 11.71 -4.27 13.94
C ALA A 628 10.19 -4.46 13.89
N MET A 629 9.57 -4.02 12.79
CA MET A 629 8.17 -4.26 12.50
C MET A 629 7.99 -5.65 11.89
N ILE A 630 6.85 -6.27 12.17
CA ILE A 630 6.46 -7.54 11.54
C ILE A 630 5.86 -7.30 10.15
N PRO A 631 5.86 -8.30 9.25
CA PRO A 631 5.35 -8.14 7.87
C PRO A 631 3.95 -7.54 7.79
N GLU A 632 3.07 -7.92 8.72
CA GLU A 632 1.68 -7.47 8.76
C GLU A 632 1.59 -5.96 9.06
N GLU A 633 2.47 -5.41 9.92
CA GLU A 633 2.53 -3.97 10.20
C GLU A 633 2.97 -3.18 8.97
N ILE A 634 3.90 -3.74 8.21
CA ILE A 634 4.47 -3.12 7.01
C ILE A 634 3.43 -3.10 5.89
N ALA A 635 2.61 -4.14 5.79
CA ALA A 635 1.47 -4.19 4.87
C ALA A 635 0.37 -3.18 5.23
N GLU A 636 0.08 -2.94 6.52
CA GLU A 636 -0.83 -1.88 6.94
C GLU A 636 -0.28 -0.47 6.64
N HIS A 637 1.02 -0.25 6.85
CA HIS A 637 1.70 0.98 6.40
C HIS A 637 1.57 1.20 4.89
N TYR A 638 1.39 0.13 4.12
CA TYR A 638 1.14 0.17 2.68
C TYR A 638 -0.35 0.35 2.32
N GLY A 639 -1.26 0.33 3.29
CA GLY A 639 -2.69 0.58 3.14
C GLY A 639 -3.59 -0.66 3.13
N LEU A 640 -3.10 -1.82 3.58
CA LEU A 640 -3.93 -3.02 3.75
C LEU A 640 -4.92 -2.83 4.91
N VAL A 641 -6.20 -3.16 4.69
CA VAL A 641 -7.28 -3.05 5.69
C VAL A 641 -7.78 -4.43 6.15
N ALA A 642 -7.85 -5.39 5.23
CA ALA A 642 -8.22 -6.76 5.52
C ALA A 642 -7.65 -7.71 4.45
N HIS A 643 -7.24 -8.91 4.88
CA HIS A 643 -6.72 -9.96 4.02
C HIS A 643 -7.20 -11.33 4.48
N TRP A 644 -8.17 -11.89 3.79
CA TRP A 644 -8.62 -13.27 4.02
C TRP A 644 -8.00 -14.19 2.97
N LYS A 645 -6.94 -14.90 3.38
CA LYS A 645 -6.29 -15.89 2.52
C LYS A 645 -7.20 -17.05 2.16
N LEU A 646 -8.07 -17.47 3.08
CA LEU A 646 -8.94 -18.65 2.93
C LEU A 646 -8.18 -20.00 2.92
N ASP A 647 -7.05 -20.05 3.63
CA ASP A 647 -6.18 -21.22 3.77
C ASP A 647 -6.50 -22.13 4.97
N ASP A 648 -7.50 -21.81 5.78
CA ASP A 648 -7.68 -22.40 7.13
C ASP A 648 -7.90 -23.94 7.12
N ALA A 649 -8.14 -24.53 5.94
CA ALA A 649 -8.30 -25.95 5.61
C ALA A 649 -9.41 -26.71 6.38
N THR A 650 -9.81 -26.21 7.54
CA THR A 650 -10.88 -26.69 8.43
C THR A 650 -11.41 -25.53 9.28
N GLY A 651 -12.61 -25.65 9.82
CA GLY A 651 -13.20 -24.64 10.71
C GLY A 651 -14.27 -23.79 10.02
N THR A 652 -14.77 -22.78 10.72
CA THR A 652 -15.92 -21.95 10.31
C THR A 652 -15.61 -20.45 10.39
N THR A 653 -14.34 -20.08 10.27
CA THR A 653 -13.88 -18.69 10.30
C THR A 653 -12.76 -18.58 9.29
N ALA A 654 -12.82 -17.56 8.44
CA ALA A 654 -11.70 -17.13 7.61
C ALA A 654 -10.87 -16.15 8.44
N ALA A 655 -9.63 -16.52 8.75
CA ALA A 655 -8.73 -15.65 9.50
C ALA A 655 -8.35 -14.42 8.68
N ASP A 656 -8.37 -13.24 9.29
CA ASP A 656 -7.77 -12.05 8.72
C ASP A 656 -6.26 -12.05 9.00
N SER A 657 -5.47 -12.03 7.93
CA SER A 657 -4.01 -11.99 7.98
C SER A 657 -3.46 -10.56 8.16
N SER A 658 -4.32 -9.54 8.23
CA SER A 658 -3.94 -8.18 8.65
C SER A 658 -3.97 -8.02 10.18
N LEU A 659 -3.34 -6.97 10.73
CA LEU A 659 -3.38 -6.71 12.18
C LEU A 659 -4.69 -6.14 12.67
N SER A 660 -5.55 -5.73 11.74
CA SER A 660 -6.88 -5.24 12.03
C SER A 660 -7.81 -6.35 12.57
N GLY A 661 -7.41 -7.63 12.44
CA GLY A 661 -8.06 -8.76 13.10
C GLY A 661 -9.53 -8.93 12.71
N ASN A 662 -9.87 -8.59 11.47
CA ASN A 662 -11.22 -8.63 10.93
C ASN A 662 -11.64 -10.06 10.52
N ASP A 663 -11.39 -11.06 11.38
CA ASP A 663 -11.75 -12.46 11.17
C ASP A 663 -13.22 -12.57 10.75
N ALA A 664 -13.48 -13.24 9.62
CA ALA A 664 -14.81 -13.33 9.05
C ALA A 664 -15.43 -14.70 9.38
N PRO A 665 -16.48 -14.79 10.22
CA PRO A 665 -17.14 -16.06 10.49
C PRO A 665 -17.96 -16.52 9.29
N LEU A 666 -17.92 -17.84 9.04
CA LEU A 666 -18.71 -18.53 8.04
C LEU A 666 -20.17 -18.67 8.51
N THR A 667 -21.11 -18.38 7.61
CA THR A 667 -22.51 -18.75 7.75
C THR A 667 -22.84 -19.79 6.69
N GLY A 668 -22.88 -21.06 7.10
CA GLY A 668 -23.11 -22.18 6.20
C GLY A 668 -22.40 -23.46 6.60
N THR A 669 -22.31 -24.38 5.65
CA THR A 669 -21.35 -25.50 5.69
C THR A 669 -19.98 -25.04 5.23
N ALA A 670 -18.93 -25.56 5.88
CA ALA A 670 -17.55 -25.28 5.51
C ALA A 670 -17.10 -26.23 4.40
N ASP A 671 -16.72 -25.66 3.26
CA ASP A 671 -16.37 -26.37 2.04
C ASP A 671 -15.02 -25.86 1.52
N TRP A 672 -13.98 -26.03 2.35
CA TRP A 672 -12.60 -25.70 2.00
C TRP A 672 -12.12 -26.51 0.79
N THR A 673 -11.39 -25.85 -0.11
CA THR A 673 -10.93 -26.35 -1.42
C THR A 673 -9.47 -25.94 -1.62
N ASN A 674 -8.90 -26.26 -2.79
CA ASN A 674 -7.61 -25.68 -3.19
C ASN A 674 -7.87 -24.32 -3.85
N GLY A 675 -7.11 -23.31 -3.43
CA GLY A 675 -7.12 -21.98 -3.99
C GLY A 675 -6.19 -21.82 -5.19
N GLN A 676 -6.01 -20.58 -5.61
CA GLN A 676 -4.96 -20.18 -6.54
C GLN A 676 -3.59 -20.18 -5.87
N ASP A 677 -3.50 -19.75 -4.60
CA ASP A 677 -2.28 -19.71 -3.79
C ASP A 677 -2.52 -20.41 -2.45
N GLY A 678 -2.37 -21.74 -2.44
CA GLY A 678 -2.64 -22.57 -1.26
C GLY A 678 -4.08 -23.12 -1.19
N GLY A 679 -4.76 -22.87 -0.07
CA GLY A 679 -6.14 -23.26 0.17
C GLY A 679 -7.13 -22.25 -0.39
N GLY A 680 -8.41 -22.56 -0.35
CA GLY A 680 -9.48 -21.63 -0.72
C GLY A 680 -10.81 -22.07 -0.14
N HIS A 681 -11.90 -21.37 -0.47
CA HIS A 681 -13.24 -21.80 -0.08
C HIS A 681 -14.16 -21.97 -1.30
N ALA A 682 -14.76 -23.16 -1.43
CA ALA A 682 -15.78 -23.43 -2.42
C ALA A 682 -17.13 -22.93 -1.90
N PHE A 683 -17.80 -22.10 -2.70
CA PHE A 683 -19.16 -21.66 -2.43
C PHE A 683 -20.10 -22.47 -3.32
N ASP A 684 -20.97 -23.28 -2.72
CA ASP A 684 -21.93 -24.12 -3.45
C ASP A 684 -23.40 -23.79 -3.12
N TYR A 685 -23.61 -23.05 -2.03
CA TYR A 685 -24.91 -22.58 -1.55
C TYR A 685 -25.99 -23.67 -1.43
N THR A 686 -25.61 -24.94 -1.26
CA THR A 686 -26.51 -26.10 -1.28
C THR A 686 -27.43 -26.16 -0.06
N ASP A 687 -27.01 -25.62 1.07
CA ASP A 687 -27.79 -25.49 2.30
C ASP A 687 -28.59 -24.17 2.38
N GLY A 688 -28.47 -23.34 1.35
CA GLY A 688 -29.12 -22.02 1.23
C GLY A 688 -28.44 -20.91 2.03
N GLN A 689 -27.27 -21.15 2.62
CA GLN A 689 -26.44 -20.16 3.29
C GLN A 689 -24.98 -20.59 3.21
N ASP A 690 -24.16 -19.92 2.41
CA ASP A 690 -22.72 -20.22 2.32
C ASP A 690 -21.96 -18.94 1.99
N TYR A 691 -21.40 -18.28 3.01
CA TYR A 691 -20.70 -16.99 2.91
C TYR A 691 -19.98 -16.61 4.20
N PHE A 692 -18.91 -15.83 4.08
CA PHE A 692 -18.24 -15.19 5.22
C PHE A 692 -18.77 -13.78 5.44
N THR A 693 -18.86 -13.34 6.71
CA THR A 693 -19.23 -11.97 7.06
C THR A 693 -18.12 -11.35 7.89
N ALA A 694 -17.45 -10.33 7.35
CA ALA A 694 -16.48 -9.54 8.09
C ALA A 694 -17.16 -8.79 9.25
N PRO A 695 -16.46 -8.52 10.35
CA PRO A 695 -16.99 -7.69 11.43
C PRO A 695 -17.21 -6.24 10.96
N SER A 696 -18.01 -5.49 11.73
CA SER A 696 -18.04 -4.03 11.61
C SER A 696 -16.89 -3.48 12.44
N SER A 697 -16.01 -2.75 11.76
CA SER A 697 -14.87 -2.04 12.31
C SER A 697 -14.74 -0.72 11.56
N GLU A 698 -14.23 0.31 12.22
CA GLU A 698 -14.10 1.64 11.63
C GLU A 698 -13.28 1.62 10.31
N PRO A 699 -12.14 0.90 10.22
CA PRO A 699 -11.39 0.80 8.97
C PRO A 699 -12.17 0.13 7.83
N LEU A 700 -13.07 -0.82 8.11
CA LEU A 700 -13.87 -1.52 7.10
C LEU A 700 -15.19 -0.82 6.77
N ASP A 701 -15.76 -0.10 7.73
CA ASP A 701 -17.05 0.56 7.62
C ASP A 701 -17.00 1.72 6.62
N ASP A 702 -15.87 2.42 6.58
CA ASP A 702 -15.71 3.67 5.83
C ASP A 702 -14.73 3.58 4.64
N VAL A 703 -14.21 2.40 4.28
CA VAL A 703 -13.30 2.21 3.11
C VAL A 703 -13.79 2.92 1.85
N GLN A 704 -15.09 2.84 1.56
CA GLN A 704 -15.68 3.45 0.37
C GLN A 704 -15.77 4.99 0.42
N GLU A 705 -15.49 5.59 1.56
CA GLU A 705 -15.50 7.04 1.75
C GLU A 705 -14.26 7.72 1.14
N ASP A 706 -13.23 6.95 0.80
CA ASP A 706 -12.01 7.43 0.16
C ASP A 706 -11.66 6.61 -1.10
N ASP A 707 -10.44 6.78 -1.58
CA ASP A 707 -9.83 5.96 -2.61
C ASP A 707 -9.58 4.55 -2.06
N TYR A 708 -9.97 3.49 -2.78
CA TYR A 708 -9.82 2.12 -2.29
C TYR A 708 -9.65 1.09 -3.39
N THR A 709 -9.13 -0.08 -3.01
CA THR A 709 -9.01 -1.25 -3.88
C THR A 709 -9.58 -2.48 -3.18
N VAL A 710 -10.35 -3.27 -3.91
CA VAL A 710 -10.79 -4.61 -3.48
C VAL A 710 -10.35 -5.63 -4.50
N MET A 711 -9.95 -6.82 -4.06
CA MET A 711 -9.51 -7.88 -4.95
C MET A 711 -9.72 -9.27 -4.38
N ALA A 712 -9.77 -10.27 -5.25
CA ALA A 712 -9.78 -11.69 -4.90
C ALA A 712 -9.42 -12.54 -6.13
N TYR A 713 -9.00 -13.77 -5.88
CA TYR A 713 -9.08 -14.84 -6.87
C TYR A 713 -10.49 -15.45 -6.87
N TYR A 714 -11.09 -15.59 -8.05
CA TYR A 714 -12.39 -16.26 -8.20
C TYR A 714 -12.40 -17.24 -9.36
N ARG A 715 -12.78 -18.49 -9.09
CA ARG A 715 -13.09 -19.52 -10.07
C ARG A 715 -14.60 -19.76 -10.11
N PRO A 716 -15.35 -19.15 -11.04
CA PRO A 716 -16.76 -19.49 -11.19
C PRO A 716 -16.90 -20.96 -11.58
N GLU A 717 -17.75 -21.72 -10.90
CA GLU A 717 -18.07 -23.11 -11.27
C GLU A 717 -19.03 -23.14 -12.47
N ARG A 718 -19.95 -22.16 -12.52
CA ARG A 718 -20.94 -22.03 -13.60
C ARG A 718 -21.33 -20.60 -13.85
N VAL A 719 -22.04 -20.37 -14.95
CA VAL A 719 -22.65 -19.08 -15.25
C VAL A 719 -23.93 -18.90 -14.41
N PRO A 720 -24.13 -17.75 -13.74
CA PRO A 720 -25.37 -17.49 -13.00
C PRO A 720 -26.59 -17.52 -13.92
N SER A 721 -27.74 -18.00 -13.42
CA SER A 721 -28.96 -18.14 -14.22
C SER A 721 -29.53 -16.81 -14.75
N GLY A 722 -29.12 -15.69 -14.18
CA GLY A 722 -29.55 -14.35 -14.60
C GLY A 722 -31.00 -14.03 -14.24
N THR A 723 -31.62 -14.82 -13.36
CA THR A 723 -33.03 -14.65 -12.96
C THR A 723 -33.24 -14.89 -11.48
N GLY A 724 -34.34 -14.37 -10.95
CA GLY A 724 -34.69 -14.55 -9.54
C GLY A 724 -33.63 -13.95 -8.62
N SER A 725 -33.07 -14.78 -7.75
CA SER A 725 -32.07 -14.36 -6.76
C SER A 725 -30.62 -14.55 -7.25
N GLU A 726 -30.39 -15.18 -8.40
CA GLU A 726 -29.06 -15.45 -8.99
C GLU A 726 -28.87 -14.60 -10.27
N LEU A 727 -28.99 -13.27 -10.14
CA LEU A 727 -28.75 -12.33 -11.25
C LEU A 727 -27.25 -12.21 -11.58
N ALA A 728 -26.41 -12.40 -10.57
CA ALA A 728 -24.95 -12.44 -10.62
C ALA A 728 -24.45 -13.21 -9.38
N HIS A 729 -23.21 -13.69 -9.44
CA HIS A 729 -22.45 -14.17 -8.29
C HIS A 729 -21.70 -13.01 -7.64
N SER A 730 -21.69 -12.97 -6.31
CA SER A 730 -20.94 -11.98 -5.53
C SER A 730 -19.62 -12.56 -5.07
N VAL A 731 -18.52 -11.84 -5.30
CA VAL A 731 -17.17 -12.29 -4.89
C VAL A 731 -16.83 -11.67 -3.53
N LEU A 732 -16.54 -10.37 -3.49
CA LEU A 732 -16.25 -9.59 -2.29
C LEU A 732 -17.05 -8.29 -2.33
N ILE A 733 -17.97 -8.10 -1.40
CA ILE A 733 -18.93 -7.01 -1.47
C ILE A 733 -19.36 -6.44 -0.10
N LYS A 734 -19.80 -5.19 -0.06
CA LYS A 734 -20.46 -4.56 1.08
C LYS A 734 -21.98 -4.62 0.90
N ASN A 735 -22.68 -5.06 1.94
CA ASN A 735 -24.12 -5.32 1.89
C ASN A 735 -24.96 -4.04 1.67
N GLY A 736 -26.14 -4.16 1.03
CA GLY A 736 -27.01 -3.03 0.66
C GLY A 736 -27.30 -2.98 -0.85
N ASN A 737 -27.29 -1.78 -1.47
CA ASN A 737 -27.22 -1.68 -2.92
C ASN A 737 -25.79 -2.02 -3.36
N HIS A 738 -25.35 -3.28 -3.23
CA HIS A 738 -24.29 -3.90 -4.04
C HIS A 738 -23.06 -3.03 -4.32
N LEU A 739 -22.13 -2.89 -3.37
CA LEU A 739 -20.80 -2.30 -3.58
C LEU A 739 -19.74 -3.41 -3.58
N GLY A 740 -18.87 -3.47 -4.58
CA GLY A 740 -17.82 -4.52 -4.70
C GLY A 740 -17.88 -5.33 -6.00
N ILE A 741 -17.30 -6.53 -5.99
CA ILE A 741 -17.02 -7.35 -7.19
C ILE A 741 -18.10 -8.42 -7.44
N PHE A 742 -18.49 -8.57 -8.71
CA PHE A 742 -19.51 -9.51 -9.17
C PHE A 742 -19.16 -10.19 -10.50
N TYR A 743 -19.71 -11.38 -10.73
CA TYR A 743 -19.68 -12.12 -11.99
C TYR A 743 -21.11 -12.39 -12.50
N ASN A 744 -21.45 -11.95 -13.72
CA ASN A 744 -22.84 -11.93 -14.19
C ASN A 744 -23.19 -13.02 -15.22
N SER A 745 -24.47 -13.14 -15.58
CA SER A 745 -24.98 -14.16 -16.51
C SER A 745 -24.47 -14.00 -17.96
N SER A 746 -23.82 -12.88 -18.27
CA SER A 746 -23.13 -12.63 -19.54
C SER A 746 -21.66 -13.05 -19.49
N GLN A 747 -21.22 -13.73 -18.43
CA GLN A 747 -19.83 -14.13 -18.19
C GLN A 747 -18.89 -12.92 -18.06
N GLN A 748 -19.36 -11.86 -17.41
CA GLN A 748 -18.61 -10.62 -17.24
C GLN A 748 -18.39 -10.30 -15.78
N PHE A 749 -17.19 -9.84 -15.47
CA PHE A 749 -16.87 -9.26 -14.18
C PHE A 749 -17.27 -7.79 -14.14
N HIS A 750 -17.63 -7.32 -12.96
CA HIS A 750 -17.83 -5.90 -12.72
C HIS A 750 -17.61 -5.50 -11.28
N ILE A 751 -17.23 -4.24 -11.09
CA ILE A 751 -17.23 -3.56 -9.80
C ILE A 751 -18.34 -2.50 -9.79
N ASP A 752 -19.11 -2.50 -8.71
CA ASP A 752 -20.13 -1.50 -8.43
C ASP A 752 -19.66 -0.57 -7.31
N HIS A 753 -19.71 0.75 -7.55
CA HIS A 753 -19.51 1.78 -6.53
C HIS A 753 -20.66 2.77 -6.56
N TRP A 754 -21.27 3.01 -5.40
CA TRP A 754 -22.44 3.88 -5.30
C TRP A 754 -22.09 5.20 -4.66
N LEU A 755 -22.49 6.27 -5.34
CA LEU A 755 -22.36 7.64 -4.90
C LEU A 755 -23.65 8.10 -4.22
N ALA A 756 -23.55 9.20 -3.46
CA ALA A 756 -24.69 9.85 -2.82
C ALA A 756 -25.82 10.13 -3.83
N GLY A 757 -27.07 9.98 -3.38
CA GLY A 757 -28.24 10.10 -4.25
C GLY A 757 -28.57 8.84 -5.06
N ASN A 758 -27.96 7.69 -4.73
CA ASN A 758 -28.14 6.39 -5.40
C ASN A 758 -27.70 6.41 -6.87
N ILE A 759 -26.54 7.02 -7.14
CA ILE A 759 -25.93 7.04 -8.47
C ILE A 759 -24.89 5.91 -8.52
N LEU A 760 -25.04 4.97 -9.45
CA LEU A 760 -24.11 3.87 -9.63
C LEU A 760 -23.00 4.24 -10.63
N ALA A 761 -21.75 4.18 -10.19
CA ALA A 761 -20.57 4.14 -11.03
C ALA A 761 -20.11 2.67 -11.13
N LYS A 762 -20.20 2.08 -12.32
CA LYS A 762 -19.99 0.65 -12.54
C LYS A 762 -19.03 0.41 -13.69
N ALA A 763 -17.89 -0.23 -13.42
CA ALA A 763 -17.00 -0.72 -14.47
C ALA A 763 -17.31 -2.20 -14.75
N VAL A 764 -17.64 -2.53 -16.00
CA VAL A 764 -17.96 -3.88 -16.47
C VAL A 764 -16.98 -4.29 -17.55
N THR A 765 -16.59 -5.56 -17.59
CA THR A 765 -15.83 -6.13 -18.70
C THR A 765 -16.73 -6.27 -19.94
N THR A 766 -16.62 -5.38 -20.93
CA THR A 766 -17.61 -5.27 -22.02
C THR A 766 -17.25 -6.00 -23.32
N GLU A 767 -16.00 -6.40 -23.53
CA GLU A 767 -15.52 -6.98 -24.81
C GLU A 767 -15.04 -8.44 -24.73
N THR A 768 -14.80 -8.96 -23.52
CA THR A 768 -14.29 -10.31 -23.26
C THR A 768 -15.24 -11.06 -22.32
N THR A 769 -15.48 -12.34 -22.60
CA THR A 769 -16.25 -13.25 -21.72
C THR A 769 -15.29 -14.14 -20.94
N TYR A 770 -15.55 -14.31 -19.65
CA TYR A 770 -14.73 -15.09 -18.72
C TYR A 770 -15.47 -16.38 -18.39
N ALA A 771 -15.06 -17.48 -19.02
CA ALA A 771 -15.73 -18.76 -18.87
C ALA A 771 -15.55 -19.34 -17.46
N PRO A 772 -16.54 -20.05 -16.91
CA PRO A 772 -16.36 -20.82 -15.68
C PRO A 772 -15.25 -21.87 -15.81
N GLY A 773 -14.63 -22.26 -14.70
CA GLY A 773 -13.68 -23.38 -14.61
C GLY A 773 -12.21 -23.02 -14.35
N ARG A 774 -11.82 -21.74 -14.42
CA ARG A 774 -10.48 -21.29 -13.99
C ARG A 774 -10.54 -20.13 -13.00
N PHE A 775 -9.50 -19.98 -12.19
CA PHE A 775 -9.32 -18.78 -11.38
C PHE A 775 -9.04 -17.57 -12.27
N TYR A 776 -9.64 -16.46 -11.87
CA TYR A 776 -9.36 -15.12 -12.37
C TYR A 776 -8.92 -14.26 -11.21
N HIS A 777 -7.81 -13.54 -11.35
CA HIS A 777 -7.52 -12.46 -10.43
C HIS A 777 -8.42 -11.29 -10.78
N VAL A 778 -9.28 -10.85 -9.87
CA VAL A 778 -10.23 -9.76 -10.12
C VAL A 778 -9.99 -8.65 -9.11
N ALA A 779 -9.57 -7.49 -9.59
CA ALA A 779 -9.36 -6.32 -8.76
C ALA A 779 -10.24 -5.15 -9.24
N GLY A 780 -10.86 -4.47 -8.30
CA GLY A 780 -11.62 -3.25 -8.54
C GLY A 780 -11.02 -2.08 -7.80
N VAL A 781 -10.69 -1.02 -8.53
CA VAL A 781 -10.04 0.19 -8.00
C VAL A 781 -11.00 1.36 -8.12
N VAL A 782 -11.20 2.10 -7.04
CA VAL A 782 -12.03 3.31 -7.04
C VAL A 782 -11.18 4.47 -6.58
N SER A 783 -10.93 5.42 -7.47
CA SER A 783 -10.36 6.72 -7.11
C SER A 783 -11.47 7.75 -7.01
N ARG A 784 -11.84 8.14 -5.79
CA ARG A 784 -12.72 9.27 -5.55
C ARG A 784 -12.03 10.59 -5.84
N THR A 785 -10.72 10.64 -5.58
CA THR A 785 -9.85 11.78 -5.89
C THR A 785 -9.84 12.10 -7.38
N ASN A 786 -9.74 11.08 -8.24
CA ASN A 786 -9.74 11.24 -9.70
C ASN A 786 -11.10 11.01 -10.36
N GLY A 787 -12.10 10.55 -9.60
CA GLY A 787 -13.44 10.26 -10.11
C GLY A 787 -13.49 9.05 -11.04
N THR A 788 -12.80 7.95 -10.73
CA THR A 788 -12.73 6.75 -11.56
C THR A 788 -13.13 5.49 -10.80
N VAL A 789 -13.79 4.56 -11.49
CA VAL A 789 -14.02 3.17 -11.08
C VAL A 789 -13.41 2.29 -12.16
N GLN A 790 -12.51 1.40 -11.78
CA GLN A 790 -11.74 0.57 -12.70
C GLN A 790 -11.86 -0.90 -12.31
N ILE A 791 -11.85 -1.78 -13.29
CA ILE A 791 -11.75 -3.23 -13.06
C ILE A 791 -10.58 -3.80 -13.85
N TYR A 792 -9.78 -4.59 -13.15
CA TYR A 792 -8.65 -5.32 -13.65
C TYR A 792 -8.97 -6.81 -13.59
N ILE A 793 -8.59 -7.54 -14.62
CA ILE A 793 -8.66 -9.00 -14.66
C ILE A 793 -7.29 -9.52 -15.03
N ASP A 794 -6.79 -10.48 -14.25
CA ASP A 794 -5.47 -11.09 -14.45
C ASP A 794 -4.38 -10.00 -14.58
N GLY A 795 -4.46 -8.99 -13.71
CA GLY A 795 -3.45 -7.93 -13.61
C GLY A 795 -3.63 -6.81 -14.65
N GLN A 796 -4.49 -7.02 -15.65
CA GLN A 796 -4.68 -6.10 -16.76
C GLN A 796 -5.92 -5.23 -16.55
N LEU A 797 -5.80 -3.92 -16.77
CA LEU A 797 -6.95 -3.02 -16.76
C LEU A 797 -7.90 -3.37 -17.90
N VAL A 798 -9.15 -3.73 -17.59
CA VAL A 798 -10.16 -4.11 -18.59
C VAL A 798 -11.15 -2.99 -18.87
N SER A 799 -11.57 -2.25 -17.85
CA SER A 799 -12.59 -1.21 -18.00
C SER A 799 -12.44 -0.11 -16.98
N THR A 800 -12.77 1.12 -17.40
CA THR A 800 -12.80 2.32 -16.55
C THR A 800 -14.10 3.05 -16.76
N THR A 801 -14.72 3.50 -15.68
CA THR A 801 -15.91 4.34 -15.66
C THR A 801 -15.63 5.60 -14.86
N ASN A 802 -15.93 6.76 -15.43
CA ASN A 802 -15.68 8.05 -14.79
C ASN A 802 -16.94 8.58 -14.11
N PHE A 803 -16.75 9.24 -12.98
CA PHE A 803 -17.72 10.07 -12.28
C PHE A 803 -17.08 11.41 -11.90
N THR A 804 -17.84 12.33 -11.30
CA THR A 804 -17.28 13.64 -10.91
C THR A 804 -16.32 13.46 -9.72
N PRO A 805 -15.04 13.88 -9.84
CA PRO A 805 -14.07 13.80 -8.73
C PRO A 805 -14.61 14.44 -7.44
N GLY A 806 -14.31 13.82 -6.30
CA GLY A 806 -14.75 14.28 -4.98
C GLY A 806 -16.24 14.12 -4.69
N THR A 807 -17.02 13.47 -5.57
CA THR A 807 -18.43 13.15 -5.25
C THR A 807 -18.48 12.24 -4.04
N THR A 808 -19.27 12.60 -3.04
CA THR A 808 -19.49 11.80 -1.83
C THR A 808 -20.01 10.41 -2.18
N SER A 809 -19.43 9.38 -1.58
CA SER A 809 -19.95 8.02 -1.66
C SER A 809 -21.32 7.93 -0.99
N ARG A 810 -22.01 6.83 -1.25
CA ARG A 810 -23.21 6.48 -0.50
C ARG A 810 -22.79 6.01 0.90
N GLU A 811 -23.50 6.47 1.92
CA GLU A 811 -23.32 6.03 3.30
C GLU A 811 -23.91 4.62 3.49
N TYR A 812 -23.16 3.76 4.16
CA TYR A 812 -23.51 2.37 4.44
C TYR A 812 -23.60 2.04 5.93
N ALA A 813 -23.29 2.97 6.83
CA ALA A 813 -23.17 2.73 8.27
C ALA A 813 -22.31 1.47 8.55
N SER A 814 -22.59 0.78 9.66
CA SER A 814 -21.94 -0.47 10.07
C SER A 814 -22.35 -1.71 9.26
N THR A 815 -22.66 -1.54 7.97
CA THR A 815 -23.05 -2.65 7.11
C THR A 815 -21.81 -3.44 6.68
N PRO A 816 -21.73 -4.75 6.97
CA PRO A 816 -20.48 -5.50 6.83
C PRO A 816 -20.13 -5.84 5.38
N TRP A 817 -18.84 -6.06 5.17
CA TRP A 817 -18.30 -6.74 3.99
C TRP A 817 -18.56 -8.25 4.07
N ARG A 818 -18.70 -8.89 2.90
CA ARG A 818 -18.97 -10.32 2.76
C ARG A 818 -18.23 -10.92 1.59
N ILE A 819 -17.87 -12.19 1.76
CA ILE A 819 -17.29 -13.05 0.73
C ILE A 819 -18.33 -14.13 0.40
N GLY A 820 -18.67 -14.27 -0.88
CA GLY A 820 -19.55 -15.35 -1.37
C GLY A 820 -21.06 -15.05 -1.41
N VAL A 821 -21.54 -13.89 -0.92
CA VAL A 821 -22.97 -13.52 -1.07
C VAL A 821 -23.26 -12.03 -1.14
N GLY A 822 -24.26 -11.68 -1.96
CA GLY A 822 -24.93 -10.39 -2.09
C GLY A 822 -25.60 -9.85 -0.82
N ASN A 823 -26.57 -10.62 -0.33
CA ASN A 823 -27.46 -10.21 0.75
C ASN A 823 -27.94 -11.46 1.54
N PRO A 824 -28.02 -11.42 2.88
CA PRO A 824 -28.50 -12.56 3.66
C PRO A 824 -29.96 -12.86 3.31
N GLY A 825 -30.25 -14.12 2.97
CA GLY A 825 -31.55 -14.55 2.45
C GLY A 825 -31.54 -14.97 0.97
N GLY A 826 -30.36 -15.13 0.35
CA GLY A 826 -30.20 -15.84 -0.92
C GLY A 826 -30.12 -14.96 -2.17
N LEU A 827 -29.93 -13.65 -2.04
CA LEU A 827 -29.73 -12.75 -3.19
C LEU A 827 -28.23 -12.69 -3.53
N TYR A 828 -27.91 -12.97 -4.80
CA TYR A 828 -26.58 -13.02 -5.40
C TYR A 828 -25.60 -13.97 -4.69
N PRO A 829 -25.98 -15.25 -4.49
CA PRO A 829 -25.05 -16.26 -3.98
C PRO A 829 -23.92 -16.49 -4.99
N SER A 830 -22.73 -16.80 -4.49
CA SER A 830 -21.61 -17.28 -5.30
C SER A 830 -21.74 -18.79 -5.58
N PHE A 831 -21.24 -19.22 -6.73
CA PHE A 831 -21.09 -20.64 -7.07
C PHE A 831 -19.74 -20.85 -7.74
N GLY A 832 -18.77 -21.31 -6.98
CA GLY A 832 -17.35 -21.35 -7.36
C GLY A 832 -16.42 -21.15 -6.18
N ASP A 833 -15.12 -21.19 -6.44
CA ASP A 833 -14.09 -21.06 -5.41
C ASP A 833 -13.60 -19.61 -5.33
N ILE A 834 -13.51 -19.05 -4.12
CA ILE A 834 -12.88 -17.76 -3.87
C ILE A 834 -11.63 -18.00 -3.02
N ASP A 835 -10.59 -17.24 -3.31
CA ASP A 835 -9.29 -17.28 -2.65
C ASP A 835 -8.70 -15.85 -2.56
N ASP A 836 -7.81 -15.63 -1.58
CA ASP A 836 -6.99 -14.43 -1.40
C ASP A 836 -7.76 -13.10 -1.50
N ALA A 837 -8.81 -12.95 -0.70
CA ALA A 837 -9.66 -11.75 -0.72
C ALA A 837 -9.03 -10.61 0.09
N ARG A 838 -8.84 -9.43 -0.52
CA ARG A 838 -8.19 -8.27 0.10
C ARG A 838 -8.96 -6.97 -0.07
N ILE A 839 -8.77 -6.07 0.89
CA ILE A 839 -9.27 -4.69 0.89
C ILE A 839 -8.12 -3.76 1.26
N TYR A 840 -7.89 -2.73 0.43
CA TYR A 840 -6.92 -1.66 0.68
C TYR A 840 -7.63 -0.29 0.75
N ASN A 841 -7.19 0.58 1.64
CA ASN A 841 -7.69 1.96 1.79
C ASN A 841 -7.02 2.97 0.85
N ARG A 842 -6.56 2.50 -0.31
CA ARG A 842 -6.01 3.34 -1.38
C ARG A 842 -6.21 2.70 -2.74
N CYS A 843 -5.98 3.50 -3.78
CA CYS A 843 -5.83 2.97 -5.12
C CYS A 843 -4.48 2.24 -5.25
N LEU A 844 -4.53 0.95 -5.61
CA LEU A 844 -3.37 0.25 -6.17
C LEU A 844 -3.24 0.65 -7.65
N SER A 845 -2.02 0.86 -8.13
CA SER A 845 -1.75 1.09 -9.54
C SER A 845 -1.91 -0.20 -10.36
N GLY A 846 -1.97 -0.06 -11.68
CA GLY A 846 -2.02 -1.23 -12.57
C GLY A 846 -0.76 -2.10 -12.51
N VAL A 847 0.39 -1.53 -12.14
CA VAL A 847 1.64 -2.28 -11.95
C VAL A 847 1.54 -3.12 -10.68
N GLU A 848 1.19 -2.51 -9.55
CA GLU A 848 0.95 -3.21 -8.29
C GLU A 848 -0.07 -4.33 -8.47
N ILE A 849 -1.18 -4.07 -9.17
CA ILE A 849 -2.22 -5.08 -9.43
C ILE A 849 -1.71 -6.23 -10.31
N ALA A 850 -0.78 -5.97 -11.22
CA ALA A 850 -0.17 -7.00 -12.07
C ALA A 850 0.84 -7.87 -11.31
N GLU A 851 1.54 -7.33 -10.32
CA GLU A 851 2.44 -8.11 -9.44
C GLU A 851 1.68 -9.23 -8.71
N PHE A 852 0.43 -8.98 -8.27
CA PHE A 852 -0.40 -10.04 -7.65
C PHE A 852 -0.72 -11.19 -8.59
N VAL A 853 -0.66 -11.00 -9.91
CA VAL A 853 -1.00 -12.03 -10.93
C VAL A 853 0.20 -12.84 -11.38
N GLN A 854 1.42 -12.33 -11.16
CA GLN A 854 2.62 -13.13 -11.33
C GLN A 854 2.67 -14.33 -10.37
N SER A 855 1.81 -14.38 -9.35
CA SER A 855 1.59 -15.55 -8.47
C SER A 855 1.08 -16.81 -9.19
N GLY A 856 0.69 -16.72 -10.48
CA GLY A 856 0.44 -17.90 -11.32
C GLY A 856 1.70 -18.58 -11.86
N LEU A 857 2.85 -17.91 -11.85
CA LEU A 857 4.17 -18.44 -12.22
C LEU A 857 4.87 -18.90 -10.94
N ILE A 858 4.87 -20.20 -10.71
CA ILE A 858 5.41 -20.83 -9.49
C ILE A 858 6.93 -20.68 -9.44
N ALA A 859 7.61 -20.93 -10.56
CA ALA A 859 9.06 -20.83 -10.65
C ALA A 859 9.51 -20.50 -12.06
N HIS A 860 10.62 -19.76 -12.18
CA HIS A 860 11.25 -19.45 -13.47
C HIS A 860 12.78 -19.46 -13.33
N TRP A 861 13.41 -20.42 -14.00
CA TRP A 861 14.86 -20.51 -14.11
C TRP A 861 15.28 -20.12 -15.52
N THR A 862 15.88 -18.93 -15.67
CA THR A 862 16.38 -18.44 -16.95
C THR A 862 17.64 -19.16 -17.40
N PHE A 863 18.47 -19.64 -16.47
CA PHE A 863 19.79 -20.21 -16.73
C PHE A 863 20.80 -19.21 -17.35
N ASP A 864 20.61 -17.92 -17.06
CA ASP A 864 21.38 -16.81 -17.62
C ASP A 864 22.60 -16.37 -16.77
N GLU A 865 22.88 -17.02 -15.64
CA GLU A 865 23.92 -16.60 -14.68
C GLU A 865 25.32 -16.62 -15.30
N GLY A 866 25.57 -17.53 -16.25
CA GLY A 866 26.81 -17.60 -17.05
C GLY A 866 28.09 -17.94 -16.29
N ALA A 867 28.05 -17.98 -14.95
CA ALA A 867 29.13 -18.35 -14.05
C ALA A 867 28.57 -18.75 -12.67
N GLY A 868 29.39 -19.42 -11.86
CA GLY A 868 28.98 -19.88 -10.52
C GLY A 868 28.25 -21.23 -10.56
N THR A 869 27.61 -21.57 -9.44
CA THR A 869 26.93 -22.87 -9.19
C THR A 869 25.45 -22.73 -8.84
N THR A 870 24.97 -21.51 -8.66
CA THR A 870 23.57 -21.20 -8.35
C THR A 870 22.77 -21.03 -9.64
N ILE A 871 21.53 -21.47 -9.61
CA ILE A 871 20.51 -21.33 -10.65
C ILE A 871 19.36 -20.58 -9.96
N ALA A 872 19.21 -19.29 -10.24
CA ALA A 872 18.25 -18.45 -9.54
C ALA A 872 16.84 -18.71 -10.04
N ASP A 873 15.89 -18.81 -9.11
CA ASP A 873 14.47 -18.65 -9.40
C ASP A 873 14.13 -17.17 -9.44
N VAL A 874 13.92 -16.63 -10.64
CA VAL A 874 13.71 -15.19 -10.83
C VAL A 874 12.33 -14.71 -10.39
N THR A 875 11.45 -15.62 -9.95
CA THR A 875 10.15 -15.26 -9.36
C THR A 875 10.27 -14.71 -7.94
N GLY A 876 11.37 -15.02 -7.24
CA GLY A 876 11.56 -14.66 -5.83
C GLY A 876 10.83 -15.58 -4.84
N HIS A 877 10.21 -16.68 -5.29
CA HIS A 877 9.50 -17.64 -4.42
C HIS A 877 10.43 -18.62 -3.68
N GLY A 878 11.75 -18.50 -3.85
CA GLY A 878 12.74 -19.25 -3.08
C GLY A 878 13.14 -20.61 -3.67
N HIS A 879 12.66 -20.96 -4.88
CA HIS A 879 12.96 -22.24 -5.52
C HIS A 879 14.33 -22.26 -6.23
N ASP A 880 15.34 -21.59 -5.67
CA ASP A 880 16.70 -21.58 -6.17
C ASP A 880 17.25 -22.99 -6.29
N GLY A 881 18.05 -23.22 -7.33
CA GLY A 881 18.76 -24.47 -7.57
C GLY A 881 20.26 -24.32 -7.49
N ALA A 882 20.94 -25.45 -7.34
CA ALA A 882 22.38 -25.50 -7.39
C ALA A 882 22.90 -26.78 -8.04
N PHE A 883 24.14 -26.70 -8.55
CA PHE A 883 24.92 -27.85 -9.00
C PHE A 883 26.33 -27.83 -8.41
N ASN A 884 26.99 -28.99 -8.40
CA ASN A 884 28.35 -29.09 -7.85
C ASN A 884 29.39 -28.45 -8.78
N THR A 885 30.39 -27.77 -8.21
CA THR A 885 31.46 -27.15 -9.00
C THR A 885 32.18 -28.20 -9.88
N GLY A 886 32.08 -28.04 -11.20
CA GLY A 886 32.71 -28.91 -12.19
C GLY A 886 31.84 -30.06 -12.73
N THR A 887 30.55 -30.10 -12.42
CA THR A 887 29.59 -31.05 -13.00
C THR A 887 28.87 -30.44 -14.20
N ALA A 888 27.91 -29.52 -14.01
CA ALA A 888 27.26 -28.79 -15.11
C ALA A 888 28.08 -27.56 -15.55
N SER A 889 27.92 -27.11 -16.79
CA SER A 889 28.66 -25.96 -17.33
C SER A 889 27.76 -25.00 -18.10
N TRP A 890 28.04 -23.71 -17.99
CA TRP A 890 27.35 -22.67 -18.74
C TRP A 890 27.76 -22.67 -20.22
N VAL A 891 26.78 -22.68 -21.11
CA VAL A 891 26.93 -22.60 -22.58
C VAL A 891 26.05 -21.49 -23.14
N THR A 892 26.12 -21.22 -24.44
CA THR A 892 25.19 -20.29 -25.10
C THR A 892 23.80 -20.92 -25.23
N GLY A 893 22.80 -20.22 -24.70
CA GLY A 893 21.38 -20.58 -24.72
C GLY A 893 20.65 -20.18 -26.00
N VAL A 894 19.33 -20.36 -26.00
CA VAL A 894 18.38 -19.75 -26.95
C VAL A 894 18.29 -18.26 -26.68
N ARG A 895 18.38 -17.88 -25.40
CA ARG A 895 18.49 -16.51 -24.90
C ARG A 895 19.63 -16.52 -23.89
N GLY A 896 20.57 -15.57 -24.02
CA GLY A 896 21.72 -15.49 -23.10
C GLY A 896 22.51 -16.81 -22.90
N ALA A 897 22.62 -17.26 -21.66
CA ALA A 897 23.31 -18.49 -21.29
C ALA A 897 22.32 -19.65 -21.09
N ALA A 898 22.86 -20.85 -20.99
CA ALA A 898 22.10 -22.06 -20.70
C ALA A 898 22.95 -23.03 -19.89
N LEU A 899 22.31 -23.99 -19.23
CA LEU A 899 23.01 -24.99 -18.44
C LEU A 899 23.15 -26.31 -19.20
N GLU A 900 24.40 -26.72 -19.41
CA GLU A 900 24.78 -27.93 -20.16
C GLU A 900 24.98 -29.13 -19.23
N PHE A 901 24.30 -30.22 -19.56
CA PHE A 901 24.38 -31.53 -18.94
C PHE A 901 25.12 -32.54 -19.83
N ASP A 902 26.02 -33.35 -19.26
CA ASP A 902 26.92 -34.25 -19.98
C ASP A 902 26.51 -35.73 -19.92
N GLY A 903 25.31 -36.02 -19.42
CA GLY A 903 24.82 -37.38 -19.15
C GLY A 903 25.39 -38.00 -17.86
N ALA A 904 26.19 -37.26 -17.09
CA ALA A 904 26.74 -37.68 -15.81
C ALA A 904 26.57 -36.62 -14.70
N ASN A 905 26.24 -35.38 -15.02
CA ASN A 905 25.98 -34.29 -14.08
C ASN A 905 24.46 -34.07 -13.83
N ASP A 906 24.15 -33.28 -12.81
CA ASP A 906 22.81 -32.93 -12.36
C ASP A 906 22.80 -31.59 -11.61
N ALA A 907 21.60 -31.01 -11.47
CA ALA A 907 21.31 -29.85 -10.64
C ALA A 907 19.97 -30.06 -9.93
N ASN A 908 19.76 -29.47 -8.76
CA ASN A 908 18.51 -29.64 -8.01
C ASN A 908 18.16 -28.36 -7.26
N THR A 909 16.88 -28.20 -6.90
CA THR A 909 16.43 -27.14 -6.00
C THR A 909 16.98 -27.34 -4.58
N ASP A 910 17.24 -26.23 -3.89
CA ASP A 910 17.76 -26.23 -2.51
C ASP A 910 16.69 -26.60 -1.48
N GLU A 911 15.41 -26.56 -1.89
CA GLU A 911 14.24 -26.91 -1.10
C GLU A 911 13.30 -27.90 -1.80
N SER A 912 12.24 -28.31 -1.09
CA SER A 912 11.21 -29.19 -1.63
C SER A 912 10.27 -28.39 -2.52
N PHE A 913 10.02 -28.88 -3.72
CA PHE A 913 9.09 -28.30 -4.68
C PHE A 913 7.77 -29.08 -4.63
N ASP A 914 6.64 -28.38 -4.51
CA ASP A 914 5.30 -28.96 -4.50
C ASP A 914 4.60 -28.73 -5.86
N PRO A 915 4.48 -29.75 -6.72
CA PRO A 915 3.84 -29.58 -8.03
C PRO A 915 2.35 -29.25 -7.93
N PRO A 916 1.84 -28.29 -8.73
CA PRO A 916 0.41 -27.97 -8.69
C PRO A 916 -0.43 -29.09 -9.32
N ALA A 917 -1.69 -29.22 -8.90
CA ALA A 917 -2.61 -30.22 -9.48
C ALA A 917 -3.06 -29.87 -10.92
N VAL A 918 -3.04 -28.58 -11.26
CA VAL A 918 -3.31 -28.05 -12.60
C VAL A 918 -2.16 -27.12 -12.93
N GLY A 919 -1.62 -27.18 -14.15
CA GLY A 919 -0.49 -26.33 -14.46
C GLY A 919 0.08 -26.47 -15.86
N SER A 920 1.10 -25.66 -16.10
CA SER A 920 1.88 -25.68 -17.34
C SER A 920 3.37 -25.72 -17.02
N VAL A 921 4.13 -26.52 -17.75
CA VAL A 921 5.58 -26.52 -17.72
C VAL A 921 6.09 -26.13 -19.09
N ALA A 922 6.84 -25.03 -19.17
CA ALA A 922 7.50 -24.58 -20.40
C ALA A 922 9.02 -24.69 -20.25
N LEU A 923 9.73 -25.14 -21.29
CA LEU A 923 11.18 -25.13 -21.31
C LEU A 923 11.76 -25.12 -22.72
N TRP A 924 13.00 -24.64 -22.83
CA TRP A 924 13.87 -24.92 -23.96
C TRP A 924 14.86 -26.04 -23.63
N PHE A 925 15.08 -26.92 -24.60
CA PHE A 925 16.09 -27.97 -24.47
C PHE A 925 16.84 -28.23 -25.79
N ARG A 926 18.10 -28.67 -25.67
CA ARG A 926 18.96 -29.05 -26.79
C ARG A 926 19.76 -30.32 -26.46
N PRO A 927 19.39 -31.49 -27.01
CA PRO A 927 20.19 -32.70 -26.86
C PRO A 927 21.56 -32.57 -27.54
N ASN A 928 22.63 -33.11 -26.95
CA ASN A 928 23.95 -33.20 -27.59
C ASN A 928 24.06 -34.35 -28.58
N ALA A 929 23.27 -35.39 -28.38
CA ALA A 929 23.19 -36.56 -29.22
C ALA A 929 21.74 -37.05 -29.27
N GLU A 930 21.42 -37.85 -30.29
CA GLU A 930 20.15 -38.59 -30.29
C GLU A 930 20.08 -39.49 -29.04
N PRO A 931 19.00 -39.43 -28.25
CA PRO A 931 18.88 -40.25 -27.04
C PRO A 931 18.99 -41.73 -27.38
N SER A 932 19.86 -42.45 -26.65
CA SER A 932 20.02 -43.91 -26.83
C SER A 932 19.28 -44.73 -25.77
N SER A 933 18.73 -44.05 -24.77
CA SER A 933 17.90 -44.53 -23.67
C SER A 933 17.00 -43.39 -23.21
N ALA A 934 16.14 -43.62 -22.20
CA ALA A 934 15.41 -42.54 -21.57
C ALA A 934 16.36 -41.58 -20.83
N GLU A 935 16.12 -40.27 -20.96
CA GLU A 935 16.92 -39.22 -20.32
C GLU A 935 15.99 -38.14 -19.73
N ARG A 936 16.09 -37.88 -18.42
CA ARG A 936 15.19 -36.94 -17.73
C ARG A 936 15.68 -35.50 -17.86
N LEU A 937 14.83 -34.64 -18.41
CA LEU A 937 15.06 -33.20 -18.53
C LEU A 937 14.81 -32.53 -17.18
N LEU A 938 13.63 -32.77 -16.60
CA LEU A 938 13.29 -32.29 -15.26
C LEU A 938 12.28 -33.20 -14.55
N GLY A 939 12.16 -33.01 -13.24
CA GLY A 939 10.99 -33.44 -12.48
C GLY A 939 11.23 -33.61 -10.98
N VAL A 940 10.17 -34.01 -10.27
CA VAL A 940 10.16 -34.19 -8.81
C VAL A 940 10.25 -35.68 -8.43
N ALA A 941 11.05 -36.02 -7.42
CA ALA A 941 11.23 -37.41 -6.97
C ALA A 941 11.45 -38.40 -8.16
N ASN A 942 10.69 -39.50 -8.23
CA ASN A 942 10.70 -40.45 -9.34
C ASN A 942 9.51 -40.29 -10.30
N GLN A 943 8.75 -39.20 -10.20
CA GLN A 943 7.51 -38.94 -10.96
C GLN A 943 7.47 -37.48 -11.42
N TRP A 944 6.31 -36.91 -11.77
CA TRP A 944 6.14 -35.53 -12.27
C TRP A 944 7.31 -35.11 -13.19
N GLU A 945 7.46 -35.77 -14.34
CA GLU A 945 8.67 -35.71 -15.15
C GLU A 945 8.45 -35.35 -16.61
N ILE A 946 9.45 -34.66 -17.17
CA ILE A 946 9.62 -34.52 -18.62
C ILE A 946 10.93 -35.21 -18.99
N ARG A 947 10.86 -36.13 -19.97
CA ARG A 947 12.01 -36.92 -20.40
C ARG A 947 12.01 -37.15 -21.91
N THR A 948 13.18 -37.43 -22.46
CA THR A 948 13.31 -37.97 -23.82
C THR A 948 13.35 -39.50 -23.78
N GLU A 949 12.90 -40.15 -24.85
CA GLU A 949 12.95 -41.60 -25.03
C GLU A 949 13.96 -41.99 -26.13
N ALA A 950 14.34 -43.27 -26.19
CA ALA A 950 15.37 -43.78 -27.12
C ALA A 950 15.01 -43.62 -28.62
N ASP A 951 13.77 -43.30 -28.95
CA ASP A 951 13.33 -42.98 -30.32
C ASP A 951 13.25 -41.47 -30.58
N GLY A 952 13.70 -40.65 -29.64
CA GLY A 952 13.70 -39.19 -29.69
C GLY A 952 12.33 -38.57 -29.45
N ALA A 953 11.31 -39.32 -29.01
CA ALA A 953 10.07 -38.74 -28.53
C ALA A 953 10.28 -38.05 -27.17
N ILE A 954 9.52 -36.98 -26.90
CA ILE A 954 9.43 -36.38 -25.57
C ILE A 954 8.21 -36.97 -24.87
N TYR A 955 8.41 -37.43 -23.65
CA TYR A 955 7.41 -37.94 -22.74
C TYR A 955 7.19 -36.94 -21.60
N CYS A 956 5.94 -36.58 -21.37
CA CYS A 956 5.52 -35.79 -20.22
C CYS A 956 4.59 -36.63 -19.34
N ASP A 957 4.93 -36.69 -18.05
CA ASP A 957 4.26 -37.43 -16.99
C ASP A 957 4.15 -36.52 -15.76
N LEU A 958 3.39 -35.43 -15.91
CA LEU A 958 3.34 -34.27 -14.98
C LEU A 958 2.25 -34.38 -13.91
N ALA A 959 1.93 -35.60 -13.50
CA ALA A 959 1.08 -35.93 -12.36
C ALA A 959 1.32 -37.43 -12.06
N GLY A 960 1.26 -37.85 -10.79
CA GLY A 960 1.63 -39.17 -10.25
C GLY A 960 1.05 -40.41 -10.97
N PRO A 961 1.34 -41.65 -10.52
CA PRO A 961 1.30 -42.84 -11.37
C PRO A 961 -0.13 -43.35 -11.61
N ALA A 962 -0.83 -42.74 -12.57
CA ALA A 962 -2.03 -43.31 -13.19
C ALA A 962 -1.86 -43.38 -14.72
N THR A 963 -2.44 -44.41 -15.33
CA THR A 963 -2.02 -44.99 -16.61
C THR A 963 -2.02 -44.06 -17.82
N GLY A 964 -0.84 -43.86 -18.43
CA GLY A 964 -0.66 -43.17 -19.71
C GLY A 964 0.51 -42.18 -19.66
N SER A 965 0.71 -41.46 -20.74
CA SER A 965 1.78 -40.47 -20.91
C SER A 965 1.46 -39.70 -22.17
N PHE A 966 1.62 -38.38 -22.17
CA PHE A 966 1.43 -37.61 -23.39
C PHE A 966 2.77 -37.34 -24.05
N THR A 967 2.88 -37.84 -25.28
CA THR A 967 4.13 -37.91 -26.02
C THR A 967 4.06 -37.09 -27.30
N THR A 968 5.21 -36.56 -27.73
CA THR A 968 5.40 -36.11 -29.11
C THR A 968 5.54 -37.30 -30.06
N ALA A 969 5.62 -37.02 -31.37
CA ALA A 969 6.12 -37.99 -32.34
C ALA A 969 7.60 -38.35 -32.07
N SER A 970 8.04 -39.51 -32.54
CA SER A 970 9.45 -39.95 -32.52
C SER A 970 10.35 -39.01 -33.33
N GLY A 971 11.61 -38.88 -32.93
CA GLY A 971 12.64 -38.09 -33.64
C GLY A 971 12.52 -36.57 -33.43
N VAL A 972 11.90 -36.15 -32.33
CA VAL A 972 11.76 -34.73 -31.94
C VAL A 972 13.02 -34.22 -31.23
N ALA A 973 13.58 -35.00 -30.33
CA ALA A 973 14.82 -34.69 -29.62
C ALA A 973 16.04 -35.00 -30.52
N GLN A 974 16.41 -34.03 -31.36
CA GLN A 974 17.53 -34.17 -32.31
C GLN A 974 18.81 -33.50 -31.79
N ALA A 975 19.95 -34.10 -32.11
CA ALA A 975 21.25 -33.60 -31.70
C ALA A 975 21.52 -32.17 -32.21
N GLY A 976 21.87 -31.27 -31.28
CA GLY A 976 22.33 -29.91 -31.54
C GLY A 976 21.25 -28.88 -31.84
N GLY A 977 19.96 -29.28 -31.93
CA GLY A 977 18.84 -28.36 -32.18
C GLY A 977 18.10 -27.96 -30.89
N TRP A 978 17.94 -26.65 -30.66
CA TRP A 978 17.07 -26.14 -29.61
C TRP A 978 15.60 -26.35 -29.97
N ARG A 979 14.80 -26.82 -29.02
CA ARG A 979 13.35 -27.03 -29.15
C ARG A 979 12.64 -26.39 -27.96
N HIS A 980 11.47 -25.83 -28.20
CA HIS A 980 10.61 -25.30 -27.14
C HIS A 980 9.46 -26.26 -26.88
N LEU A 981 9.27 -26.65 -25.62
CA LEU A 981 8.21 -27.53 -25.19
C LEU A 981 7.31 -26.78 -24.21
N VAL A 982 5.99 -26.89 -24.38
CA VAL A 982 5.02 -26.52 -23.35
C VAL A 982 4.09 -27.69 -23.10
N ALA A 983 4.10 -28.21 -21.88
CA ALA A 983 3.25 -29.30 -21.42
C ALA A 983 2.20 -28.74 -20.46
N ILE A 984 0.94 -28.87 -20.82
CA ILE A 984 -0.21 -28.41 -20.04
C ILE A 984 -0.94 -29.63 -19.52
N TYR A 985 -1.31 -29.62 -18.25
CA TYR A 985 -1.99 -30.72 -17.60
C TYR A 985 -3.03 -30.22 -16.60
N ASN A 986 -4.10 -30.99 -16.48
CA ASN A 986 -5.16 -30.76 -15.50
C ASN A 986 -5.56 -32.10 -14.89
N SER A 987 -5.09 -32.37 -13.67
CA SER A 987 -5.38 -33.63 -12.96
C SER A 987 -6.80 -33.73 -12.42
N THR A 988 -7.51 -32.61 -12.35
CA THR A 988 -8.92 -32.60 -11.92
C THR A 988 -9.86 -32.97 -13.06
N GLU A 989 -9.50 -32.61 -14.29
CA GLU A 989 -10.29 -32.88 -15.50
C GLU A 989 -9.76 -34.09 -16.30
N ASP A 990 -8.65 -34.69 -15.88
CA ASP A 990 -7.92 -35.72 -16.62
C ASP A 990 -7.62 -35.28 -18.05
N THR A 991 -7.08 -34.07 -18.26
CA THR A 991 -6.75 -33.54 -19.60
C THR A 991 -5.30 -33.09 -19.75
N HIS A 992 -4.81 -33.11 -20.99
CA HIS A 992 -3.48 -32.61 -21.33
C HIS A 992 -3.46 -31.90 -22.69
N GLN A 993 -2.49 -31.00 -22.85
CA GLN A 993 -2.05 -30.47 -24.14
C GLN A 993 -0.51 -30.41 -24.19
N LEU A 994 0.05 -30.63 -25.38
CA LEU A 994 1.48 -30.56 -25.61
C LEU A 994 1.74 -29.70 -26.83
N TYR A 995 2.51 -28.64 -26.63
CA TYR A 995 2.98 -27.76 -27.67
C TYR A 995 4.48 -27.96 -27.88
N LEU A 996 4.87 -28.03 -29.15
CA LEU A 996 6.26 -28.12 -29.58
C LEU A 996 6.51 -27.00 -30.57
N ASP A 997 7.49 -26.16 -30.27
CA ASP A 997 7.81 -24.96 -31.05
C ASP A 997 6.56 -24.11 -31.30
N GLY A 998 5.79 -23.87 -30.23
CA GLY A 998 4.56 -23.09 -30.24
C GLY A 998 3.38 -23.73 -30.99
N GLN A 999 3.51 -24.95 -31.50
CA GLN A 999 2.45 -25.66 -32.21
C GLN A 999 1.87 -26.78 -31.37
N LEU A 1000 0.54 -26.87 -31.26
CA LEU A 1000 -0.12 -27.99 -30.59
C LEU A 1000 0.18 -29.30 -31.34
N VAL A 1001 0.87 -30.24 -30.69
CA VAL A 1001 1.26 -31.54 -31.25
C VAL A 1001 0.54 -32.73 -30.61
N SER A 1002 0.00 -32.57 -29.40
CA SER A 1002 -0.79 -33.60 -28.73
C SER A 1002 -1.84 -32.95 -27.81
N SER A 1003 -3.02 -33.57 -27.71
CA SER A 1003 -4.04 -33.22 -26.71
C SER A 1003 -4.94 -34.43 -26.47
N GLY A 1004 -5.58 -34.52 -25.30
CA GLY A 1004 -6.49 -35.61 -25.01
C GLY A 1004 -6.84 -35.72 -23.53
N GLY A 1005 -7.50 -36.83 -23.19
CA GLY A 1005 -7.73 -37.21 -21.81
C GLY A 1005 -6.64 -38.14 -21.30
N PHE A 1006 -6.19 -37.93 -20.08
CA PHE A 1006 -5.14 -38.69 -19.41
C PHE A 1006 -5.39 -38.70 -17.90
N SER A 1007 -5.51 -39.90 -17.32
CA SER A 1007 -5.76 -40.06 -15.89
C SER A 1007 -4.48 -39.83 -15.11
N CYS A 1008 -4.52 -38.94 -14.13
CA CYS A 1008 -3.33 -38.60 -13.38
C CYS A 1008 -3.64 -38.28 -11.91
N ASP A 1009 -2.65 -38.50 -11.03
CA ASP A 1009 -2.77 -38.29 -9.59
C ASP A 1009 -1.90 -37.09 -9.15
N ASN A 1010 -2.16 -36.46 -8.01
CA ASN A 1010 -1.27 -35.40 -7.52
C ASN A 1010 0.09 -35.99 -7.10
N GLU A 1011 1.19 -35.31 -7.45
CA GLU A 1011 2.54 -35.66 -6.98
C GLU A 1011 2.84 -34.97 -5.64
N PRO A 1012 3.35 -35.67 -4.62
CA PRO A 1012 3.76 -35.04 -3.37
C PRO A 1012 5.01 -34.16 -3.52
N ALA A 1013 5.10 -33.10 -2.69
CA ALA A 1013 6.29 -32.27 -2.59
C ALA A 1013 7.59 -33.07 -2.36
N ALA A 1014 8.61 -32.80 -3.17
CA ALA A 1014 9.96 -33.31 -3.01
C ALA A 1014 10.96 -32.45 -3.79
N THR A 1015 12.26 -32.75 -3.69
CA THR A 1015 13.29 -32.02 -4.45
C THR A 1015 13.04 -32.13 -5.96
N LEU A 1016 13.02 -30.98 -6.64
CA LEU A 1016 12.98 -30.89 -8.10
C LEU A 1016 14.41 -31.03 -8.64
N THR A 1017 14.55 -31.88 -9.65
CA THR A 1017 15.83 -32.23 -10.26
C THR A 1017 15.86 -31.83 -11.73
N PHE A 1018 16.98 -31.27 -12.17
CA PHE A 1018 17.30 -30.99 -13.57
C PHE A 1018 18.37 -31.97 -14.07
N GLY A 1019 18.14 -32.49 -15.28
CA GLY A 1019 19.09 -33.36 -15.98
C GLY A 1019 19.28 -34.76 -15.38
N SER A 1020 18.57 -35.13 -14.31
CA SER A 1020 18.66 -36.47 -13.73
C SER A 1020 17.37 -36.95 -13.09
N ARG A 1021 17.24 -38.28 -13.00
CA ARG A 1021 16.26 -38.93 -12.13
C ARG A 1021 16.92 -39.51 -10.89
N THR A 1022 16.43 -39.13 -9.72
CA THR A 1022 16.94 -39.59 -8.42
C THR A 1022 16.99 -41.11 -8.36
N GLY A 1023 18.19 -41.67 -8.14
CA GLY A 1023 18.41 -43.11 -8.02
C GLY A 1023 18.40 -43.91 -9.34
N SER A 1024 18.39 -43.25 -10.50
CA SER A 1024 18.37 -43.87 -11.83
C SER A 1024 19.64 -43.55 -12.66
N ALA A 1025 19.83 -44.29 -13.74
CA ALA A 1025 20.84 -44.02 -14.77
C ALA A 1025 20.31 -43.10 -15.90
N GLU A 1026 19.05 -42.67 -15.82
CA GLU A 1026 18.41 -41.74 -16.76
C GLU A 1026 18.92 -40.32 -16.50
N ARG A 1027 19.94 -39.91 -17.25
CA ARG A 1027 20.61 -38.60 -17.14
C ARG A 1027 20.65 -37.93 -18.50
N PHE A 1028 20.31 -36.65 -18.53
CA PHE A 1028 20.25 -35.87 -19.75
C PHE A 1028 21.65 -35.49 -20.25
N ASN A 1029 21.86 -35.68 -21.55
CA ASN A 1029 23.04 -35.20 -22.24
C ASN A 1029 22.64 -34.11 -23.24
N GLY A 1030 22.66 -32.87 -22.79
CA GLY A 1030 22.24 -31.69 -23.55
C GLY A 1030 22.08 -30.46 -22.66
N ALA A 1031 21.62 -29.36 -23.24
CA ALA A 1031 21.42 -28.10 -22.53
C ALA A 1031 19.93 -27.83 -22.23
N LEU A 1032 19.65 -27.19 -21.10
CA LEU A 1032 18.35 -26.61 -20.72
C LEU A 1032 18.45 -25.09 -20.63
N ASP A 1033 17.35 -24.43 -20.95
CA ASP A 1033 17.23 -22.97 -20.92
C ASP A 1033 15.77 -22.57 -20.65
N ASP A 1034 15.56 -21.43 -19.97
CA ASP A 1034 14.26 -20.76 -19.78
C ASP A 1034 13.12 -21.70 -19.33
N VAL A 1035 13.32 -22.39 -18.20
CA VAL A 1035 12.35 -23.33 -17.61
C VAL A 1035 11.35 -22.57 -16.74
N ARG A 1036 10.05 -22.76 -16.98
CA ARG A 1036 8.95 -22.12 -16.25
C ARG A 1036 7.92 -23.14 -15.77
N VAL A 1037 7.40 -22.94 -14.57
CA VAL A 1037 6.28 -23.72 -14.02
C VAL A 1037 5.15 -22.78 -13.62
N TYR A 1038 3.95 -23.05 -14.10
CA TYR A 1038 2.74 -22.27 -13.84
C TYR A 1038 1.71 -23.10 -13.10
N SER A 1039 0.94 -22.48 -12.20
CA SER A 1039 -0.22 -23.06 -11.50
C SER A 1039 -1.50 -23.08 -12.35
N TYR A 1040 -1.41 -22.69 -13.63
CA TYR A 1040 -2.56 -22.65 -14.55
C TYR A 1040 -2.21 -23.16 -15.95
N GLU A 1041 -3.26 -23.43 -16.74
CA GLU A 1041 -3.14 -23.88 -18.13
C GLU A 1041 -2.89 -22.69 -19.08
N LEU A 1042 -1.70 -22.61 -19.68
CA LEU A 1042 -1.34 -21.56 -20.62
C LEU A 1042 -2.20 -21.63 -21.89
N THR A 1043 -2.64 -20.47 -22.37
CA THR A 1043 -3.33 -20.35 -23.65
C THR A 1043 -2.36 -20.48 -24.83
N ALA A 1044 -2.89 -20.78 -26.02
CA ALA A 1044 -2.09 -20.80 -27.24
C ALA A 1044 -1.44 -19.43 -27.55
N ALA A 1045 -2.04 -18.33 -27.11
CA ALA A 1045 -1.50 -16.98 -27.28
C ALA A 1045 -0.31 -16.74 -26.33
N GLU A 1046 -0.44 -17.06 -25.04
CA GLU A 1046 0.66 -16.98 -24.08
C GLU A 1046 1.82 -17.88 -24.51
N ILE A 1047 1.53 -19.09 -25.00
CA ILE A 1047 2.55 -20.01 -25.55
C ILE A 1047 3.28 -19.40 -26.74
N ALA A 1048 2.56 -18.71 -27.63
CA ALA A 1048 3.16 -18.03 -28.77
C ALA A 1048 4.02 -16.83 -28.36
N GLU A 1049 3.69 -16.17 -27.25
CA GLU A 1049 4.46 -15.06 -26.69
C GLU A 1049 5.76 -15.55 -26.04
N ILE A 1050 5.72 -16.63 -25.26
CA ILE A 1050 6.96 -17.23 -24.74
C ILE A 1050 7.78 -17.92 -25.86
N PHE A 1051 7.17 -18.26 -27.00
CA PHE A 1051 7.81 -18.87 -28.18
C PHE A 1051 8.20 -17.87 -29.30
N GLY A 1052 9.44 -17.37 -29.25
CA GLY A 1052 10.08 -16.65 -30.36
C GLY A 1052 9.71 -15.17 -30.51
N LEU A 1053 9.05 -14.57 -29.51
CA LEU A 1053 8.88 -13.13 -29.41
C LEU A 1053 10.22 -12.47 -29.07
N VAL A 1054 10.61 -11.48 -29.88
CA VAL A 1054 11.87 -10.72 -29.77
C VAL A 1054 11.62 -9.37 -29.10
N GLY A 1055 10.41 -8.83 -29.21
CA GLY A 1055 10.02 -7.60 -28.55
C GLY A 1055 8.57 -7.25 -28.83
N HIS A 1056 7.92 -6.64 -27.85
CA HIS A 1056 6.52 -6.23 -27.90
C HIS A 1056 6.35 -4.83 -27.31
N TRP A 1057 6.24 -3.84 -28.18
CA TRP A 1057 6.01 -2.46 -27.78
C TRP A 1057 4.55 -2.09 -28.00
N LYS A 1058 3.79 -2.03 -26.90
CA LYS A 1058 2.36 -1.67 -26.96
C LYS A 1058 2.17 -0.22 -27.40
N LEU A 1059 3.11 0.67 -27.08
CA LEU A 1059 3.04 2.12 -27.34
C LEU A 1059 1.79 2.77 -26.74
N ASP A 1060 1.36 2.25 -25.59
CA ASP A 1060 0.17 2.66 -24.85
C ASP A 1060 0.50 3.55 -23.65
N GLU A 1061 1.75 4.03 -23.55
CA GLU A 1061 2.17 4.90 -22.47
C GLU A 1061 1.38 6.21 -22.49
N THR A 1062 1.13 6.77 -21.31
CA THR A 1062 0.41 8.04 -21.18
C THR A 1062 1.33 9.26 -21.14
N GLY A 1063 2.65 9.02 -21.13
CA GLY A 1063 3.70 10.03 -21.01
C GLY A 1063 5.08 9.37 -20.86
N GLY A 1064 6.15 10.16 -20.90
CA GLY A 1064 7.52 9.68 -20.72
C GLY A 1064 8.31 9.53 -22.02
N SER A 1065 9.57 9.10 -21.89
CA SER A 1065 10.50 8.94 -23.01
C SER A 1065 10.81 7.47 -23.33
N VAL A 1066 10.11 6.53 -22.70
CA VAL A 1066 10.36 5.09 -22.85
C VAL A 1066 9.16 4.45 -23.50
N ALA A 1067 9.41 3.68 -24.56
CA ALA A 1067 8.44 2.74 -25.12
C ALA A 1067 8.70 1.38 -24.48
N ALA A 1068 7.79 0.91 -23.61
CA ALA A 1068 8.02 -0.28 -22.81
C ALA A 1068 7.97 -1.54 -23.67
N ASP A 1069 8.89 -2.48 -23.42
CA ASP A 1069 8.84 -3.82 -23.99
C ASP A 1069 8.07 -4.75 -23.04
N SER A 1070 6.94 -5.26 -23.51
CA SER A 1070 6.05 -6.19 -22.81
C SER A 1070 6.41 -7.66 -23.05
N SER A 1071 7.51 -7.96 -23.75
CA SER A 1071 7.90 -9.36 -24.04
C SER A 1071 8.60 -10.08 -22.89
N GLY A 1072 8.87 -9.40 -21.78
CA GLY A 1072 9.67 -9.93 -20.66
C GLY A 1072 11.19 -9.94 -20.92
N LEU A 1073 11.65 -9.37 -22.04
CA LEU A 1073 13.07 -9.30 -22.41
C LEU A 1073 13.71 -7.92 -22.11
N SER A 1074 12.95 -7.01 -21.50
CA SER A 1074 13.37 -5.64 -21.14
C SER A 1074 14.00 -4.83 -22.28
N ARG A 1075 13.59 -5.06 -23.54
CA ARG A 1075 14.10 -4.34 -24.73
C ARG A 1075 13.38 -3.02 -24.94
N HIS A 1076 13.32 -2.21 -23.87
CA HIS A 1076 12.64 -0.92 -23.89
C HIS A 1076 13.22 0.01 -24.96
N GLY A 1077 12.34 0.65 -25.73
CA GLY A 1077 12.70 1.68 -26.69
C GLY A 1077 12.75 3.07 -26.06
N THR A 1078 13.40 4.02 -26.73
CA THR A 1078 13.44 5.43 -26.33
C THR A 1078 12.68 6.28 -27.33
N TYR A 1079 11.62 6.98 -26.90
CA TYR A 1079 10.95 8.00 -27.69
C TYR A 1079 11.89 9.19 -27.92
N LEU A 1080 12.05 9.59 -29.18
CA LEU A 1080 12.76 10.79 -29.64
C LEU A 1080 11.78 11.66 -30.43
N GLY A 1081 12.00 12.97 -30.50
CA GLY A 1081 11.13 13.94 -31.21
C GLY A 1081 9.98 14.51 -30.36
N SER A 1082 9.61 13.80 -29.29
CA SER A 1082 8.46 14.10 -28.42
C SER A 1082 7.10 13.71 -29.02
N PRO A 1083 6.94 12.43 -29.43
CA PRO A 1083 5.68 11.93 -29.97
C PRO A 1083 4.54 12.13 -28.98
N ILE A 1084 3.33 12.37 -29.50
CA ILE A 1084 2.16 12.59 -28.65
C ILE A 1084 1.66 11.23 -28.17
N LEU A 1085 1.87 10.94 -26.90
CA LEU A 1085 1.43 9.71 -26.26
C LEU A 1085 -0.06 9.78 -25.86
N ALA A 1086 -0.63 8.68 -25.37
CA ALA A 1086 -2.05 8.55 -25.01
C ALA A 1086 -3.06 8.85 -26.13
N GLN A 1087 -2.71 8.68 -27.42
CA GLN A 1087 -3.70 8.81 -28.48
C GLN A 1087 -4.69 7.65 -28.49
N SER A 1088 -5.92 7.90 -28.96
CA SER A 1088 -6.91 6.84 -29.14
C SER A 1088 -6.47 5.81 -30.19
N GLY A 1089 -6.38 4.56 -29.76
CA GLY A 1089 -6.07 3.40 -30.57
C GLY A 1089 -7.21 2.94 -31.50
N PRO A 1090 -7.06 1.76 -32.12
CA PRO A 1090 -8.05 1.11 -32.98
C PRO A 1090 -9.36 0.82 -32.27
N LYS A 1091 -9.32 0.52 -30.97
CA LYS A 1091 -10.48 0.32 -30.10
C LYS A 1091 -10.57 1.42 -29.02
N PRO A 1092 -11.76 1.67 -28.46
CA PRO A 1092 -12.00 2.77 -27.52
C PRO A 1092 -11.16 2.74 -26.22
N THR A 1093 -10.66 1.58 -25.82
CA THR A 1093 -9.88 1.35 -24.59
C THR A 1093 -8.38 1.26 -24.83
N GLU A 1094 -7.94 1.34 -26.08
CA GLU A 1094 -6.56 1.15 -26.47
C GLU A 1094 -5.87 2.50 -26.65
N LEU A 1095 -4.63 2.62 -26.17
CA LEU A 1095 -3.79 3.80 -26.42
C LEU A 1095 -2.77 3.53 -27.53
N ALA A 1096 -2.23 4.62 -28.07
CA ALA A 1096 -1.24 4.63 -29.14
C ALA A 1096 -0.32 5.86 -29.00
N ALA A 1097 0.84 5.80 -29.65
CA ALA A 1097 1.72 6.93 -29.85
C ALA A 1097 1.48 7.58 -31.21
N HIS A 1098 1.38 8.91 -31.23
CA HIS A 1098 1.34 9.73 -32.45
C HIS A 1098 2.75 10.18 -32.82
N PHE A 1099 3.11 9.99 -34.08
CA PHE A 1099 4.35 10.45 -34.67
C PHE A 1099 4.03 11.55 -35.68
N ASP A 1100 4.74 12.67 -35.58
CA ASP A 1100 4.50 13.88 -36.39
C ASP A 1100 5.15 13.86 -37.78
N GLY A 1101 5.98 12.84 -38.07
CA GLY A 1101 6.66 12.68 -39.35
C GLY A 1101 7.89 13.54 -39.57
N ASP A 1102 8.30 14.36 -38.58
CA ASP A 1102 9.42 15.30 -38.68
C ASP A 1102 10.64 14.82 -37.89
N ASP A 1103 10.52 14.56 -36.58
CA ASP A 1103 11.60 14.04 -35.73
C ASP A 1103 11.19 12.90 -34.78
N ASP A 1104 9.89 12.57 -34.74
CA ASP A 1104 9.35 11.51 -33.89
C ASP A 1104 9.78 10.09 -34.31
N VAL A 1105 10.43 9.36 -33.41
CA VAL A 1105 10.78 7.93 -33.56
C VAL A 1105 10.87 7.23 -32.20
N VAL A 1106 10.90 5.89 -32.20
CA VAL A 1106 11.40 5.10 -31.07
C VAL A 1106 12.73 4.48 -31.46
N LEU A 1107 13.80 4.78 -30.73
CA LEU A 1107 15.09 4.10 -30.85
C LEU A 1107 15.07 2.81 -30.01
N LEU A 1108 15.31 1.67 -30.64
CA LEU A 1108 15.36 0.36 -29.97
C LEU A 1108 16.81 -0.06 -29.67
N PRO A 1109 17.05 -0.87 -28.61
CA PRO A 1109 18.37 -1.37 -28.28
C PRO A 1109 18.91 -2.34 -29.35
N THR A 1110 20.17 -2.77 -29.19
CA THR A 1110 20.75 -3.82 -30.04
C THR A 1110 19.93 -5.10 -29.95
N ILE A 1111 19.63 -5.70 -31.10
CA ILE A 1111 18.90 -6.97 -31.22
C ILE A 1111 19.88 -7.98 -31.82
N ASP A 1112 20.31 -8.94 -31.01
CA ASP A 1112 21.31 -9.96 -31.34
C ASP A 1112 20.71 -11.35 -31.59
N ASP A 1113 19.38 -11.47 -31.54
CA ASP A 1113 18.65 -12.71 -31.83
C ASP A 1113 18.97 -13.25 -33.22
N ASP A 1114 18.98 -14.58 -33.33
CA ASP A 1114 19.13 -15.27 -34.60
C ASP A 1114 17.78 -15.31 -35.36
N PHE A 1115 17.80 -14.83 -36.62
CA PHE A 1115 16.65 -14.83 -37.53
C PHE A 1115 16.81 -15.84 -38.66
N ALA A 1116 17.70 -16.83 -38.51
CA ALA A 1116 17.96 -17.85 -39.52
C ALA A 1116 16.71 -18.66 -39.91
N ASP A 1117 15.80 -18.89 -38.96
CA ASP A 1117 14.55 -19.62 -39.19
C ASP A 1117 13.44 -18.76 -39.81
N GLY A 1118 13.63 -17.44 -39.81
CA GLY A 1118 12.75 -16.46 -40.42
C GLY A 1118 12.53 -15.25 -39.53
N ALA A 1119 11.51 -14.46 -39.86
CA ALA A 1119 11.13 -13.28 -39.08
C ALA A 1119 9.68 -12.92 -39.30
N ALA A 1120 9.08 -12.25 -38.33
CA ALA A 1120 7.79 -11.59 -38.52
C ALA A 1120 7.74 -10.24 -37.80
N ILE A 1121 7.01 -9.31 -38.39
CA ILE A 1121 6.66 -8.02 -37.76
C ILE A 1121 5.16 -7.90 -37.77
N SER A 1122 4.59 -7.42 -36.68
CA SER A 1122 3.17 -7.07 -36.55
C SER A 1122 3.03 -5.68 -35.99
N ALA A 1123 2.08 -4.88 -36.48
CA ALA A 1123 1.78 -3.57 -35.92
C ALA A 1123 0.34 -3.15 -36.24
N TRP A 1124 -0.32 -2.47 -35.31
CA TRP A 1124 -1.45 -1.62 -35.64
C TRP A 1124 -0.92 -0.25 -36.06
N ALA A 1125 -1.40 0.27 -37.19
CA ALA A 1125 -1.00 1.58 -37.69
C ALA A 1125 -2.19 2.38 -38.25
N ARG A 1126 -2.16 3.70 -38.05
CA ARG A 1126 -3.01 4.71 -38.70
C ARG A 1126 -2.12 5.79 -39.35
N PRO A 1127 -1.52 5.50 -40.52
CA PRO A 1127 -0.69 6.49 -41.22
C PRO A 1127 -1.53 7.69 -41.67
N THR A 1128 -1.09 8.93 -41.46
CA THR A 1128 -1.81 10.14 -41.89
C THR A 1128 -1.22 10.77 -43.15
N ALA A 1129 0.06 10.51 -43.44
CA ALA A 1129 0.74 10.98 -44.64
C ALA A 1129 1.40 9.87 -45.47
N THR A 1130 1.90 10.27 -46.64
CA THR A 1130 2.59 9.40 -47.61
C THR A 1130 4.10 9.65 -47.63
N ASN A 1131 4.69 9.83 -46.45
CA ASN A 1131 6.12 10.05 -46.27
C ASN A 1131 6.92 8.92 -46.92
N ASN A 1132 7.96 9.32 -47.66
CA ASN A 1132 8.74 8.45 -48.53
C ASN A 1132 9.42 7.32 -47.72
N PHE A 1133 9.02 6.07 -47.98
CA PHE A 1133 9.54 4.86 -47.32
C PHE A 1133 9.38 4.80 -45.79
N ALA A 1134 8.42 5.55 -45.22
CA ALA A 1134 8.13 5.52 -43.78
C ALA A 1134 7.90 4.08 -43.25
N LYS A 1135 8.57 3.75 -42.13
CA LYS A 1135 8.56 2.42 -41.51
C LYS A 1135 7.60 2.37 -40.32
N PHE A 1136 7.00 1.21 -40.08
CA PHE A 1136 6.36 0.92 -38.80
C PHE A 1136 7.43 0.42 -37.81
N LEU A 1137 8.20 -0.59 -38.23
CA LEU A 1137 9.35 -1.11 -37.50
C LEU A 1137 10.46 -1.45 -38.50
N GLN A 1138 11.70 -1.16 -38.11
CA GLN A 1138 12.91 -1.59 -38.79
C GLN A 1138 13.91 -2.14 -37.77
N VAL A 1139 14.53 -3.27 -38.09
CA VAL A 1139 15.75 -3.74 -37.42
C VAL A 1139 16.84 -4.01 -38.45
N ALA A 1140 18.01 -3.40 -38.28
CA ALA A 1140 19.04 -3.40 -39.32
C ALA A 1140 20.47 -3.30 -38.79
N GLU A 1141 21.42 -3.75 -39.62
CA GLU A 1141 22.85 -3.53 -39.47
C GLU A 1141 23.44 -3.06 -40.80
N GLY A 1142 23.77 -1.77 -40.88
CA GLY A 1142 24.12 -1.11 -42.13
C GLY A 1142 23.05 -1.30 -43.22
N THR A 1143 23.49 -1.43 -44.47
CA THR A 1143 22.60 -1.51 -45.64
C THR A 1143 22.37 -2.93 -46.17
N THR A 1144 22.89 -3.94 -45.46
CA THR A 1144 22.93 -5.34 -45.96
C THR A 1144 22.11 -6.31 -45.12
N LYS A 1145 21.87 -5.99 -43.84
CA LYS A 1145 20.98 -6.75 -42.95
C LYS A 1145 19.83 -5.85 -42.56
N GLU A 1146 18.62 -6.16 -43.03
CA GLU A 1146 17.45 -5.31 -42.82
C GLU A 1146 16.22 -6.20 -42.77
N ILE A 1147 15.40 -6.00 -41.74
CA ILE A 1147 14.07 -6.56 -41.59
C ILE A 1147 13.15 -5.37 -41.34
N ASP A 1148 12.20 -5.11 -42.25
CA ASP A 1148 11.30 -3.95 -42.16
C ASP A 1148 9.86 -4.26 -42.55
N LEU A 1149 8.93 -3.48 -41.99
CA LEU A 1149 7.54 -3.39 -42.40
C LEU A 1149 7.17 -1.92 -42.54
N GLY A 1150 6.61 -1.51 -43.68
CA GLY A 1150 6.23 -0.11 -43.88
C GLY A 1150 5.76 0.22 -45.29
N ARG A 1151 5.99 1.45 -45.71
CA ARG A 1151 5.57 1.99 -47.01
C ARG A 1151 6.60 1.76 -48.11
N HIS A 1152 6.13 1.56 -49.34
CA HIS A 1152 6.98 1.63 -50.53
C HIS A 1152 6.94 3.01 -51.19
N GLY A 1153 8.05 3.77 -51.11
CA GLY A 1153 8.16 5.13 -51.62
C GLY A 1153 7.08 6.05 -51.04
N THR A 1154 6.47 6.88 -51.87
CA THR A 1154 5.31 7.72 -51.51
C THR A 1154 3.97 7.11 -51.91
N THR A 1155 3.93 5.81 -52.22
CA THR A 1155 2.72 5.11 -52.69
C THR A 1155 1.90 4.53 -51.53
N ASN A 1156 0.65 4.12 -51.77
CA ASN A 1156 -0.15 3.36 -50.80
C ASN A 1156 0.16 1.85 -50.80
N SER A 1157 1.34 1.45 -51.26
CA SER A 1157 1.75 0.05 -51.26
C SER A 1157 2.41 -0.31 -49.93
N LEU A 1158 1.92 -1.39 -49.29
CA LEU A 1158 2.57 -1.99 -48.11
C LEU A 1158 3.79 -2.78 -48.58
N ARG A 1159 4.89 -2.72 -47.82
CA ARG A 1159 6.17 -3.34 -48.12
C ARG A 1159 6.66 -4.16 -46.93
N GLY A 1160 7.28 -5.30 -47.20
CA GLY A 1160 8.15 -5.99 -46.26
C GLY A 1160 9.52 -6.30 -46.87
N ILE A 1161 10.56 -6.24 -46.04
CA ILE A 1161 11.93 -6.68 -46.35
C ILE A 1161 12.39 -7.66 -45.28
N ALA A 1162 13.19 -8.64 -45.71
CA ALA A 1162 14.00 -9.48 -44.84
C ALA A 1162 15.51 -9.49 -45.19
N SER A 1163 15.89 -8.90 -46.33
CA SER A 1163 17.26 -8.87 -46.84
C SER A 1163 17.47 -7.72 -47.82
N SER A 1164 18.66 -7.10 -47.85
CA SER A 1164 18.94 -5.95 -48.72
C SER A 1164 18.71 -6.24 -50.22
N GLY A 1165 18.14 -5.27 -50.94
CA GLY A 1165 18.06 -5.27 -52.41
C GLY A 1165 16.83 -5.95 -53.03
N SER A 1166 15.92 -6.50 -52.23
CA SER A 1166 14.61 -7.00 -52.68
C SER A 1166 13.54 -6.55 -51.69
N SER A 1167 12.33 -6.24 -52.17
CA SER A 1167 11.20 -5.96 -51.30
C SER A 1167 9.93 -6.54 -51.89
N THR A 1168 9.12 -7.13 -51.03
CA THR A 1168 7.80 -7.63 -51.39
C THR A 1168 6.80 -6.50 -51.17
N THR A 1169 5.99 -6.16 -52.19
CA THR A 1169 5.07 -5.02 -52.14
C THR A 1169 3.66 -5.40 -52.55
N SER A 1170 2.65 -4.94 -51.81
CA SER A 1170 1.24 -5.07 -52.15
C SER A 1170 0.65 -3.71 -52.53
N ASP A 1171 0.31 -3.51 -53.80
CA ASP A 1171 -0.34 -2.27 -54.27
C ASP A 1171 -1.67 -2.01 -53.57
N GLY A 1172 -1.85 -0.80 -53.05
CA GLY A 1172 -3.03 -0.42 -52.27
C GLY A 1172 -3.15 -1.15 -50.91
N GLY A 1173 -2.06 -1.72 -50.42
CA GLY A 1173 -2.01 -2.36 -49.10
C GLY A 1173 -2.28 -1.38 -47.95
N LEU A 1174 -1.77 -0.14 -48.04
CA LEU A 1174 -1.88 0.89 -47.00
C LEU A 1174 -3.11 1.77 -47.16
N HIS A 1175 -3.71 2.16 -46.04
CA HIS A 1175 -4.88 3.04 -45.99
C HIS A 1175 -4.59 4.21 -45.03
N LEU A 1176 -4.79 5.44 -45.51
CA LEU A 1176 -4.54 6.64 -44.70
C LEU A 1176 -5.70 6.94 -43.75
N GLY A 1177 -5.38 7.48 -42.57
CA GLY A 1177 -6.34 8.01 -41.61
C GLY A 1177 -7.27 6.97 -40.98
N VAL A 1178 -7.02 5.68 -41.19
CA VAL A 1178 -7.80 4.58 -40.61
C VAL A 1178 -6.90 3.54 -39.98
N TRP A 1179 -7.26 3.07 -38.78
CA TRP A 1179 -6.56 1.98 -38.12
C TRP A 1179 -6.69 0.68 -38.92
N ARG A 1180 -5.54 0.03 -39.12
CA ARG A 1180 -5.41 -1.30 -39.72
C ARG A 1180 -4.30 -2.06 -39.01
N HIS A 1181 -4.46 -3.37 -38.92
CA HIS A 1181 -3.39 -4.26 -38.50
C HIS A 1181 -2.59 -4.66 -39.73
N TYR A 1182 -1.28 -4.50 -39.68
CA TYR A 1182 -0.34 -4.85 -40.73
C TYR A 1182 0.67 -5.83 -40.19
N ALA A 1183 0.96 -6.88 -40.95
CA ALA A 1183 2.01 -7.82 -40.58
C ALA A 1183 2.78 -8.31 -41.80
N MET A 1184 4.01 -8.73 -41.56
CA MET A 1184 4.78 -9.53 -42.50
C MET A 1184 5.33 -10.78 -41.83
N SER A 1185 5.54 -11.82 -42.62
CA SER A 1185 6.12 -13.10 -42.18
C SER A 1185 7.02 -13.64 -43.28
N ILE A 1186 8.25 -14.01 -42.94
CA ILE A 1186 9.17 -14.71 -43.84
C ILE A 1186 9.71 -15.96 -43.17
N ASN A 1187 9.75 -17.08 -43.90
CA ASN A 1187 10.37 -18.31 -43.43
C ASN A 1187 11.81 -18.46 -43.97
N SER A 1188 12.56 -19.43 -43.45
CA SER A 1188 13.92 -19.76 -43.90
C SER A 1188 14.03 -20.16 -45.38
N ALA A 1189 12.94 -20.57 -46.02
CA ALA A 1189 12.87 -20.85 -47.47
C ALA A 1189 12.70 -19.58 -48.33
N GLY A 1190 12.51 -18.42 -47.70
CA GLY A 1190 12.37 -17.12 -48.38
C GLY A 1190 10.94 -16.79 -48.81
N GLU A 1191 9.92 -17.52 -48.36
CA GLU A 1191 8.53 -17.19 -48.63
C GLU A 1191 8.10 -16.00 -47.74
N MET A 1192 7.97 -14.82 -48.35
CA MET A 1192 7.47 -13.62 -47.70
C MET A 1192 5.95 -13.52 -47.90
N LYS A 1193 5.24 -13.20 -46.82
CA LYS A 1193 3.80 -12.96 -46.79
C LYS A 1193 3.51 -11.61 -46.15
N LEU A 1194 2.59 -10.85 -46.76
CA LEU A 1194 2.09 -9.58 -46.24
C LEU A 1194 0.61 -9.72 -45.89
N PHE A 1195 0.24 -9.23 -44.70
CA PHE A 1195 -1.11 -9.32 -44.17
C PHE A 1195 -1.68 -7.94 -43.88
N ARG A 1196 -3.00 -7.82 -44.03
CA ARG A 1196 -3.77 -6.68 -43.51
C ARG A 1196 -5.01 -7.20 -42.82
N ASN A 1197 -5.24 -6.77 -41.58
CA ASN A 1197 -6.35 -7.20 -40.74
C ASN A 1197 -6.45 -8.73 -40.66
N GLY A 1198 -5.30 -9.39 -40.51
CA GLY A 1198 -5.17 -10.85 -40.46
C GLY A 1198 -5.42 -11.59 -41.77
N ALA A 1199 -5.76 -10.90 -42.86
CA ALA A 1199 -5.91 -11.51 -44.18
C ALA A 1199 -4.62 -11.37 -45.00
N LEU A 1200 -4.17 -12.47 -45.62
CA LEU A 1200 -3.07 -12.46 -46.57
C LEU A 1200 -3.46 -11.59 -47.78
N ILE A 1201 -2.69 -10.53 -48.05
CA ILE A 1201 -2.91 -9.62 -49.18
C ILE A 1201 -1.90 -9.82 -50.31
N HIS A 1202 -0.71 -10.35 -50.01
CA HIS A 1202 0.30 -10.65 -51.01
C HIS A 1202 1.33 -11.67 -50.48
N SER A 1203 1.95 -12.42 -51.39
CA SER A 1203 3.08 -13.28 -51.08
C SER A 1203 4.05 -13.34 -52.27
N ALA A 1204 5.34 -13.39 -51.97
CA ALA A 1204 6.41 -13.49 -52.95
C ALA A 1204 7.65 -14.17 -52.35
N THR A 1205 8.63 -14.48 -53.17
CA THR A 1205 9.92 -15.02 -52.71
C THR A 1205 10.93 -13.88 -52.55
N GLN A 1206 11.60 -13.87 -51.41
CA GLN A 1206 12.72 -12.98 -51.06
C GLN A 1206 13.84 -13.79 -50.42
N ALA A 1207 15.08 -13.28 -50.36
CA ALA A 1207 16.10 -13.95 -49.58
C ALA A 1207 15.76 -13.86 -48.07
N PRO A 1208 16.00 -14.93 -47.29
CA PRO A 1208 15.74 -14.93 -45.86
C PRO A 1208 16.69 -13.97 -45.11
N PRO A 1209 16.37 -13.61 -43.85
CA PRO A 1209 17.25 -12.81 -43.02
C PRO A 1209 18.64 -13.42 -42.88
N THR A 1210 19.65 -12.57 -42.79
CA THR A 1210 21.02 -13.00 -42.48
C THR A 1210 21.28 -12.89 -40.99
N ALA A 1211 22.09 -13.81 -40.46
CA ALA A 1211 22.43 -13.89 -39.04
C ALA A 1211 23.35 -12.75 -38.56
N GLY A 1212 23.35 -12.54 -37.24
CA GLY A 1212 24.19 -11.58 -36.51
C GLY A 1212 23.44 -10.32 -36.06
N PRO A 1213 24.10 -9.49 -35.23
CA PRO A 1213 23.44 -8.41 -34.50
C PRO A 1213 22.95 -7.30 -35.41
N ARG A 1214 21.94 -6.59 -34.94
CA ARG A 1214 21.32 -5.40 -35.56
C ARG A 1214 21.35 -4.26 -34.56
N THR A 1215 22.01 -3.15 -34.89
CA THR A 1215 22.10 -1.97 -34.00
C THR A 1215 21.33 -0.76 -34.51
N GLY A 1216 20.80 -0.81 -35.74
CA GLY A 1216 20.02 0.26 -36.37
C GLY A 1216 18.52 -0.03 -36.30
N ASN A 1217 17.98 -0.05 -35.09
CA ASN A 1217 16.64 -0.54 -34.79
C ASN A 1217 15.70 0.60 -34.39
N TRP A 1218 14.55 0.72 -35.05
CA TRP A 1218 13.66 1.86 -34.91
C TRP A 1218 12.20 1.49 -35.08
N ILE A 1219 11.31 2.08 -34.29
CA ILE A 1219 9.87 2.19 -34.60
C ILE A 1219 9.64 3.59 -35.17
N GLY A 1220 8.91 3.69 -36.28
CA GLY A 1220 8.66 4.96 -36.96
C GLY A 1220 9.87 5.58 -37.69
N GLY A 1221 11.09 5.06 -37.45
CA GLY A 1221 12.36 5.55 -38.01
C GLY A 1221 13.02 4.62 -39.03
N SER A 1222 14.16 5.07 -39.58
CA SER A 1222 14.95 4.34 -40.57
C SER A 1222 16.44 4.66 -40.41
N ASN A 1223 17.30 3.68 -40.74
CA ASN A 1223 18.75 3.90 -40.86
C ASN A 1223 19.17 4.47 -42.23
N TRP A 1224 18.23 4.65 -43.16
CA TRP A 1224 18.48 5.21 -44.49
C TRP A 1224 18.25 6.73 -44.49
N PRO A 1225 19.26 7.55 -44.85
CA PRO A 1225 19.14 9.01 -44.79
C PRO A 1225 18.12 9.64 -45.75
N THR A 1226 17.57 8.86 -46.69
CA THR A 1226 16.59 9.31 -47.69
C THR A 1226 15.15 8.89 -47.36
N ASP A 1227 14.97 8.08 -46.32
CA ASP A 1227 13.66 7.66 -45.86
C ASP A 1227 13.13 8.75 -44.92
N GLU A 1228 11.87 9.11 -45.10
CA GLU A 1228 11.17 10.07 -44.24
C GLU A 1228 10.52 9.32 -43.06
N LEU A 1229 10.36 10.01 -41.93
CA LEU A 1229 9.82 9.41 -40.71
C LEU A 1229 8.32 9.11 -40.86
N PHE A 1230 7.84 8.20 -40.03
CA PHE A 1230 6.43 7.85 -39.98
C PHE A 1230 5.59 9.00 -39.42
N GLU A 1231 4.52 9.35 -40.13
CA GLU A 1231 3.50 10.28 -39.67
C GLU A 1231 2.18 9.53 -39.46
N GLY A 1232 1.64 9.60 -38.24
CA GLY A 1232 0.40 8.97 -37.84
C GLY A 1232 0.52 8.22 -36.51
N ASP A 1233 -0.40 7.30 -36.26
CA ASP A 1233 -0.47 6.61 -34.97
C ASP A 1233 0.02 5.15 -35.09
N LEU A 1234 0.83 4.67 -34.14
CA LEU A 1234 1.28 3.28 -34.03
C LEU A 1234 0.95 2.72 -32.65
N ARG A 1235 0.68 1.41 -32.60
CA ARG A 1235 0.62 0.63 -31.37
C ARG A 1235 0.83 -0.85 -31.61
N ASP A 1236 1.04 -1.59 -30.53
CA ASP A 1236 1.10 -3.06 -30.51
C ASP A 1236 2.08 -3.60 -31.57
N VAL A 1237 3.28 -3.02 -31.57
CA VAL A 1237 4.38 -3.35 -32.47
C VAL A 1237 5.12 -4.56 -31.92
N ARG A 1238 5.15 -5.65 -32.68
CA ARG A 1238 5.78 -6.92 -32.30
C ARG A 1238 6.83 -7.35 -33.31
N LEU A 1239 7.91 -7.94 -32.83
CA LEU A 1239 8.97 -8.58 -33.61
C LEU A 1239 9.12 -10.04 -33.18
N TYR A 1240 9.24 -10.93 -34.15
CA TYR A 1240 9.48 -12.36 -33.93
C TYR A 1240 10.71 -12.81 -34.71
N ASN A 1241 11.49 -13.73 -34.14
CA ASN A 1241 12.64 -14.36 -34.80
C ASN A 1241 12.26 -15.63 -35.60
N ARG A 1242 10.96 -15.78 -35.87
CA ARG A 1242 10.38 -16.88 -36.64
C ARG A 1242 9.26 -16.35 -37.55
N PRO A 1243 8.88 -17.10 -38.60
CA PRO A 1243 7.65 -16.81 -39.31
C PRO A 1243 6.43 -17.00 -38.39
N ILE A 1244 5.43 -16.13 -38.52
CA ILE A 1244 4.08 -16.38 -38.04
C ILE A 1244 3.23 -17.03 -39.13
N THR A 1245 2.30 -17.89 -38.72
CA THR A 1245 1.32 -18.55 -39.57
C THR A 1245 0.17 -17.61 -39.97
N ASP A 1246 -0.61 -18.02 -40.98
CA ASP A 1246 -1.82 -17.30 -41.39
C ASP A 1246 -2.85 -17.19 -40.24
N GLU A 1247 -2.87 -18.17 -39.33
CA GLU A 1247 -3.80 -18.18 -38.19
C GLU A 1247 -3.31 -17.28 -37.04
N GLU A 1248 -2.01 -17.27 -36.76
CA GLU A 1248 -1.42 -16.31 -35.83
C GLU A 1248 -1.63 -14.87 -36.33
N ALA A 1249 -1.44 -14.61 -37.63
CA ALA A 1249 -1.71 -13.30 -38.21
C ALA A 1249 -3.19 -12.88 -38.06
N ARG A 1250 -4.13 -13.83 -38.11
CA ARG A 1250 -5.55 -13.59 -37.81
C ARG A 1250 -5.80 -13.31 -36.34
N THR A 1251 -5.18 -14.09 -35.46
CA THR A 1251 -5.32 -13.96 -34.01
C THR A 1251 -4.80 -12.60 -33.54
N LEU A 1252 -3.65 -12.15 -34.05
CA LEU A 1252 -3.09 -10.82 -33.79
C LEU A 1252 -4.01 -9.67 -34.22
N TYR A 1253 -4.95 -9.90 -35.15
CA TYR A 1253 -5.97 -8.92 -35.54
C TYR A 1253 -7.27 -9.03 -34.74
N TYR A 1254 -7.80 -10.23 -34.54
CA TYR A 1254 -9.13 -10.45 -33.93
C TYR A 1254 -9.10 -10.58 -32.41
N GLY A 1255 -7.95 -10.88 -31.80
CA GLY A 1255 -7.90 -11.52 -30.49
C GLY A 1255 -8.38 -12.98 -30.56
N GLU A 1256 -8.44 -13.68 -29.42
CA GLU A 1256 -8.82 -15.11 -29.32
C GLU A 1256 -10.21 -15.44 -29.91
N SER A 1257 -11.07 -14.45 -30.12
CA SER A 1257 -12.34 -14.63 -30.79
C SER A 1257 -12.20 -14.61 -32.31
N VAL A 1258 -11.83 -15.74 -32.92
CA VAL A 1258 -11.98 -15.92 -34.37
C VAL A 1258 -13.47 -16.15 -34.67
N PRO A 1259 -14.19 -15.24 -35.34
CA PRO A 1259 -15.58 -15.49 -35.71
C PRO A 1259 -15.59 -16.45 -36.89
N GLY A 1260 -15.62 -17.77 -36.64
CA GLY A 1260 -15.89 -18.74 -37.70
C GLY A 1260 -15.37 -20.17 -37.57
N LEU A 1261 -14.45 -20.51 -36.66
CA LEU A 1261 -14.00 -21.90 -36.50
C LEU A 1261 -14.58 -22.53 -35.23
N ARG A 1262 -15.80 -23.08 -35.38
CA ARG A 1262 -16.38 -23.99 -34.40
C ARG A 1262 -15.74 -25.36 -34.62
N ILE A 1263 -14.82 -25.80 -33.76
CA ILE A 1263 -14.50 -27.24 -33.69
C ILE A 1263 -15.72 -27.90 -33.05
N VAL A 1264 -16.62 -28.40 -33.90
CA VAL A 1264 -17.80 -29.14 -33.46
C VAL A 1264 -17.40 -30.59 -33.23
N ARG A 1265 -17.13 -30.93 -31.96
CA ARG A 1265 -17.43 -32.21 -31.30
C ARG A 1265 -17.09 -33.51 -32.07
N TRP A 1266 -16.15 -34.30 -31.55
CA TRP A 1266 -16.15 -35.74 -31.81
C TRP A 1266 -17.39 -36.36 -31.16
N GLN A 1267 -18.28 -36.92 -31.96
CA GLN A 1267 -19.33 -37.82 -31.48
C GLN A 1267 -19.01 -39.22 -32.00
N GLU A 1268 -18.52 -40.08 -31.11
CA GLU A 1268 -18.54 -41.52 -31.34
C GLU A 1268 -19.99 -41.98 -31.54
N VAL A 1269 -20.24 -42.68 -32.63
CA VAL A 1269 -21.39 -43.55 -32.76
C VAL A 1269 -20.86 -44.96 -32.96
N ALA A 1270 -20.80 -45.72 -31.87
CA ALA A 1270 -20.72 -47.17 -31.92
C ALA A 1270 -22.12 -47.77 -31.73
N ASN A 1271 -22.58 -48.55 -32.71
CA ASN A 1271 -23.22 -49.87 -32.54
C ASN A 1271 -24.01 -50.26 -33.81
N PRO A 1272 -24.09 -51.56 -34.19
CA PRO A 1272 -23.11 -52.65 -34.10
C PRO A 1272 -22.44 -53.00 -35.45
#